data_AF-A0A7Y5FX81-F1
#
_entry.id   AF-A0A7Y5FX81-F1
#
_cell.length_a   1.000
_cell.length_b   1.000
_cell.length_c   1.000
_cell.angle_alpha   90.00
_cell.angle_beta   90.00
_cell.angle_gamma   90.00
#
_symmetry.space_group_name_H-M   'P 1'
#
loop_
_entity.id
_entity.type
_entity.pdbx_description
1 polymer ?
#
loop_
_entity_poly.entity_id
_entity_poly.type
_entity_poly.pdbx_seq_one_letter_code
_entity_poly.pdbx_strand_id
1 'polypeptide(L)'
;MARLIGGACIIVFLNIPGVFAGSPNTITIDGNNDFAADEVVAGTSGSAWYFTWDASNFYFGISAPDVAANSATKFVLLYIDSDPRQNPLSGNGSSTGETYNTQTPGLPFNADHHFRWRTDNNFTDLMSWNGSGWVSGNNSGVQALQSGAFVEYKIPRSNLGNPSQIYVCGAMINEQGGVESTFFLTPQSNAPEGYDIDFTHYFGFALVDNNSAGFAGNEDTYPIASVASGDYSAGATWTGGVAPHFNSNVLIQNGHTVSLEADGAAKHLTTIAGGTFNGDTNVLTLASNAILTNNGTFTAGAGTVSFSGSGEITGAIEFNVVDIAGGVDFGSGATINGILRINTGGYVNTNAPVYGNSSTLLYNTGGSYNVSADWTANASSGAGVPQNVQLSNGTTLNLLSDNRTARGTVTIDAGSNTLNSTSGILTIGGDFSNNGTFNHNSGNVTFTGSGSRSITGNATTNFNTVTVNLNDATSVLEALSPITMATDGLTLSQGILKISSASTITPFAGSTTIPATAGYHLNHAGAVSNWGGSGSLTVQGTLIIDDGEMTVGSSSGNELELSSSSSVATINGGTLKLAGRVRVSGSSAGNGLLINGGEVIVTTVGNGSSTIAGFNMNATGRFIMTGGSVTIEQANSSTGSGASDVFIGGVSGAGAKSISGGTFRFGNASTTAGSGMRLNSQLAFFNVTIDNEAGVTLQNNLTVNNTLTFLSGNINTTNLLSVTIPAGGAVVRTSGHVAGNLQKHFATGSNVMRTFEIGTGSDYAPVDITIASVFGAGTMTLRTVAGDHPNISSSDFNAAKSINRHWIISASGLSITTYDATFHFANNDIDAGVNANALNVGRFAGGSWTYLTTGVRTATSTQAVALGNFGQFQVAEFNTPDLIADAGVDKTICSGASTVIGGAPTASGGTSPYTYSWTPIDGLDDANLANPTASPTSTTTYTVTVTDDNNNTAMDEVVITVNESPVASAGADLATTSGVSAKIGANPTANGAGPFTYNWNPAAGLNSTTVANPIATPSSTTTYEVTVEDANGCIATDQVTVRAGNLVNSRIKAIIGPTNLYDPVLNQVRADIAVRNISSAPIYGPLTAVFRTLTPGPPTITIPNADGGGEGLGCYYDYTMLLGPDEVLSPGETSGYKLWIFQEHVTPPVNFRFFADVIEDLDGIPKTAADDQPLALAFDLHNGAVQEHSAANLADNVAEIPNTYALHQNHPNPFNPSTTMQFDMPEAAHVTLKIYNSVGQLIKQVASGNYASGRHKVVWDATDDHGGQVSTGV
;
A
#
# COMPACT_ATOMS: atom_id res chain seq x y z
N MET A 1 -9.00 10.75 47.22
CA MET A 1 -9.88 9.90 48.05
C MET A 1 -10.32 8.73 47.16
N ALA A 2 -10.22 7.44 47.49
CA ALA A 2 -9.58 6.72 48.61
C ALA A 2 -8.75 5.55 47.99
N ARG A 3 -7.62 5.03 48.49
CA ARG A 3 -7.01 4.88 49.84
C ARG A 3 -7.33 3.56 50.58
N LEU A 4 -6.49 2.54 50.36
CA LEU A 4 -5.91 1.65 51.39
C LEU A 4 -4.37 1.79 51.23
N ILE A 5 -3.54 2.22 52.20
CA ILE A 5 -3.21 1.67 53.54
C ILE A 5 -2.37 0.38 53.41
N GLY A 6 -1.10 0.31 53.85
CA GLY A 6 -0.17 1.29 54.46
C GLY A 6 1.25 0.69 54.61
N GLY A 7 2.29 1.35 55.15
CA GLY A 7 2.42 2.76 55.55
C GLY A 7 3.78 3.09 56.24
N ALA A 8 4.13 4.40 56.23
CA ALA A 8 5.02 5.14 57.17
C ALA A 8 6.52 4.77 57.33
N CYS A 9 7.41 5.62 57.88
CA CYS A 9 7.63 7.07 57.71
C CYS A 9 9.00 7.49 58.33
N ILE A 10 9.67 8.45 57.68
CA ILE A 10 10.88 9.26 57.99
C ILE A 10 11.22 9.54 59.47
N ILE A 11 12.53 9.57 59.83
CA ILE A 11 13.28 10.71 60.46
C ILE A 11 14.80 10.42 60.50
N VAL A 12 15.62 11.49 60.35
CA VAL A 12 17.10 11.48 60.37
C VAL A 12 17.64 12.04 61.70
N PHE A 13 18.75 11.48 62.21
CA PHE A 13 19.75 12.22 63.02
C PHE A 13 21.18 11.74 62.69
N LEU A 14 22.17 12.62 62.84
CA LEU A 14 23.59 12.40 62.51
C LEU A 14 24.40 11.73 63.65
N ASN A 15 25.61 11.26 63.26
CA ASN A 15 26.86 11.10 64.03
C ASN A 15 27.23 9.73 64.66
N ILE A 16 27.90 8.88 63.85
CA ILE A 16 29.31 8.35 63.99
C ILE A 16 29.76 7.76 65.35
N PRO A 17 30.55 6.63 65.45
CA PRO A 17 31.24 5.82 64.42
C PRO A 17 31.06 4.28 64.48
N GLY A 18 31.46 3.60 63.40
CA GLY A 18 32.52 2.56 63.43
C GLY A 18 32.31 1.23 64.15
N VAL A 19 32.08 0.18 63.34
CA VAL A 19 32.23 -1.26 63.63
C VAL A 19 31.24 -1.86 64.67
N PHE A 20 30.58 -2.95 64.26
CA PHE A 20 29.73 -3.83 65.08
C PHE A 20 28.39 -3.28 65.64
N ALA A 21 27.35 -3.30 64.79
CA ALA A 21 25.95 -3.23 65.25
C ALA A 21 25.05 -4.17 64.42
N GLY A 22 25.44 -5.44 64.31
CA GLY A 22 24.61 -6.52 63.77
C GLY A 22 23.63 -7.09 64.80
N SER A 23 22.50 -7.60 64.31
CA SER A 23 21.53 -8.43 65.06
C SER A 23 22.19 -9.68 65.69
N PRO A 24 21.59 -10.33 66.71
CA PRO A 24 22.16 -11.53 67.32
C PRO A 24 22.33 -12.65 66.29
N ASN A 25 23.55 -12.88 65.85
CA ASN A 25 23.86 -13.84 64.80
C ASN A 25 23.70 -15.26 65.35
N THR A 26 22.77 -16.01 64.76
CA THR A 26 22.50 -17.41 65.13
C THR A 26 23.30 -18.30 64.19
N ILE A 27 24.59 -18.48 64.47
CA ILE A 27 25.46 -19.37 63.69
C ILE A 27 24.94 -20.81 63.83
N THR A 28 24.80 -21.50 62.71
CA THR A 28 24.33 -22.88 62.64
C THR A 28 25.29 -23.67 61.77
N ILE A 29 26.25 -24.34 62.42
CA ILE A 29 27.37 -25.02 61.75
C ILE A 29 26.88 -26.11 60.81
N ASP A 30 26.80 -25.78 59.51
CA ASP A 30 26.45 -26.70 58.42
C ASP A 30 27.68 -27.24 57.68
N GLY A 31 28.85 -26.66 57.96
CA GLY A 31 30.15 -27.07 57.47
C GLY A 31 30.51 -26.62 56.06
N ASN A 32 29.74 -25.71 55.44
CA ASN A 32 30.11 -25.10 54.16
C ASN A 32 29.99 -23.57 54.07
N ASN A 33 29.32 -22.86 55.00
CA ASN A 33 29.41 -21.40 55.10
C ASN A 33 28.95 -20.86 56.47
N ASP A 34 29.85 -20.91 57.44
CA ASP A 34 29.71 -20.22 58.72
C ASP A 34 30.49 -18.89 58.69
N PHE A 35 29.94 -17.85 59.32
CA PHE A 35 30.38 -16.43 59.30
C PHE A 35 30.16 -15.68 57.97
N ALA A 36 29.71 -14.43 58.08
CA ALA A 36 29.47 -13.55 56.92
C ALA A 36 30.77 -12.88 56.43
N ALA A 37 30.79 -12.44 55.17
CA ALA A 37 32.00 -11.90 54.53
C ALA A 37 32.51 -10.58 55.15
N ASP A 38 31.67 -9.88 55.92
CA ASP A 38 32.00 -8.69 56.70
C ASP A 38 32.48 -8.98 58.13
N GLU A 39 32.47 -10.25 58.56
CA GLU A 39 32.94 -10.72 59.88
C GLU A 39 34.39 -11.26 59.84
N VAL A 40 35.06 -11.13 58.69
CA VAL A 40 36.39 -11.71 58.41
C VAL A 40 37.51 -10.69 58.61
N VAL A 41 38.53 -11.08 59.35
CA VAL A 41 39.80 -10.36 59.53
C VAL A 41 40.91 -11.19 58.91
N ALA A 42 41.61 -10.63 57.92
CA ALA A 42 42.74 -11.29 57.30
C ALA A 42 43.92 -11.40 58.29
N GLY A 43 44.38 -12.62 58.54
CA GLY A 43 45.59 -12.90 59.29
C GLY A 43 46.81 -13.00 58.39
N THR A 44 47.99 -13.14 58.99
CA THR A 44 49.21 -13.48 58.25
C THR A 44 49.15 -14.92 57.70
N SER A 45 49.99 -15.22 56.70
CA SER A 45 50.17 -16.58 56.16
C SER A 45 48.92 -17.24 55.55
N GLY A 46 48.00 -16.46 54.98
CA GLY A 46 46.81 -17.00 54.31
C GLY A 46 45.73 -17.57 55.25
N SER A 47 45.76 -17.17 56.52
CA SER A 47 44.73 -17.50 57.50
C SER A 47 43.64 -16.42 57.55
N ALA A 48 42.39 -16.85 57.76
CA ALA A 48 41.25 -15.99 57.99
C ALA A 48 40.75 -16.18 59.42
N TRP A 49 40.59 -15.08 60.16
CA TRP A 49 40.08 -15.07 61.53
C TRP A 49 38.69 -14.42 61.52
N TYR A 50 37.76 -14.92 62.34
CA TYR A 50 36.35 -14.56 62.27
C TYR A 50 35.84 -14.19 63.66
N PHE A 51 35.03 -13.14 63.76
CA PHE A 51 34.57 -12.61 65.05
C PHE A 51 33.12 -12.16 64.96
N THR A 52 32.26 -12.69 65.84
CA THR A 52 30.87 -12.22 65.97
C THR A 52 30.33 -12.42 67.39
N TRP A 53 29.08 -12.04 67.63
CA TRP A 53 28.42 -12.26 68.91
C TRP A 53 26.90 -12.33 68.84
N ASP A 54 26.31 -12.99 69.84
CA ASP A 54 24.89 -12.92 70.16
C ASP A 54 24.67 -12.22 71.52
N ALA A 55 23.43 -12.17 72.03
CA ALA A 55 23.11 -11.52 73.30
C ALA A 55 23.74 -12.18 74.55
N SER A 56 24.24 -13.41 74.42
CA SER A 56 24.73 -14.28 75.50
C SER A 56 26.19 -14.72 75.31
N ASN A 57 26.72 -14.75 74.08
CA ASN A 57 28.04 -15.31 73.73
C ASN A 57 28.79 -14.46 72.70
N PHE A 58 30.12 -14.49 72.80
CA PHE A 58 31.07 -14.05 71.79
C PHE A 58 31.60 -15.28 71.06
N TYR A 59 31.70 -15.20 69.74
CA TYR A 59 32.15 -16.29 68.87
C TYR A 59 33.44 -15.89 68.17
N PHE A 60 34.37 -16.83 68.14
CA PHE A 60 35.71 -16.67 67.62
C PHE A 60 36.05 -17.84 66.71
N GLY A 61 36.31 -17.57 65.43
CA GLY A 61 36.61 -18.58 64.42
C GLY A 61 38.00 -18.41 63.81
N ILE A 62 38.60 -19.51 63.37
CA ILE A 62 39.80 -19.49 62.51
C ILE A 62 39.71 -20.53 61.40
N SER A 63 39.99 -20.09 60.17
CA SER A 63 40.26 -20.93 59.00
C SER A 63 41.71 -20.75 58.59
N ALA A 64 42.49 -21.83 58.56
CA ALA A 64 43.84 -21.81 58.01
C ALA A 64 44.17 -23.16 57.36
N PRO A 65 44.99 -23.20 56.29
CA PRO A 65 45.27 -24.46 55.57
C PRO A 65 45.78 -25.58 56.48
N ASP A 66 46.61 -25.23 57.46
CA ASP A 66 47.25 -26.18 58.38
C ASP A 66 46.35 -26.64 59.54
N VAL A 67 45.19 -26.00 59.77
CA VAL A 67 44.23 -26.43 60.82
C VAL A 67 43.49 -27.71 60.40
N ALA A 68 43.44 -28.03 59.10
CA ALA A 68 42.96 -29.31 58.59
C ALA A 68 43.92 -30.49 58.83
N ALA A 69 45.20 -30.21 59.11
CA ALA A 69 46.23 -31.23 59.31
C ALA A 69 46.39 -31.51 60.82
N ASN A 70 45.77 -32.60 61.29
CA ASN A 70 45.80 -33.11 62.67
C ASN A 70 47.22 -33.16 63.28
N SER A 71 47.68 -32.05 63.82
CA SER A 71 49.04 -31.87 64.34
C SER A 71 48.97 -31.54 65.82
N ALA A 72 49.27 -32.53 66.67
CA ALA A 72 49.29 -32.40 68.14
C ALA A 72 50.29 -31.35 68.67
N THR A 73 51.09 -30.77 67.76
CA THR A 73 52.19 -29.84 68.00
C THR A 73 51.84 -28.37 67.75
N LYS A 74 50.58 -28.02 67.43
CA LYS A 74 50.15 -26.63 67.20
C LYS A 74 49.14 -26.16 68.25
N PHE A 75 49.24 -24.89 68.64
CA PHE A 75 48.34 -24.23 69.58
C PHE A 75 47.78 -22.93 69.02
N VAL A 76 46.53 -22.64 69.39
CA VAL A 76 45.95 -21.30 69.32
C VAL A 76 46.05 -20.66 70.70
N LEU A 77 46.59 -19.44 70.76
CA LEU A 77 46.57 -18.56 71.92
C LEU A 77 45.63 -17.39 71.66
N LEU A 78 44.79 -17.06 72.64
CA LEU A 78 43.88 -15.92 72.58
C LEU A 78 43.94 -15.13 73.89
N TYR A 79 44.14 -13.82 73.75
CA TYR A 79 44.24 -12.86 74.85
C TYR A 79 43.16 -11.80 74.67
N ILE A 80 42.35 -11.59 75.72
CA ILE A 80 41.22 -10.65 75.71
C ILE A 80 41.34 -9.72 76.94
N ASP A 81 41.29 -8.41 76.70
CA ASP A 81 41.26 -7.34 77.70
C ASP A 81 39.94 -6.57 77.59
N SER A 82 39.32 -6.27 78.73
CA SER A 82 37.99 -5.64 78.84
C SER A 82 37.97 -4.32 79.63
N ASP A 83 39.10 -3.87 80.21
CA ASP A 83 39.26 -2.58 80.92
C ASP A 83 40.46 -1.77 80.37
N PRO A 84 40.38 -1.25 79.13
CA PRO A 84 41.47 -0.51 78.50
C PRO A 84 41.61 0.90 79.09
N ARG A 85 42.28 1.01 80.23
CA ARG A 85 42.69 2.30 80.79
C ARG A 85 43.68 3.00 79.86
N GLN A 86 43.67 4.34 79.86
CA GLN A 86 44.46 5.19 78.95
C GLN A 86 46.00 5.05 79.03
N ASN A 87 46.53 4.11 79.82
CA ASN A 87 47.94 3.74 79.81
C ASN A 87 48.07 2.20 79.84
N PRO A 88 48.52 1.55 78.74
CA PRO A 88 48.50 0.09 78.60
C PRO A 88 49.40 -0.66 79.59
N LEU A 89 50.29 0.03 80.31
CA LEU A 89 51.17 -0.54 81.34
C LEU A 89 50.56 -0.55 82.76
N SER A 90 49.25 -0.26 82.92
CA SER A 90 48.61 -0.08 84.24
C SER A 90 47.47 -1.07 84.59
N GLY A 91 47.27 -2.12 83.78
CA GLY A 91 46.34 -3.20 84.06
C GLY A 91 46.77 -4.05 85.26
N ASN A 92 45.82 -4.55 86.06
CA ASN A 92 46.05 -5.13 87.39
C ASN A 92 46.51 -6.62 87.38
N GLY A 93 47.01 -7.11 86.24
CA GLY A 93 47.52 -8.48 86.08
C GLY A 93 48.97 -8.64 86.55
N SER A 94 49.33 -9.86 86.99
CA SER A 94 50.68 -10.18 87.47
C SER A 94 51.44 -11.04 86.47
N SER A 95 52.58 -10.55 85.98
CA SER A 95 53.47 -11.26 85.06
C SER A 95 54.86 -11.52 85.66
N THR A 96 54.92 -12.31 86.74
CA THR A 96 56.18 -12.79 87.34
C THR A 96 56.13 -14.25 87.78
N GLY A 97 57.12 -15.06 87.36
CA GLY A 97 57.56 -16.25 88.11
C GLY A 97 57.40 -17.64 87.48
N GLU A 98 58.48 -18.11 86.84
CA GLU A 98 58.92 -19.52 86.68
C GLU A 98 58.21 -20.46 85.66
N THR A 99 58.94 -21.53 85.31
CA THR A 99 59.02 -22.09 83.95
C THR A 99 58.82 -23.61 83.88
N TYR A 100 58.07 -24.09 82.88
CA TYR A 100 58.23 -25.44 82.31
C TYR A 100 57.76 -25.47 80.84
N ASN A 101 58.72 -25.68 79.93
CA ASN A 101 58.67 -25.44 78.47
C ASN A 101 58.34 -23.99 78.05
N THR A 102 59.17 -23.45 77.16
CA THR A 102 59.45 -22.00 77.12
C THR A 102 59.18 -21.41 75.74
N GLN A 103 58.18 -20.53 75.66
CA GLN A 103 58.18 -19.30 74.85
C GLN A 103 56.89 -18.51 75.10
N THR A 104 56.87 -17.69 76.17
CA THR A 104 55.81 -16.69 76.40
C THR A 104 56.13 -15.40 75.64
N PRO A 105 55.22 -14.89 74.80
CA PRO A 105 55.34 -13.54 74.25
C PRO A 105 55.34 -12.48 75.35
N GLY A 106 56.18 -11.45 75.23
CA GLY A 106 56.00 -10.22 75.98
C GLY A 106 54.86 -9.42 75.36
N LEU A 107 53.65 -9.49 75.95
CA LEU A 107 52.50 -8.73 75.45
C LEU A 107 52.59 -7.24 75.85
N PRO A 108 52.16 -6.31 74.98
CA PRO A 108 52.19 -4.87 75.28
C PRO A 108 51.08 -4.40 76.25
N PHE A 109 50.22 -5.31 76.73
CA PHE A 109 49.15 -5.06 77.70
C PHE A 109 48.91 -6.30 78.59
N ASN A 110 48.26 -6.08 79.73
CA ASN A 110 47.84 -7.12 80.68
C ASN A 110 46.42 -7.58 80.32
N ALA A 111 46.25 -8.74 79.71
CA ALA A 111 44.91 -9.24 79.35
C ALA A 111 44.16 -9.82 80.56
N ASP A 112 42.86 -9.51 80.68
CA ASP A 112 41.97 -10.05 81.71
C ASP A 112 41.77 -11.57 81.58
N HIS A 113 41.80 -12.08 80.34
CA HIS A 113 41.55 -13.47 80.01
C HIS A 113 42.58 -14.04 79.04
N HIS A 114 43.23 -15.14 79.43
CA HIS A 114 44.18 -15.89 78.62
C HIS A 114 43.61 -17.29 78.33
N PHE A 115 43.59 -17.68 77.06
CA PHE A 115 43.17 -19.00 76.62
C PHE A 115 44.25 -19.66 75.76
N ARG A 116 44.42 -20.97 75.93
CA ARG A 116 45.28 -21.82 75.12
C ARG A 116 44.54 -23.09 74.72
N TRP A 117 44.66 -23.46 73.44
CA TRP A 117 44.05 -24.65 72.85
C TRP A 117 45.03 -25.39 71.95
N ARG A 118 45.00 -26.73 71.96
CA ARG A 118 45.62 -27.57 70.93
C ARG A 118 44.65 -27.79 69.77
N THR A 119 45.16 -27.84 68.54
CA THR A 119 44.38 -28.13 67.33
C THR A 119 44.27 -29.63 67.06
N ASP A 120 43.98 -30.43 68.10
CA ASP A 120 43.75 -31.88 67.96
C ASP A 120 42.28 -32.25 68.14
N ASN A 121 41.86 -33.33 67.46
CA ASN A 121 40.48 -33.79 67.35
C ASN A 121 39.76 -34.12 68.69
N ASN A 122 40.42 -34.06 69.86
CA ASN A 122 39.80 -34.42 71.14
C ASN A 122 39.35 -33.21 71.98
N PHE A 123 39.83 -31.99 71.73
CA PHE A 123 39.40 -30.74 72.41
C PHE A 123 39.44 -30.74 73.96
N THR A 124 40.09 -31.71 74.61
CA THR A 124 40.04 -31.88 76.08
C THR A 124 40.94 -30.90 76.85
N ASP A 125 41.98 -30.35 76.23
CA ASP A 125 42.96 -29.45 76.84
C ASP A 125 42.57 -27.96 76.66
N LEU A 126 41.34 -27.59 77.03
CA LEU A 126 40.97 -26.19 77.23
C LEU A 126 41.63 -25.71 78.53
N MET A 127 42.68 -24.88 78.40
CA MET A 127 43.39 -24.31 79.53
C MET A 127 43.09 -22.82 79.67
N SER A 128 42.66 -22.41 80.87
CA SER A 128 42.53 -21.00 81.26
C SER A 128 43.58 -20.65 82.32
N TRP A 129 44.09 -19.42 82.27
CA TRP A 129 45.01 -18.92 83.29
C TRP A 129 44.22 -18.38 84.50
N ASN A 130 44.46 -18.92 85.70
CA ASN A 130 43.73 -18.50 86.91
C ASN A 130 44.46 -17.44 87.75
N GLY A 131 45.50 -16.80 87.21
CA GLY A 131 46.38 -15.87 87.93
C GLY A 131 47.57 -16.54 88.65
N SER A 132 47.63 -17.88 88.69
CA SER A 132 48.72 -18.63 89.34
C SER A 132 49.23 -19.85 88.54
N GLY A 133 48.52 -20.23 87.48
CA GLY A 133 48.88 -21.36 86.61
C GLY A 133 47.85 -21.57 85.50
N TRP A 134 48.23 -22.33 84.48
CA TRP A 134 47.29 -22.89 83.50
C TRP A 134 46.53 -24.05 84.16
N VAL A 135 45.21 -23.95 84.22
CA VAL A 135 44.36 -25.02 84.77
C VAL A 135 43.66 -25.74 83.63
N SER A 136 43.81 -27.07 83.58
CA SER A 136 43.06 -27.91 82.65
C SER A 136 41.66 -28.22 83.20
N GLY A 137 40.64 -28.03 82.36
CA GLY A 137 39.25 -28.31 82.70
C GLY A 137 38.33 -27.12 82.44
N ASN A 138 37.23 -27.38 81.75
CA ASN A 138 36.34 -26.35 81.20
C ASN A 138 35.46 -25.68 82.27
N ASN A 139 36.08 -24.82 83.10
CA ASN A 139 35.44 -24.10 84.19
C ASN A 139 34.82 -22.75 83.77
N SER A 140 34.80 -22.45 82.46
CA SER A 140 34.38 -21.15 81.91
C SER A 140 33.20 -21.26 80.95
N GLY A 141 32.60 -22.44 80.77
CA GLY A 141 31.45 -22.64 79.87
C GLY A 141 31.76 -22.39 78.39
N VAL A 142 33.05 -22.41 78.01
CA VAL A 142 33.49 -22.18 76.63
C VAL A 142 33.31 -23.46 75.83
N GLN A 143 32.72 -23.39 74.63
CA GLN A 143 32.55 -24.55 73.75
C GLN A 143 33.43 -24.38 72.50
N ALA A 144 33.96 -25.49 71.97
CA ALA A 144 34.73 -25.52 70.73
C ALA A 144 34.09 -26.50 69.75
N LEU A 145 34.00 -26.12 68.48
CA LEU A 145 33.38 -26.87 67.40
C LEU A 145 34.30 -26.81 66.16
N GLN A 146 34.55 -27.94 65.51
CA GLN A 146 35.40 -28.02 64.31
C GLN A 146 34.61 -28.59 63.13
N SER A 147 34.81 -27.98 61.97
CA SER A 147 34.34 -28.50 60.68
C SER A 147 35.44 -28.34 59.63
N GLY A 148 36.06 -29.43 59.22
CA GLY A 148 37.15 -29.42 58.25
C GLY A 148 38.36 -28.56 58.69
N ALA A 149 38.70 -27.57 57.86
CA ALA A 149 39.80 -26.63 58.09
C ALA A 149 39.46 -25.47 59.06
N PHE A 150 38.25 -25.48 59.62
CA PHE A 150 37.70 -24.40 60.42
C PHE A 150 37.41 -24.83 61.86
N VAL A 151 37.77 -23.98 62.83
CA VAL A 151 37.45 -24.17 64.26
C VAL A 151 36.80 -22.91 64.81
N GLU A 152 35.64 -23.07 65.44
CA GLU A 152 34.91 -22.05 66.18
C GLU A 152 35.01 -22.29 67.69
N TYR A 153 35.14 -21.21 68.46
CA TYR A 153 35.04 -21.15 69.90
C TYR A 153 33.93 -20.19 70.33
N LYS A 154 33.10 -20.63 71.28
CA LYS A 154 31.96 -19.90 71.84
C LYS A 154 32.23 -19.56 73.30
N ILE A 155 32.32 -18.29 73.63
CA ILE A 155 32.65 -17.76 74.96
C ILE A 155 31.45 -17.00 75.55
N PRO A 156 30.92 -17.35 76.74
CA PRO A 156 29.83 -16.60 77.36
C PRO A 156 30.20 -15.13 77.63
N ARG A 157 29.38 -14.16 77.19
CA ARG A 157 29.62 -12.72 77.38
C ARG A 157 29.63 -12.29 78.85
N SER A 158 28.96 -13.04 79.72
CA SER A 158 29.05 -12.87 81.18
C SER A 158 30.49 -12.95 81.72
N ASN A 159 31.39 -13.58 80.97
CA ASN A 159 32.77 -13.82 81.38
C ASN A 159 33.75 -12.80 80.80
N LEU A 160 33.30 -11.85 79.96
CA LEU A 160 34.15 -10.92 79.19
C LEU A 160 33.91 -9.43 79.55
N GLY A 161 33.27 -9.15 80.69
CA GLY A 161 33.07 -7.79 81.17
C GLY A 161 32.17 -6.92 80.28
N ASN A 162 32.58 -5.68 80.03
CA ASN A 162 31.84 -4.73 79.21
C ASN A 162 32.21 -4.88 77.72
N PRO A 163 31.31 -5.39 76.86
CA PRO A 163 31.69 -5.77 75.51
C PRO A 163 31.86 -4.59 74.54
N SER A 164 31.69 -3.34 75.00
CA SER A 164 31.84 -2.14 74.18
C SER A 164 33.29 -1.69 73.99
N GLN A 165 34.26 -2.26 74.71
CA GLN A 165 35.66 -1.81 74.73
C GLN A 165 36.66 -2.97 74.82
N ILE A 166 36.44 -4.04 74.04
CA ILE A 166 37.31 -5.22 74.05
C ILE A 166 38.54 -5.02 73.15
N TYR A 167 39.73 -5.36 73.66
CA TYR A 167 40.95 -5.53 72.87
C TYR A 167 41.24 -7.03 72.75
N VAL A 168 41.55 -7.50 71.53
CA VAL A 168 41.79 -8.93 71.27
C VAL A 168 43.11 -9.11 70.53
N CYS A 169 43.97 -9.98 71.05
CA CYS A 169 45.18 -10.46 70.37
C CYS A 169 45.13 -11.98 70.27
N GLY A 170 45.42 -12.53 69.09
CA GLY A 170 45.53 -13.98 68.92
C GLY A 170 46.75 -14.37 68.10
N ALA A 171 47.29 -15.55 68.41
CA ALA A 171 48.45 -16.12 67.74
C ALA A 171 48.29 -17.63 67.57
N MET A 172 48.61 -18.14 66.39
CA MET A 172 48.90 -19.56 66.20
C MET A 172 50.41 -19.78 66.35
N ILE A 173 50.77 -20.73 67.21
CA ILE A 173 52.16 -21.11 67.46
C ILE A 173 52.34 -22.63 67.38
N ASN A 174 53.52 -23.08 66.97
CA ASN A 174 53.90 -24.49 67.07
C ASN A 174 54.70 -24.78 68.37
N GLU A 175 54.88 -26.07 68.71
CA GLU A 175 55.59 -26.54 69.91
C GLU A 175 57.09 -26.14 69.94
N GLN A 176 57.62 -25.61 68.84
CA GLN A 176 58.98 -25.08 68.72
C GLN A 176 59.04 -23.55 68.95
N GLY A 177 57.90 -22.91 69.22
CA GLY A 177 57.77 -21.47 69.48
C GLY A 177 57.64 -20.60 68.22
N GLY A 178 57.64 -21.22 67.02
CA GLY A 178 57.41 -20.50 65.77
C GLY A 178 55.99 -19.95 65.71
N VAL A 179 55.86 -18.65 65.46
CA VAL A 179 54.58 -17.95 65.23
C VAL A 179 54.19 -18.10 63.77
N GLU A 180 53.06 -18.74 63.51
CA GLU A 180 52.62 -19.07 62.14
C GLU A 180 51.56 -18.10 61.62
N SER A 181 50.72 -17.57 62.51
CA SER A 181 49.77 -16.50 62.21
C SER A 181 49.47 -15.64 63.45
N THR A 182 49.21 -14.35 63.26
CA THR A 182 48.76 -13.43 64.30
C THR A 182 47.69 -12.47 63.79
N PHE A 183 46.89 -11.94 64.71
CA PHE A 183 46.01 -10.79 64.49
C PHE A 183 45.91 -9.91 65.74
N PHE A 184 45.50 -8.65 65.56
CA PHE A 184 45.17 -7.73 66.67
C PHE A 184 43.95 -6.89 66.31
N LEU A 185 43.01 -6.72 67.25
CA LEU A 185 41.79 -5.93 67.09
C LEU A 185 41.65 -4.89 68.21
N THR A 186 41.29 -3.66 67.84
CA THR A 186 41.08 -2.54 68.76
C THR A 186 39.81 -1.73 68.40
N PRO A 187 39.12 -1.11 69.38
CA PRO A 187 38.00 -0.22 69.11
C PRO A 187 38.46 1.12 68.49
N GLN A 188 37.83 1.54 67.39
CA GLN A 188 38.32 2.61 66.50
C GLN A 188 38.26 4.06 67.07
N SER A 189 38.02 4.27 68.36
CA SER A 189 37.65 5.59 68.90
C SER A 189 38.64 6.24 69.88
N ASN A 190 39.81 5.64 70.16
CA ASN A 190 40.80 6.19 71.14
C ASN A 190 42.28 5.94 70.77
N ALA A 191 42.64 5.81 69.48
CA ALA A 191 44.04 5.74 69.07
C ALA A 191 44.69 7.14 69.10
N PRO A 192 45.78 7.38 69.87
CA PRO A 192 46.51 8.65 69.83
C PRO A 192 47.30 8.76 68.53
N GLU A 193 47.32 9.92 67.88
CA GLU A 193 48.22 10.19 66.75
C GLU A 193 49.68 10.05 67.19
N GLY A 194 50.45 9.18 66.52
CA GLY A 194 51.91 9.10 66.67
C GLY A 194 52.49 7.90 67.44
N TYR A 195 51.73 6.83 67.67
CA TYR A 195 52.28 5.55 68.17
C TYR A 195 52.19 4.44 67.10
N ASP A 196 53.34 4.07 66.53
CA ASP A 196 53.49 2.93 65.63
C ASP A 196 53.86 1.69 66.48
N ILE A 197 52.98 0.68 66.52
CA ILE A 197 53.19 -0.52 67.33
C ILE A 197 53.91 -1.56 66.46
N ASP A 198 55.24 -1.41 66.37
CA ASP A 198 56.11 -2.36 65.67
C ASP A 198 56.25 -3.68 66.45
N PHE A 199 55.51 -4.70 66.01
CA PHE A 199 55.52 -6.03 66.61
C PHE A 199 56.78 -6.87 66.26
N THR A 200 57.66 -6.42 65.36
CA THR A 200 58.87 -7.20 65.00
C THR A 200 59.91 -7.27 66.13
N HIS A 201 59.84 -6.37 67.11
CA HIS A 201 60.82 -6.27 68.20
C HIS A 201 60.52 -7.11 69.46
N TYR A 202 59.38 -7.81 69.55
CA TYR A 202 58.98 -8.55 70.76
C TYR A 202 59.12 -10.08 70.68
N PHE A 203 59.49 -10.63 69.52
CA PHE A 203 59.69 -12.07 69.28
C PHE A 203 61.15 -12.40 68.90
N GLY A 204 62.11 -11.89 69.68
CA GLY A 204 63.53 -12.13 69.45
C GLY A 204 64.04 -13.43 70.07
N PHE A 205 64.23 -14.48 69.26
CA PHE A 205 65.08 -15.62 69.61
C PHE A 205 66.21 -15.79 68.60
N ALA A 206 67.42 -15.39 69.01
CA ALA A 206 68.65 -15.59 68.27
C ALA A 206 69.73 -16.15 69.19
N LEU A 207 70.17 -17.39 68.95
CA LEU A 207 71.42 -18.00 69.43
C LEU A 207 71.91 -18.96 68.32
N VAL A 208 72.98 -18.64 67.60
CA VAL A 208 74.42 -18.72 67.97
C VAL A 208 74.97 -20.15 67.93
N ASP A 209 76.02 -20.32 67.13
CA ASP A 209 76.68 -21.60 66.76
C ASP A 209 77.24 -22.41 67.94
N ASN A 210 77.42 -23.72 67.75
CA ASN A 210 78.76 -24.36 67.59
C ASN A 210 78.73 -25.91 67.53
N ASN A 211 79.48 -26.48 66.56
CA ASN A 211 80.37 -27.67 66.65
C ASN A 211 79.94 -28.96 67.42
N SER A 212 80.15 -30.21 66.95
CA SER A 212 81.08 -30.74 65.94
C SER A 212 81.03 -32.28 65.78
N ALA A 213 81.34 -32.75 64.56
CA ALA A 213 82.12 -33.96 64.18
C ALA A 213 81.62 -35.41 64.39
N GLY A 214 81.69 -36.22 63.31
CA GLY A 214 81.32 -37.65 63.36
C GLY A 214 81.59 -38.58 62.15
N PHE A 215 82.49 -38.26 61.20
CA PHE A 215 83.05 -39.15 60.13
C PHE A 215 82.09 -39.91 59.16
N ALA A 216 82.39 -40.11 57.87
CA ALA A 216 83.58 -39.89 57.04
C ALA A 216 83.16 -39.53 55.58
N GLY A 217 83.98 -38.95 54.71
CA GLY A 217 85.37 -38.46 54.87
C GLY A 217 86.00 -38.07 53.52
N ASN A 218 87.06 -37.26 53.59
CA ASN A 218 87.94 -36.77 52.51
C ASN A 218 87.35 -35.73 51.51
N GLU A 219 88.05 -34.63 51.18
CA GLU A 219 89.34 -34.12 51.67
C GLU A 219 89.48 -32.59 51.47
N ASP A 220 90.21 -31.95 52.39
CA ASP A 220 91.09 -30.77 52.23
C ASP A 220 90.60 -29.34 51.85
N THR A 221 90.18 -28.62 52.91
CA THR A 221 90.89 -27.46 53.53
C THR A 221 91.29 -26.16 52.77
N TYR A 222 90.73 -25.04 53.28
CA TYR A 222 91.35 -23.71 53.55
C TYR A 222 91.80 -22.78 52.38
N PRO A 223 91.91 -21.43 52.57
CA PRO A 223 91.25 -20.50 53.53
C PRO A 223 90.85 -19.08 52.95
N ILE A 224 90.17 -18.23 53.76
CA ILE A 224 90.18 -16.73 53.73
C ILE A 224 89.49 -16.06 52.50
N ALA A 225 88.77 -14.91 52.53
CA ALA A 225 88.67 -13.77 53.47
C ALA A 225 87.25 -13.16 53.58
N SER A 226 87.10 -12.21 54.51
CA SER A 226 85.97 -11.28 54.67
C SER A 226 85.81 -10.24 53.54
N VAL A 227 84.58 -9.86 53.21
CA VAL A 227 84.24 -8.52 52.66
C VAL A 227 82.95 -8.01 53.31
N ALA A 228 82.90 -6.72 53.65
CA ALA A 228 81.75 -6.05 54.26
C ALA A 228 80.83 -5.41 53.20
N SER A 229 79.59 -5.05 53.61
CA SER A 229 78.57 -4.33 52.82
C SER A 229 78.27 -4.91 51.42
N GLY A 230 77.16 -5.63 51.31
CA GLY A 230 76.80 -6.42 50.12
C GLY A 230 76.47 -5.62 48.85
N ASP A 231 77.50 -5.19 48.12
CA ASP A 231 77.47 -5.24 46.66
C ASP A 231 77.70 -6.71 46.24
N TYR A 232 76.88 -7.24 45.33
CA TYR A 232 77.02 -8.60 44.80
C TYR A 232 78.12 -8.67 43.71
N SER A 233 79.28 -8.07 43.96
CA SER A 233 80.33 -7.78 42.96
C SER A 233 81.63 -8.60 43.12
N ALA A 234 81.64 -9.61 44.00
CA ALA A 234 82.86 -10.36 44.35
C ALA A 234 82.82 -11.85 43.95
N GLY A 235 83.21 -12.14 42.70
CA GLY A 235 84.18 -13.22 42.42
C GLY A 235 83.81 -14.69 42.66
N ALA A 236 82.54 -15.06 42.83
CA ALA A 236 82.12 -16.46 42.82
C ALA A 236 81.43 -16.83 41.49
N THR A 237 81.65 -18.05 41.00
CA THR A 237 80.90 -18.61 39.86
C THR A 237 79.44 -18.79 40.24
N TRP A 238 78.57 -17.93 39.72
CA TRP A 238 77.12 -18.10 39.79
C TRP A 238 76.68 -19.25 38.86
N THR A 239 76.72 -20.46 39.39
CA THR A 239 76.11 -21.65 38.79
C THR A 239 75.27 -22.34 39.86
N GLY A 240 73.98 -21.98 39.97
CA GLY A 240 73.02 -22.57 40.92
C GLY A 240 72.22 -21.55 41.74
N GLY A 241 71.20 -20.94 41.15
CA GLY A 241 69.90 -20.73 41.81
C GLY A 241 69.72 -19.86 43.05
N VAL A 242 70.41 -18.72 43.22
CA VAL A 242 70.05 -17.77 44.30
C VAL A 242 69.49 -16.48 43.70
N ALA A 243 68.17 -16.29 43.73
CA ALA A 243 67.54 -15.06 43.25
C ALA A 243 68.03 -13.83 44.04
N PRO A 244 68.28 -12.68 43.39
CA PRO A 244 68.71 -11.46 44.09
C PRO A 244 67.60 -10.91 44.99
N HIS A 245 67.98 -10.31 46.12
CA HIS A 245 67.05 -9.77 47.12
C HIS A 245 66.76 -8.28 46.92
N PHE A 246 65.58 -7.84 47.37
CA PHE A 246 65.13 -6.45 47.31
C PHE A 246 66.19 -5.48 47.88
N ASN A 247 66.36 -4.32 47.22
CA ASN A 247 67.40 -3.31 47.47
C ASN A 247 68.88 -3.65 47.14
N SER A 248 69.18 -4.82 46.56
CA SER A 248 70.57 -5.21 46.22
C SER A 248 71.11 -4.55 44.94
N ASN A 249 72.39 -4.17 44.93
CA ASN A 249 73.11 -3.85 43.69
C ASN A 249 73.68 -5.14 43.09
N VAL A 250 73.32 -5.46 41.84
CA VAL A 250 73.73 -6.68 41.15
C VAL A 250 74.67 -6.32 39.99
N LEU A 251 75.91 -6.81 40.03
CA LEU A 251 76.92 -6.60 39.00
C LEU A 251 77.36 -7.94 38.39
N ILE A 252 76.95 -8.22 37.16
CA ILE A 252 77.27 -9.46 36.44
C ILE A 252 78.55 -9.25 35.64
N GLN A 253 79.62 -9.92 36.06
CA GLN A 253 80.98 -9.77 35.54
C GLN A 253 81.24 -10.59 34.26
N ASN A 254 82.30 -10.23 33.54
CA ASN A 254 82.73 -10.91 32.32
C ASN A 254 82.94 -12.42 32.56
N GLY A 255 82.31 -13.27 31.76
CA GLY A 255 82.38 -14.73 31.87
C GLY A 255 81.38 -15.36 32.85
N HIS A 256 80.55 -14.55 33.54
CA HIS A 256 79.52 -15.05 34.45
C HIS A 256 78.13 -15.00 33.81
N THR A 257 77.31 -16.01 34.08
CA THR A 257 75.89 -16.07 33.71
C THR A 257 75.04 -16.12 34.97
N VAL A 258 74.04 -15.25 35.10
CA VAL A 258 73.02 -15.31 36.16
C VAL A 258 71.69 -15.63 35.53
N SER A 259 71.05 -16.72 35.98
CA SER A 259 69.68 -17.08 35.59
C SER A 259 68.75 -16.93 36.79
N LEU A 260 67.54 -16.39 36.58
CA LEU A 260 66.48 -16.43 37.59
C LEU A 260 65.83 -17.81 37.62
N GLU A 261 66.01 -18.55 38.71
CA GLU A 261 65.32 -19.83 38.97
C GLU A 261 63.99 -19.65 39.73
N ALA A 262 63.75 -18.45 40.26
CA ALA A 262 62.48 -17.97 40.84
C ALA A 262 62.41 -16.44 40.69
N ASP A 263 61.28 -15.82 41.08
CA ASP A 263 61.14 -14.36 41.13
C ASP A 263 62.26 -13.71 41.96
N GLY A 264 62.83 -12.63 41.45
CA GLY A 264 63.96 -11.92 42.05
C GLY A 264 63.77 -10.42 42.07
N ALA A 265 64.54 -9.73 42.92
CA ALA A 265 64.48 -8.28 43.03
C ALA A 265 65.87 -7.63 43.15
N ALA A 266 66.01 -6.39 42.66
CA ALA A 266 67.25 -5.63 42.74
C ALA A 266 66.98 -4.12 42.82
N LYS A 267 67.96 -3.35 43.30
CA LYS A 267 67.97 -1.88 43.23
C LYS A 267 68.56 -1.39 41.91
N HIS A 268 69.75 -1.90 41.57
CA HIS A 268 70.42 -1.61 40.30
C HIS A 268 70.93 -2.95 39.75
N LEU A 269 70.87 -3.12 38.43
CA LEU A 269 71.39 -4.30 37.74
C LEU A 269 72.32 -3.85 36.60
N THR A 270 73.56 -4.33 36.60
CA THR A 270 74.54 -4.02 35.57
C THR A 270 75.20 -5.29 35.05
N THR A 271 75.07 -5.58 33.77
CA THR A 271 75.90 -6.57 33.05
C THR A 271 77.07 -5.82 32.38
N ILE A 272 78.30 -6.21 32.68
CA ILE A 272 79.48 -5.70 31.93
C ILE A 272 79.77 -6.60 30.72
N ALA A 273 80.65 -6.15 29.81
CA ALA A 273 81.01 -6.87 28.61
C ALA A 273 81.44 -8.32 28.91
N GLY A 274 80.74 -9.28 28.28
CA GLY A 274 80.94 -10.72 28.48
C GLY A 274 80.19 -11.34 29.67
N GLY A 275 79.48 -10.55 30.48
CA GLY A 275 78.52 -11.05 31.48
C GLY A 275 77.14 -11.30 30.85
N THR A 276 76.40 -12.29 31.36
CA THR A 276 75.09 -12.69 30.83
C THR A 276 74.02 -12.71 31.93
N PHE A 277 72.86 -12.08 31.67
CA PHE A 277 71.64 -12.25 32.48
C PHE A 277 70.58 -13.03 31.70
N ASN A 278 69.88 -13.94 32.36
CA ASN A 278 68.73 -14.69 31.83
C ASN A 278 67.54 -14.65 32.82
N GLY A 279 66.44 -14.01 32.44
CA GLY A 279 65.21 -13.96 33.26
C GLY A 279 64.35 -15.23 33.19
N ASP A 280 64.59 -16.09 32.19
CA ASP A 280 63.78 -17.28 31.88
C ASP A 280 62.26 -16.99 31.85
N THR A 281 61.48 -17.50 32.81
CA THR A 281 60.02 -17.29 32.92
C THR A 281 59.61 -16.43 34.12
N ASN A 282 60.57 -16.01 34.95
CA ASN A 282 60.35 -15.40 36.25
C ASN A 282 60.25 -13.86 36.18
N VAL A 283 59.83 -13.22 37.29
CA VAL A 283 59.75 -11.77 37.42
C VAL A 283 61.02 -11.19 38.02
N LEU A 284 61.60 -10.18 37.37
CA LEU A 284 62.64 -9.31 37.93
C LEU A 284 62.02 -7.99 38.40
N THR A 285 61.95 -7.76 39.70
CA THR A 285 61.46 -6.50 40.28
C THR A 285 62.59 -5.53 40.58
N LEU A 286 62.57 -4.37 39.93
CA LEU A 286 63.52 -3.29 40.12
C LEU A 286 62.92 -2.21 41.03
N ALA A 287 63.67 -1.80 42.06
CA ALA A 287 63.25 -0.80 43.04
C ALA A 287 63.10 0.61 42.43
N SER A 288 62.53 1.55 43.19
CA SER A 288 62.42 2.95 42.73
C SER A 288 63.80 3.62 42.59
N ASN A 289 63.96 4.39 41.51
CA ASN A 289 65.22 4.94 41.00
C ASN A 289 66.23 3.87 40.58
N ALA A 290 65.75 2.74 40.05
CA ALA A 290 66.62 1.69 39.52
C ALA A 290 67.39 2.13 38.28
N ILE A 291 68.56 1.51 38.08
CA ILE A 291 69.36 1.68 36.87
C ILE A 291 69.64 0.27 36.35
N LEU A 292 69.24 0.01 35.10
CA LEU A 292 69.44 -1.23 34.38
C LEU A 292 70.42 -0.99 33.23
N THR A 293 71.67 -1.38 33.41
CA THR A 293 72.75 -1.14 32.44
C THR A 293 73.15 -2.45 31.77
N ASN A 294 72.95 -2.58 30.45
CA ASN A 294 73.47 -3.71 29.67
C ASN A 294 74.65 -3.32 28.77
N ASN A 295 75.86 -3.69 29.19
CA ASN A 295 77.06 -3.70 28.35
C ASN A 295 77.49 -5.14 27.95
N GLY A 296 76.73 -6.17 28.35
CA GLY A 296 76.98 -7.58 28.06
C GLY A 296 75.81 -8.20 27.29
N THR A 297 75.40 -9.40 27.69
CA THR A 297 74.20 -10.08 27.18
C THR A 297 73.08 -9.97 28.21
N PHE A 298 71.91 -9.48 27.80
CA PHE A 298 70.70 -9.50 28.62
C PHE A 298 69.59 -10.20 27.87
N THR A 299 69.08 -11.29 28.43
CA THR A 299 67.96 -12.05 27.91
C THR A 299 66.84 -12.00 28.94
N ALA A 300 65.79 -11.21 28.68
CA ALA A 300 64.62 -11.18 29.57
C ALA A 300 63.90 -12.54 29.67
N GLY A 301 64.05 -13.38 28.63
CA GLY A 301 63.31 -14.64 28.49
C GLY A 301 61.84 -14.38 28.15
N ALA A 302 60.97 -15.29 28.57
CA ALA A 302 59.52 -15.09 28.59
C ALA A 302 59.06 -14.26 29.81
N GLY A 303 59.92 -14.10 30.83
CA GLY A 303 59.66 -13.40 32.09
C GLY A 303 59.37 -11.90 31.98
N THR A 304 59.05 -11.30 33.12
CA THR A 304 58.64 -9.88 33.25
C THR A 304 59.70 -9.06 33.97
N VAL A 305 60.07 -7.90 33.42
CA VAL A 305 60.88 -6.90 34.13
C VAL A 305 59.98 -5.79 34.65
N SER A 306 59.83 -5.70 35.97
CA SER A 306 58.90 -4.77 36.64
C SER A 306 59.66 -3.65 37.33
N PHE A 307 59.37 -2.39 37.00
CA PHE A 307 59.89 -1.21 37.69
C PHE A 307 58.86 -0.72 38.71
N SER A 308 59.18 -0.86 40.01
CA SER A 308 58.29 -0.48 41.12
C SER A 308 58.23 1.03 41.37
N GLY A 309 58.88 1.83 40.54
CA GLY A 309 59.00 3.29 40.62
C GLY A 309 59.75 3.83 39.41
N SER A 310 60.36 5.01 39.53
CA SER A 310 61.15 5.59 38.44
C SER A 310 62.38 4.73 38.12
N GLY A 311 62.90 4.81 36.88
CA GLY A 311 64.12 4.07 36.51
C GLY A 311 64.76 4.53 35.20
N GLU A 312 65.97 4.06 34.95
CA GLU A 312 66.75 4.33 33.74
C GLU A 312 67.30 3.02 33.15
N ILE A 313 67.22 2.88 31.82
CA ILE A 313 67.78 1.77 31.07
C ILE A 313 68.90 2.31 30.17
N THR A 314 70.09 1.68 30.26
CA THR A 314 71.25 2.05 29.44
C THR A 314 71.78 0.82 28.70
N GLY A 315 72.04 0.96 27.40
CA GLY A 315 72.50 -0.15 26.55
C GLY A 315 71.37 -0.83 25.78
N ALA A 316 71.73 -1.83 24.96
CA ALA A 316 70.77 -2.54 24.10
C ALA A 316 70.11 -3.68 24.87
N ILE A 317 68.77 -3.68 24.98
CA ILE A 317 68.01 -4.71 25.68
C ILE A 317 66.72 -5.02 24.91
N GLU A 318 66.45 -6.30 24.68
CA GLU A 318 65.16 -6.77 24.18
C GLU A 318 64.32 -7.34 25.33
N PHE A 319 63.11 -6.83 25.49
CA PHE A 319 62.16 -7.25 26.51
C PHE A 319 60.97 -7.99 25.90
N ASN A 320 60.55 -9.09 26.53
CA ASN A 320 59.26 -9.70 26.24
C ASN A 320 58.14 -8.97 26.99
N VAL A 321 58.25 -8.81 28.31
CA VAL A 321 57.26 -8.11 29.12
C VAL A 321 57.95 -7.11 30.05
N VAL A 322 57.45 -5.87 30.08
CA VAL A 322 57.88 -4.81 31.00
C VAL A 322 56.67 -4.21 31.68
N ASP A 323 56.69 -4.14 33.01
CA ASP A 323 55.67 -3.46 33.82
C ASP A 323 56.30 -2.20 34.44
N ILE A 324 55.62 -1.05 34.36
CA ILE A 324 56.13 0.20 34.97
C ILE A 324 55.09 0.87 35.88
N ALA A 325 55.51 1.26 37.09
CA ALA A 325 54.72 1.99 38.08
C ALA A 325 55.31 3.39 38.42
N GLY A 326 56.34 3.82 37.71
CA GLY A 326 56.90 5.17 37.76
C GLY A 326 57.45 5.61 36.41
N GLY A 327 58.16 6.75 36.38
CA GLY A 327 58.77 7.28 35.17
C GLY A 327 60.02 6.51 34.76
N VAL A 328 59.95 5.74 33.67
CA VAL A 328 61.09 4.94 33.17
C VAL A 328 61.64 5.54 31.89
N ASP A 329 62.94 5.81 31.87
CA ASP A 329 63.68 6.20 30.68
C ASP A 329 64.28 4.95 30.00
N PHE A 330 63.93 4.69 28.75
CA PHE A 330 64.29 3.47 28.03
C PHE A 330 65.64 3.57 27.28
N GLY A 331 66.29 4.75 27.33
CA GLY A 331 67.51 5.01 26.57
C GLY A 331 67.31 4.84 25.04
N SER A 332 68.42 4.68 24.31
CA SER A 332 68.41 4.53 22.85
C SER A 332 68.43 3.08 22.34
N GLY A 333 68.52 2.09 23.24
CA GLY A 333 68.77 0.69 22.90
C GLY A 333 67.68 -0.30 23.31
N ALA A 334 66.65 0.11 24.03
CA ALA A 334 65.59 -0.79 24.48
C ALA A 334 64.55 -1.07 23.38
N THR A 335 64.18 -2.34 23.24
CA THR A 335 63.11 -2.80 22.34
C THR A 335 62.09 -3.64 23.10
N ILE A 336 60.80 -3.37 22.92
CA ILE A 336 59.69 -4.17 23.44
C ILE A 336 59.20 -5.10 22.32
N ASN A 337 59.34 -6.41 22.49
CA ASN A 337 58.84 -7.40 21.53
C ASN A 337 57.47 -7.97 21.90
N GLY A 338 57.12 -8.00 23.19
CA GLY A 338 55.80 -8.37 23.71
C GLY A 338 55.06 -7.17 24.31
N ILE A 339 54.86 -7.12 25.63
CA ILE A 339 53.97 -6.14 26.27
C ILE A 339 54.77 -5.11 27.09
N LEU A 340 54.48 -3.82 26.90
CA LEU A 340 54.79 -2.77 27.86
C LEU A 340 53.50 -2.40 28.61
N ARG A 341 53.42 -2.71 29.91
CA ARG A 341 52.29 -2.37 30.78
C ARG A 341 52.57 -1.10 31.56
N ILE A 342 51.74 -0.09 31.30
CA ILE A 342 51.66 1.12 32.10
C ILE A 342 50.67 0.86 33.25
N ASN A 343 51.19 0.79 34.47
CA ASN A 343 50.39 0.68 35.70
C ASN A 343 50.29 2.06 36.39
N THR A 344 49.65 2.11 37.56
CA THR A 344 49.34 3.37 38.26
C THR A 344 50.63 4.13 38.60
N GLY A 345 50.74 5.38 38.14
CA GLY A 345 51.94 6.20 38.29
C GLY A 345 53.03 5.98 37.23
N GLY A 346 52.90 4.95 36.39
CA GLY A 346 53.81 4.65 35.29
C GLY A 346 53.71 5.63 34.12
N TYR A 347 54.86 5.95 33.53
CA TYR A 347 54.96 6.65 32.23
C TYR A 347 56.34 6.45 31.61
N VAL A 348 56.45 6.64 30.30
CA VAL A 348 57.75 6.62 29.59
C VAL A 348 58.34 8.03 29.62
N ASN A 349 59.58 8.15 30.09
CA ASN A 349 60.21 9.42 30.41
C ASN A 349 60.77 10.17 29.18
N THR A 350 62.09 10.39 29.06
CA THR A 350 62.64 11.19 27.95
C THR A 350 62.83 10.36 26.70
N ASN A 351 63.48 9.19 26.82
CA ASN A 351 63.70 8.28 25.70
C ASN A 351 62.70 7.12 25.74
N ALA A 352 62.14 6.82 24.57
CA ALA A 352 61.14 5.79 24.38
C ALA A 352 61.75 4.50 23.80
N PRO A 353 61.16 3.32 24.10
CA PRO A 353 61.60 2.09 23.47
C PRO A 353 61.20 2.02 21.99
N VAL A 354 61.87 1.16 21.24
CA VAL A 354 61.40 0.69 19.93
C VAL A 354 60.35 -0.41 20.13
N TYR A 355 59.23 -0.32 19.43
CA TYR A 355 58.17 -1.32 19.50
C TYR A 355 58.30 -2.34 18.35
N GLY A 356 58.49 -3.61 18.71
CA GLY A 356 58.57 -4.74 17.79
C GLY A 356 57.23 -5.05 17.11
N ASN A 357 57.27 -5.81 16.02
CA ASN A 357 56.09 -6.04 15.15
C ASN A 357 54.94 -6.85 15.78
N SER A 358 55.16 -7.48 16.94
CA SER A 358 54.13 -8.19 17.72
C SER A 358 53.77 -7.48 19.03
N SER A 359 54.34 -6.30 19.28
CA SER A 359 54.28 -5.68 20.61
C SER A 359 52.96 -4.96 20.89
N THR A 360 52.65 -4.81 22.18
CA THR A 360 51.45 -4.11 22.67
C THR A 360 51.83 -3.14 23.79
N LEU A 361 51.46 -1.86 23.61
CA LEU A 361 51.40 -0.87 24.68
C LEU A 361 50.05 -1.01 25.39
N LEU A 362 50.08 -1.51 26.63
CA LEU A 362 48.89 -1.78 27.44
C LEU A 362 48.83 -0.80 28.60
N TYR A 363 47.77 -0.01 28.70
CA TYR A 363 47.46 0.75 29.91
C TYR A 363 46.52 -0.08 30.77
N ASN A 364 47.04 -0.56 31.91
CA ASN A 364 46.52 -1.73 32.61
C ASN A 364 45.75 -1.43 33.89
N THR A 365 45.88 -0.23 34.47
CA THR A 365 45.19 0.13 35.72
C THR A 365 44.39 1.41 35.56
N GLY A 366 43.15 1.39 36.05
CA GLY A 366 42.22 2.52 35.93
C GLY A 366 42.76 3.84 36.49
N GLY A 367 42.35 4.94 35.86
CA GLY A 367 42.91 6.27 36.07
C GLY A 367 43.05 7.03 34.76
N SER A 368 43.57 8.26 34.82
CA SER A 368 43.78 9.10 33.63
C SER A 368 45.26 9.23 33.30
N TYR A 369 45.64 8.85 32.07
CA TYR A 369 47.00 8.95 31.54
C TYR A 369 47.06 10.02 30.46
N ASN A 370 48.20 10.71 30.35
CA ASN A 370 48.53 11.52 29.19
C ASN A 370 49.53 10.75 28.33
N VAL A 371 49.45 10.86 27.01
CA VAL A 371 50.53 10.37 26.15
C VAL A 371 51.84 11.10 26.47
N SER A 372 52.93 10.34 26.56
CA SER A 372 54.28 10.75 26.92
C SER A 372 55.24 10.40 25.77
N ALA A 373 56.52 10.09 26.04
CA ALA A 373 57.43 9.64 24.98
C ALA A 373 57.06 8.25 24.42
N ASP A 374 56.23 7.47 25.13
CA ASP A 374 55.59 6.24 24.61
C ASP A 374 54.83 6.46 23.29
N TRP A 375 54.42 7.71 23.00
CA TRP A 375 53.91 8.16 21.71
C TRP A 375 54.70 9.37 21.16
N THR A 376 55.77 9.13 20.40
CA THR A 376 56.55 10.19 19.74
C THR A 376 55.67 11.07 18.84
N ALA A 377 55.65 12.37 19.10
CA ALA A 377 54.85 13.35 18.36
C ALA A 377 55.24 13.39 16.88
N ASN A 378 54.24 13.32 15.99
CA ASN A 378 54.38 13.41 14.54
C ASN A 378 55.27 12.33 13.88
N ALA A 379 55.60 11.25 14.60
CA ALA A 379 56.33 10.10 14.05
C ALA A 379 55.40 9.03 13.47
N SER A 380 55.87 8.34 12.43
CA SER A 380 55.19 7.22 11.78
C SER A 380 55.91 5.87 11.93
N SER A 381 57.16 5.89 12.41
CA SER A 381 57.97 4.71 12.74
C SER A 381 59.09 5.08 13.71
N GLY A 382 59.76 4.07 14.29
CA GLY A 382 60.88 4.24 15.22
C GLY A 382 60.48 4.15 16.69
N ALA A 383 61.32 4.72 17.56
CA ALA A 383 61.10 4.76 19.01
C ALA A 383 59.84 5.57 19.35
N GLY A 384 59.08 5.09 20.34
CA GLY A 384 57.82 5.73 20.76
C GLY A 384 56.70 5.67 19.71
N VAL A 385 56.76 4.76 18.72
CA VAL A 385 55.64 4.53 17.80
C VAL A 385 55.08 3.13 18.05
N PRO A 386 54.03 2.98 18.87
CA PRO A 386 53.53 1.67 19.29
C PRO A 386 53.03 0.84 18.11
N GLN A 387 53.20 -0.48 18.22
CA GLN A 387 52.63 -1.43 17.27
C GLN A 387 51.14 -1.59 17.58
N ASN A 388 50.77 -2.39 18.57
CA ASN A 388 49.40 -2.48 19.06
C ASN A 388 49.21 -1.64 20.33
N VAL A 389 48.00 -1.19 20.60
CA VAL A 389 47.63 -0.37 21.76
C VAL A 389 46.36 -0.94 22.40
N GLN A 390 46.35 -1.10 23.72
CA GLN A 390 45.19 -1.55 24.47
C GLN A 390 44.93 -0.69 25.72
N LEU A 391 43.67 -0.34 25.95
CA LEU A 391 43.21 0.36 27.16
C LEU A 391 42.29 -0.55 27.97
N SER A 392 42.71 -0.94 29.17
CA SER A 392 41.99 -1.91 30.02
C SER A 392 41.62 -1.34 31.39
N ASN A 393 40.76 -2.05 32.12
CA ASN A 393 40.48 -1.84 33.55
C ASN A 393 40.06 -0.41 33.95
N GLY A 394 39.26 0.27 33.11
CA GLY A 394 38.77 1.62 33.41
C GLY A 394 39.79 2.73 33.14
N THR A 395 40.84 2.45 32.36
CA THR A 395 41.83 3.43 31.91
C THR A 395 41.17 4.52 31.07
N THR A 396 41.55 5.77 31.29
CA THR A 396 41.28 6.90 30.40
C THR A 396 42.59 7.41 29.79
N LEU A 397 42.75 7.35 28.47
CA LEU A 397 43.93 7.88 27.78
C LEU A 397 43.62 9.24 27.13
N ASN A 398 44.35 10.27 27.54
CA ASN A 398 44.34 11.61 26.94
C ASN A 398 45.34 11.67 25.78
N LEU A 399 44.83 11.69 24.55
CA LEU A 399 45.60 12.05 23.36
C LEU A 399 45.80 13.59 23.34
N LEU A 400 47.05 14.01 23.15
CA LEU A 400 47.46 15.43 23.09
C LEU A 400 47.40 15.98 21.65
N SER A 401 47.64 17.28 21.48
CA SER A 401 47.39 18.07 20.25
C SER A 401 48.20 17.68 19.00
N ASP A 402 49.29 16.93 19.14
CA ASP A 402 50.13 16.48 18.02
C ASP A 402 49.57 15.22 17.33
N ASN A 403 50.05 14.93 16.11
CA ASN A 403 49.71 13.68 15.44
C ASN A 403 50.37 12.49 16.14
N ARG A 404 49.64 11.37 16.24
CA ARG A 404 50.06 10.13 16.91
C ARG A 404 49.82 8.94 15.98
N THR A 405 50.67 7.93 16.04
CA THR A 405 50.58 6.74 15.15
C THR A 405 50.62 5.45 15.96
N ALA A 406 49.62 4.60 15.77
CA ALA A 406 49.69 3.17 16.10
C ALA A 406 49.89 2.39 14.79
N ARG A 407 50.96 1.60 14.69
CA ARG A 407 51.30 0.85 13.45
C ARG A 407 50.44 -0.39 13.24
N GLY A 408 49.71 -0.81 14.26
CA GLY A 408 48.83 -1.97 14.31
C GLY A 408 47.53 -1.64 15.05
N THR A 409 46.98 -2.62 15.75
CA THR A 409 45.60 -2.59 16.23
C THR A 409 45.43 -1.72 17.47
N VAL A 410 44.31 -0.99 17.55
CA VAL A 410 43.92 -0.21 18.73
C VAL A 410 42.66 -0.82 19.35
N THR A 411 42.75 -1.17 20.63
CA THR A 411 41.67 -1.81 21.40
C THR A 411 41.31 -0.97 22.63
N ILE A 412 40.02 -0.71 22.82
CA ILE A 412 39.46 -0.03 23.99
C ILE A 412 38.50 -1.02 24.67
N ASP A 413 38.89 -1.55 25.83
CA ASP A 413 38.08 -2.52 26.56
C ASP A 413 36.90 -1.85 27.28
N ALA A 414 35.94 -2.66 27.74
CA ALA A 414 34.76 -2.16 28.45
C ALA A 414 35.13 -1.36 29.70
N GLY A 415 34.50 -0.18 29.85
CA GLY A 415 34.77 0.77 30.92
C GLY A 415 36.00 1.67 30.69
N SER A 416 36.91 1.32 29.79
CA SER A 416 38.02 2.18 29.37
C SER A 416 37.56 3.26 28.40
N ASN A 417 38.30 4.37 28.33
CA ASN A 417 37.93 5.55 27.56
C ASN A 417 39.14 6.14 26.84
N THR A 418 38.93 6.73 25.67
CA THR A 418 39.82 7.78 25.15
C THR A 418 39.18 9.15 25.34
N LEU A 419 40.02 10.13 25.66
CA LEU A 419 39.73 11.55 25.55
C LEU A 419 40.75 12.13 24.57
N ASN A 420 40.33 12.99 23.64
CA ASN A 420 41.29 13.74 22.82
C ASN A 420 41.09 15.27 22.92
N SER A 421 42.24 15.93 22.81
CA SER A 421 42.46 17.30 22.37
C SER A 421 41.76 17.66 21.04
N THR A 422 41.73 18.97 20.77
CA THR A 422 40.96 19.61 19.70
C THR A 422 41.67 19.69 18.33
N SER A 423 42.82 19.04 18.10
CA SER A 423 43.60 19.24 16.86
C SER A 423 44.39 18.05 16.27
N GLY A 424 44.76 17.04 17.06
CA GLY A 424 45.67 15.98 16.60
C GLY A 424 45.01 14.94 15.67
N ILE A 425 45.80 14.37 14.75
CA ILE A 425 45.41 13.20 13.94
C ILE A 425 45.92 11.90 14.59
N LEU A 426 45.03 10.94 14.84
CA LEU A 426 45.38 9.57 15.19
C LEU A 426 45.48 8.73 13.91
N THR A 427 46.67 8.19 13.62
CA THR A 427 46.91 7.27 12.49
C THR A 427 46.93 5.83 12.97
N ILE A 428 46.16 4.95 12.32
CA ILE A 428 45.99 3.54 12.68
C ILE A 428 46.37 2.65 11.50
N GLY A 429 47.37 1.81 11.69
CA GLY A 429 47.83 0.78 10.75
C GLY A 429 47.27 -0.62 11.03
N GLY A 430 46.23 -0.74 11.85
CA GLY A 430 45.61 -2.01 12.28
C GLY A 430 44.08 -1.96 12.31
N ASP A 431 43.48 -2.97 12.91
CA ASP A 431 42.05 -2.95 13.26
C ASP A 431 41.78 -1.93 14.38
N PHE A 432 40.51 -1.57 14.54
CA PHE A 432 40.04 -0.75 15.66
C PHE A 432 38.91 -1.48 16.37
N SER A 433 39.03 -1.65 17.70
CA SER A 433 38.01 -2.30 18.52
C SER A 433 37.60 -1.42 19.70
N ASN A 434 36.31 -1.11 19.80
CA ASN A 434 35.76 -0.20 20.80
C ASN A 434 34.62 -0.85 21.59
N ASN A 435 34.97 -1.38 22.76
CA ASN A 435 34.04 -1.91 23.75
C ASN A 435 33.81 -0.96 24.94
N GLY A 436 34.60 0.13 25.01
CA GLY A 436 34.47 1.21 25.98
C GLY A 436 33.91 2.48 25.34
N THR A 437 34.51 3.64 25.65
CA THR A 437 34.15 4.93 25.06
C THR A 437 35.28 5.48 24.19
N PHE A 438 35.03 5.63 22.89
CA PHE A 438 35.87 6.49 22.03
C PHE A 438 35.24 7.89 21.95
N ASN A 439 35.79 8.87 22.67
CA ASN A 439 35.34 10.27 22.60
C ASN A 439 36.48 11.20 22.16
N HIS A 440 36.45 11.55 20.88
CA HIS A 440 37.54 12.23 20.19
C HIS A 440 37.12 13.65 19.78
N ASN A 441 36.85 14.51 20.78
CA ASN A 441 36.32 15.89 20.67
C ASN A 441 37.00 16.74 19.56
N SER A 442 36.49 16.65 18.33
CA SER A 442 37.01 17.31 17.10
C SER A 442 38.31 16.73 16.49
N GLY A 443 38.90 15.65 17.01
CA GLY A 443 40.15 15.08 16.48
C GLY A 443 39.94 14.14 15.28
N ASN A 444 40.92 14.03 14.39
CA ASN A 444 40.79 13.30 13.13
C ASN A 444 41.41 11.89 13.20
N VAL A 445 40.85 10.90 12.49
CA VAL A 445 41.41 9.52 12.44
C VAL A 445 41.77 9.14 11.01
N THR A 446 42.95 8.56 10.81
CA THR A 446 43.42 8.05 9.49
C THR A 446 43.71 6.56 9.56
N PHE A 447 43.02 5.77 8.75
CA PHE A 447 43.33 4.35 8.56
C PHE A 447 44.28 4.16 7.38
N THR A 448 45.37 3.41 7.59
CA THR A 448 46.49 3.30 6.64
C THR A 448 47.05 1.88 6.57
N GLY A 449 48.02 1.69 5.66
CA GLY A 449 48.71 0.43 5.42
C GLY A 449 47.92 -0.52 4.51
N SER A 450 48.63 -1.40 3.81
CA SER A 450 48.05 -2.37 2.87
C SER A 450 47.22 -3.44 3.59
N GLY A 451 46.11 -3.84 2.96
CA GLY A 451 45.20 -4.89 3.44
C GLY A 451 43.92 -4.33 4.06
N SER A 452 42.87 -5.15 4.05
CA SER A 452 41.57 -4.82 4.68
C SER A 452 41.65 -4.79 6.20
N ARG A 453 40.81 -3.95 6.82
CA ARG A 453 40.78 -3.62 8.25
C ARG A 453 39.33 -3.47 8.72
N SER A 454 39.11 -3.56 10.03
CA SER A 454 37.78 -3.55 10.63
C SER A 454 37.63 -2.54 11.77
N ILE A 455 36.42 -2.01 11.92
CA ILE A 455 35.97 -1.22 13.07
C ILE A 455 34.92 -2.07 13.81
N THR A 456 35.30 -2.61 14.97
CA THR A 456 34.56 -3.61 15.75
C THR A 456 34.24 -3.11 17.15
N GLY A 457 33.41 -3.86 17.87
CA GLY A 457 33.12 -3.65 19.29
C GLY A 457 31.64 -3.45 19.59
N ASN A 458 31.32 -3.43 20.88
CA ASN A 458 29.94 -3.36 21.38
C ASN A 458 29.41 -1.93 21.56
N ALA A 459 30.25 -0.90 21.36
CA ALA A 459 29.88 0.50 21.51
C ALA A 459 29.87 1.23 20.15
N THR A 460 29.02 2.25 20.02
CA THR A 460 29.06 3.16 18.87
C THR A 460 30.38 3.94 18.90
N THR A 461 31.11 3.93 17.79
CA THR A 461 32.38 4.68 17.68
C THR A 461 32.14 6.05 17.08
N ASN A 462 32.41 7.11 17.86
CA ASN A 462 32.15 8.49 17.49
C ASN A 462 33.42 9.16 16.95
N PHE A 463 33.54 9.25 15.63
CA PHE A 463 34.62 9.99 14.96
C PHE A 463 34.25 11.46 14.78
N ASN A 464 35.24 12.36 14.68
CA ASN A 464 35.02 13.65 14.04
C ASN A 464 35.17 13.49 12.52
N THR A 465 36.39 13.13 12.07
CA THR A 465 36.64 12.73 10.68
C THR A 465 37.32 11.37 10.59
N VAL A 466 37.08 10.69 9.47
CA VAL A 466 37.69 9.41 9.07
C VAL A 466 38.34 9.59 7.70
N THR A 467 39.64 9.33 7.62
CA THR A 467 40.39 9.26 6.37
C THR A 467 40.74 7.82 6.04
N VAL A 468 40.38 7.36 4.84
CA VAL A 468 40.70 6.02 4.32
C VAL A 468 41.83 6.13 3.30
N ASN A 469 43.01 5.63 3.65
CA ASN A 469 44.22 5.64 2.81
C ASN A 469 45.00 4.32 2.96
N LEU A 470 44.39 3.20 2.57
CA LEU A 470 44.93 1.85 2.73
C LEU A 470 46.02 1.48 1.70
N ASN A 471 46.54 2.45 0.94
CA ASN A 471 47.57 2.29 -0.10
C ASN A 471 47.25 1.24 -1.20
N ASP A 472 45.99 0.83 -1.30
CA ASP A 472 45.44 -0.10 -2.28
C ASP A 472 43.96 0.26 -2.47
N ALA A 473 43.50 0.30 -3.71
CA ALA A 473 42.14 0.65 -4.08
C ALA A 473 41.12 -0.47 -3.77
N THR A 474 41.57 -1.71 -3.57
CA THR A 474 40.70 -2.87 -3.31
C THR A 474 40.56 -3.23 -1.83
N SER A 475 41.50 -2.79 -0.98
CA SER A 475 41.45 -2.97 0.46
C SER A 475 40.25 -2.23 1.08
N VAL A 476 39.60 -2.88 2.05
CA VAL A 476 38.34 -2.41 2.67
C VAL A 476 38.58 -2.03 4.13
N LEU A 477 38.08 -0.87 4.56
CA LEU A 477 37.83 -0.56 5.96
C LEU A 477 36.36 -0.86 6.25
N GLU A 478 36.08 -1.94 6.99
CA GLU A 478 34.72 -2.40 7.26
C GLU A 478 34.23 -2.03 8.67
N ALA A 479 33.21 -1.17 8.75
CA ALA A 479 32.49 -0.88 9.98
C ALA A 479 31.49 -1.99 10.30
N LEU A 480 31.93 -2.94 11.13
CA LEU A 480 31.13 -4.05 11.68
C LEU A 480 30.36 -3.63 12.93
N SER A 481 30.80 -2.57 13.61
CA SER A 481 30.10 -1.90 14.71
C SER A 481 29.51 -0.55 14.25
N PRO A 482 28.48 0.02 14.92
CA PRO A 482 27.94 1.32 14.56
C PRO A 482 28.99 2.43 14.67
N ILE A 483 29.02 3.32 13.68
CA ILE A 483 29.89 4.50 13.68
C ILE A 483 29.06 5.79 13.51
N THR A 484 29.55 6.87 14.10
CA THR A 484 29.13 8.24 13.74
C THR A 484 30.34 9.04 13.28
N MET A 485 30.10 10.09 12.50
CA MET A 485 31.09 11.07 12.07
C MET A 485 30.45 12.45 12.03
N ALA A 486 31.25 13.50 12.08
CA ALA A 486 30.77 14.85 11.82
C ALA A 486 30.27 14.98 10.37
N THR A 487 29.50 16.04 10.12
CA THR A 487 29.19 16.49 8.77
C THR A 487 30.49 16.86 8.03
N ASP A 488 30.63 16.46 6.75
CA ASP A 488 31.92 16.46 6.01
C ASP A 488 33.02 15.56 6.66
N GLY A 489 32.61 14.60 7.47
CA GLY A 489 33.50 13.74 8.25
C GLY A 489 34.26 12.66 7.46
N LEU A 490 34.09 12.52 6.15
CA LEU A 490 34.73 11.45 5.37
C LEU A 490 35.74 11.98 4.34
N THR A 491 36.95 11.42 4.35
CA THR A 491 37.94 11.59 3.28
C THR A 491 38.33 10.23 2.70
N LEU A 492 38.07 10.03 1.41
CA LEU A 492 38.46 8.83 0.67
C LEU A 492 39.67 9.15 -0.21
N SER A 493 40.80 8.50 0.04
CA SER A 493 42.03 8.65 -0.75
C SER A 493 42.37 7.36 -1.50
N GLN A 494 42.53 6.26 -0.76
CA GLN A 494 42.82 4.93 -1.30
C GLN A 494 42.12 3.86 -0.48
N GLY A 495 41.38 2.97 -1.15
CA GLY A 495 40.61 1.89 -0.52
C GLY A 495 39.12 2.22 -0.34
N ILE A 496 38.37 1.25 0.18
CA ILE A 496 36.91 1.28 0.25
C ILE A 496 36.46 1.44 1.70
N LEU A 497 35.60 2.42 2.00
CA LEU A 497 34.84 2.41 3.25
C LEU A 497 33.58 1.55 3.07
N LYS A 498 33.44 0.50 3.88
CA LYS A 498 32.26 -0.37 3.91
C LYS A 498 31.51 -0.23 5.23
N ILE A 499 30.22 0.05 5.16
CA ILE A 499 29.32 0.15 6.33
C ILE A 499 28.47 -1.11 6.39
N SER A 500 28.77 -1.99 7.34
CA SER A 500 28.07 -3.28 7.58
C SER A 500 27.30 -3.28 8.91
N SER A 501 26.99 -2.11 9.44
CA SER A 501 26.35 -1.89 10.75
C SER A 501 25.28 -0.81 10.66
N ALA A 502 24.40 -0.73 11.66
CA ALA A 502 23.34 0.28 11.75
C ALA A 502 23.91 1.67 12.08
N SER A 503 24.52 2.32 11.08
CA SER A 503 25.19 3.63 11.19
C SER A 503 24.42 4.69 10.42
N THR A 504 24.10 5.82 11.06
CA THR A 504 23.57 7.01 10.38
C THR A 504 24.66 8.06 10.26
N ILE A 505 25.07 8.38 9.03
CA ILE A 505 26.21 9.29 8.77
C ILE A 505 25.90 10.31 7.67
N THR A 506 26.51 11.50 7.80
CA THR A 506 26.47 12.58 6.81
C THR A 506 27.89 12.81 6.28
N PRO A 507 28.42 11.90 5.44
CA PRO A 507 29.85 11.88 5.11
C PRO A 507 30.32 13.13 4.36
N PHE A 508 29.42 13.83 3.68
CA PHE A 508 29.70 15.05 2.90
C PHE A 508 28.53 16.05 2.98
N ALA A 509 28.83 17.35 3.03
CA ALA A 509 27.88 18.46 2.95
C ALA A 509 28.09 19.40 1.75
N GLY A 510 29.12 19.15 0.93
CA GLY A 510 29.34 19.80 -0.36
C GLY A 510 29.30 18.82 -1.54
N SER A 511 29.54 19.35 -2.76
CA SER A 511 29.82 18.49 -3.91
C SER A 511 31.15 17.77 -3.69
N THR A 512 31.20 16.47 -3.95
CA THR A 512 32.33 15.61 -3.61
C THR A 512 32.65 14.61 -4.73
N THR A 513 33.82 13.98 -4.64
CA THR A 513 34.27 12.96 -5.59
C THR A 513 34.75 11.72 -4.86
N ILE A 514 34.25 10.53 -5.23
CA ILE A 514 34.91 9.26 -4.90
C ILE A 514 36.03 9.08 -5.94
N PRO A 515 37.33 9.21 -5.60
CA PRO A 515 38.41 9.14 -6.58
C PRO A 515 38.53 7.72 -7.16
N ALA A 516 39.19 7.61 -8.32
CA ALA A 516 39.40 6.33 -9.03
C ALA A 516 40.12 5.25 -8.20
N THR A 517 40.82 5.66 -7.13
CA THR A 517 41.56 4.80 -6.20
C THR A 517 40.77 4.41 -4.95
N ALA A 518 39.50 4.79 -4.82
CA ALA A 518 38.71 4.54 -3.61
C ALA A 518 37.28 4.07 -3.92
N GLY A 519 36.56 3.69 -2.86
CA GLY A 519 35.14 3.35 -2.97
C GLY A 519 34.34 3.59 -1.70
N TYR A 520 33.02 3.49 -1.86
CA TYR A 520 32.05 3.55 -0.76
C TYR A 520 31.04 2.42 -0.92
N HIS A 521 30.78 1.67 0.16
CA HIS A 521 29.94 0.47 0.16
C HIS A 521 28.96 0.49 1.34
N LEU A 522 27.66 0.52 1.05
CA LEU A 522 26.58 0.38 2.03
C LEU A 522 26.06 -1.06 2.02
N ASN A 523 26.07 -1.75 3.16
CA ASN A 523 25.83 -3.19 3.27
C ASN A 523 25.04 -3.56 4.54
N HIS A 524 24.07 -2.71 4.96
CA HIS A 524 23.24 -3.01 6.14
C HIS A 524 21.92 -2.22 6.14
N ALA A 525 20.77 -2.88 6.32
CA ALA A 525 19.43 -2.26 6.30
C ALA A 525 19.27 -1.04 7.22
N GLY A 526 19.84 -1.09 8.42
CA GLY A 526 19.83 0.02 9.37
C GLY A 526 20.85 1.14 9.09
N ALA A 527 21.61 1.07 8.00
CA ALA A 527 22.59 2.09 7.63
C ALA A 527 21.93 3.18 6.78
N VAL A 528 22.16 4.43 7.15
CA VAL A 528 21.64 5.61 6.46
C VAL A 528 22.79 6.54 6.13
N SER A 529 23.04 6.75 4.83
CA SER A 529 24.09 7.62 4.30
C SER A 529 23.46 8.86 3.66
N ASN A 530 23.36 9.94 4.43
CA ASN A 530 22.75 11.18 3.97
C ASN A 530 23.83 12.12 3.40
N TRP A 531 23.96 12.16 2.08
CA TRP A 531 24.79 13.15 1.39
C TRP A 531 23.93 14.40 1.16
N GLY A 532 23.36 14.90 2.27
CA GLY A 532 22.30 15.91 2.32
C GLY A 532 22.79 17.35 2.15
N GLY A 533 24.11 17.52 2.00
CA GLY A 533 24.69 18.74 1.43
C GLY A 533 24.05 19.11 0.11
N SER A 534 24.02 20.40 -0.22
CA SER A 534 23.46 20.91 -1.48
C SER A 534 24.34 20.62 -2.71
N GLY A 535 25.04 19.49 -2.71
CA GLY A 535 26.11 19.13 -3.65
C GLY A 535 25.80 17.90 -4.50
N SER A 536 26.61 17.73 -5.54
CA SER A 536 26.59 16.57 -6.43
C SER A 536 27.69 15.56 -6.06
N LEU A 537 27.43 14.28 -6.30
CA LEU A 537 28.40 13.20 -6.15
C LEU A 537 28.96 12.81 -7.52
N THR A 538 30.26 13.00 -7.72
CA THR A 538 30.98 12.45 -8.86
C THR A 538 31.68 11.15 -8.45
N VAL A 539 31.27 10.02 -8.99
CA VAL A 539 31.94 8.74 -8.76
C VAL A 539 32.98 8.55 -9.87
N GLN A 540 34.26 8.47 -9.49
CA GLN A 540 35.37 8.04 -10.36
C GLN A 540 35.87 6.63 -10.01
N GLY A 541 35.75 6.22 -8.75
CA GLY A 541 36.01 4.86 -8.28
C GLY A 541 34.73 4.02 -8.21
N THR A 542 34.50 3.36 -7.09
CA THR A 542 33.38 2.42 -6.92
C THR A 542 32.34 2.91 -5.91
N LEU A 543 31.06 2.76 -6.24
CA LEU A 543 29.92 2.88 -5.32
C LEU A 543 29.15 1.55 -5.30
N ILE A 544 28.92 0.99 -4.12
CA ILE A 544 28.14 -0.26 -3.95
C ILE A 544 27.06 -0.04 -2.90
N ILE A 545 25.83 -0.46 -3.20
CA ILE A 545 24.70 -0.50 -2.26
C ILE A 545 24.12 -1.92 -2.32
N ASP A 546 24.44 -2.71 -1.31
CA ASP A 546 23.88 -4.05 -1.10
C ASP A 546 22.65 -3.98 -0.19
N ASP A 547 22.63 -3.06 0.77
CA ASP A 547 21.51 -2.84 1.70
C ASP A 547 21.63 -1.45 2.38
N GLY A 548 20.55 -0.97 3.00
CA GLY A 548 20.45 0.34 3.64
C GLY A 548 19.96 1.46 2.71
N GLU A 549 19.93 2.71 3.20
CA GLU A 549 19.50 3.89 2.44
C GLU A 549 20.66 4.88 2.19
N MET A 550 20.81 5.33 0.95
CA MET A 550 21.69 6.44 0.58
C MET A 550 20.91 7.53 -0.14
N THR A 551 21.01 8.78 0.34
CA THR A 551 20.41 9.95 -0.29
C THR A 551 21.50 10.88 -0.82
N VAL A 552 21.39 11.32 -2.08
CA VAL A 552 22.36 12.21 -2.76
C VAL A 552 21.70 13.54 -3.13
N GLY A 553 22.21 14.60 -2.51
CA GLY A 553 21.78 15.98 -2.74
C GLY A 553 20.44 16.33 -2.09
N SER A 554 20.09 17.61 -2.18
CA SER A 554 18.86 18.17 -1.59
C SER A 554 18.18 19.22 -2.48
N SER A 555 18.68 19.43 -3.70
CA SER A 555 18.19 20.42 -4.67
C SER A 555 18.09 19.81 -6.07
N SER A 556 17.20 20.36 -6.90
CA SER A 556 16.92 19.87 -8.28
C SER A 556 18.09 19.95 -9.27
N GLY A 557 19.16 20.67 -8.90
CA GLY A 557 20.43 20.71 -9.63
C GLY A 557 21.43 19.61 -9.25
N ASN A 558 21.23 18.89 -8.15
CA ASN A 558 22.19 17.90 -7.65
C ASN A 558 22.15 16.59 -8.45
N GLU A 559 23.31 15.96 -8.60
CA GLU A 559 23.46 14.79 -9.45
C GLU A 559 24.40 13.72 -8.91
N LEU A 560 24.13 12.48 -9.29
CA LEU A 560 25.11 11.39 -9.31
C LEU A 560 25.71 11.31 -10.72
N GLU A 561 27.01 11.58 -10.85
CA GLU A 561 27.75 11.52 -12.12
C GLU A 561 28.78 10.38 -12.14
N LEU A 562 28.77 9.57 -13.21
CA LEU A 562 29.74 8.49 -13.48
C LEU A 562 30.69 8.91 -14.63
N SER A 563 31.86 9.49 -14.28
CA SER A 563 32.66 10.32 -15.19
C SER A 563 33.99 9.76 -15.70
N SER A 564 34.61 8.78 -15.03
CA SER A 564 35.91 8.19 -15.39
C SER A 564 35.72 6.84 -16.12
N SER A 565 36.79 6.11 -16.45
CA SER A 565 36.66 4.72 -16.97
C SER A 565 36.51 3.64 -15.89
N SER A 566 36.75 3.98 -14.63
CA SER A 566 36.59 3.09 -13.46
C SER A 566 35.28 3.32 -12.70
N SER A 567 34.48 4.33 -13.08
CA SER A 567 33.25 4.70 -12.38
C SER A 567 32.15 3.64 -12.44
N VAL A 568 32.03 2.81 -11.41
CA VAL A 568 30.98 1.80 -11.32
C VAL A 568 30.10 2.06 -10.10
N ALA A 569 28.80 2.30 -10.34
CA ALA A 569 27.78 2.26 -9.30
C ALA A 569 27.00 0.94 -9.42
N THR A 570 26.96 0.15 -8.35
CA THR A 570 26.24 -1.13 -8.30
C THR A 570 25.21 -1.13 -7.18
N ILE A 571 23.95 -1.39 -7.54
CA ILE A 571 22.81 -1.51 -6.64
C ILE A 571 22.37 -2.97 -6.64
N ASN A 572 22.76 -3.72 -5.61
CA ASN A 572 22.34 -5.11 -5.42
C ASN A 572 21.11 -5.19 -4.50
N GLY A 573 20.95 -4.21 -3.60
CA GLY A 573 19.81 -4.06 -2.70
C GLY A 573 19.73 -2.62 -2.17
N GLY A 574 19.08 -2.43 -1.03
CA GLY A 574 18.91 -1.10 -0.42
C GLY A 574 18.14 -0.10 -1.27
N THR A 575 18.25 1.18 -0.91
CA THR A 575 17.60 2.32 -1.59
C THR A 575 18.60 3.42 -1.90
N LEU A 576 18.63 3.89 -3.15
CA LEU A 576 19.38 5.08 -3.59
C LEU A 576 18.41 6.19 -3.99
N LYS A 577 18.38 7.30 -3.24
CA LYS A 577 17.55 8.48 -3.53
C LYS A 577 18.40 9.61 -4.10
N LEU A 578 17.97 10.20 -5.21
CA LEU A 578 18.70 11.27 -5.92
C LEU A 578 17.80 12.49 -6.11
N ALA A 579 18.22 13.65 -5.58
CA ALA A 579 17.41 14.87 -5.62
C ALA A 579 17.11 15.36 -7.04
N GLY A 580 18.13 15.43 -7.91
CA GLY A 580 18.02 15.96 -9.27
C GLY A 580 18.19 14.93 -10.40
N ARG A 581 19.33 14.24 -10.50
CA ARG A 581 19.55 13.23 -11.58
C ARG A 581 20.58 12.14 -11.25
N VAL A 582 20.61 11.11 -12.10
CA VAL A 582 21.79 10.29 -12.39
C VAL A 582 22.23 10.47 -13.84
N ARG A 583 23.55 10.60 -14.10
CA ARG A 583 24.11 10.58 -15.45
C ARG A 583 25.43 9.82 -15.59
N VAL A 584 25.61 9.14 -16.72
CA VAL A 584 26.91 8.64 -17.18
C VAL A 584 27.49 9.65 -18.17
N SER A 585 28.72 10.12 -17.96
CA SER A 585 29.34 11.18 -18.78
C SER A 585 30.68 10.82 -19.42
N GLY A 586 31.43 9.88 -18.83
CA GLY A 586 32.67 9.39 -19.40
C GLY A 586 32.46 8.58 -20.68
N SER A 587 33.38 8.70 -21.65
CA SER A 587 33.29 8.09 -22.98
C SER A 587 33.81 6.64 -23.09
N SER A 588 34.01 5.95 -21.96
CA SER A 588 34.59 4.60 -21.92
C SER A 588 33.53 3.49 -21.90
N ALA A 589 33.95 2.23 -22.13
CA ALA A 589 33.13 1.06 -21.88
C ALA A 589 33.09 0.62 -20.40
N GLY A 590 34.00 1.16 -19.57
CA GLY A 590 34.22 0.69 -18.20
C GLY A 590 33.25 1.27 -17.19
N ASN A 591 32.91 2.57 -17.30
CA ASN A 591 31.92 3.21 -16.44
C ASN A 591 30.51 2.71 -16.69
N GLY A 592 29.70 2.69 -15.63
CA GLY A 592 28.27 2.43 -15.76
C GLY A 592 27.50 2.30 -14.45
N LEU A 593 26.18 2.22 -14.60
CA LEU A 593 25.22 1.93 -13.54
C LEU A 593 24.72 0.49 -13.69
N LEU A 594 24.87 -0.30 -12.63
CA LEU A 594 24.41 -1.68 -12.54
C LEU A 594 23.32 -1.77 -11.48
N ILE A 595 22.14 -2.27 -11.83
CA ILE A 595 20.99 -2.46 -10.93
C ILE A 595 20.60 -3.93 -10.97
N ASN A 596 21.04 -4.68 -9.97
CA ASN A 596 20.73 -6.10 -9.81
C ASN A 596 19.56 -6.32 -8.84
N GLY A 597 19.32 -5.36 -7.94
CA GLY A 597 18.21 -5.36 -7.00
C GLY A 597 17.97 -3.95 -6.43
N GLY A 598 17.30 -3.87 -5.28
CA GLY A 598 17.06 -2.61 -4.57
C GLY A 598 16.08 -1.66 -5.27
N GLU A 599 16.07 -0.42 -4.80
CA GLU A 599 15.29 0.69 -5.35
C GLU A 599 16.20 1.89 -5.66
N VAL A 600 16.02 2.49 -6.84
CA VAL A 600 16.66 3.75 -7.23
C VAL A 600 15.57 4.79 -7.47
N ILE A 601 15.41 5.73 -6.54
CA ILE A 601 14.48 6.86 -6.66
C ILE A 601 15.25 8.06 -7.21
N VAL A 602 14.77 8.62 -8.32
CA VAL A 602 15.39 9.75 -9.01
C VAL A 602 14.40 10.90 -9.05
N THR A 603 14.91 12.13 -9.16
CA THR A 603 14.14 13.38 -9.21
C THR A 603 13.25 13.61 -7.98
N THR A 604 13.67 13.28 -6.75
CA THR A 604 12.82 13.53 -5.55
C THR A 604 12.51 15.02 -5.33
N VAL A 605 13.35 15.93 -5.85
CA VAL A 605 13.14 17.39 -5.84
C VAL A 605 12.87 17.94 -7.26
N GLY A 606 12.71 17.06 -8.26
CA GLY A 606 12.66 17.43 -9.68
C GLY A 606 14.05 17.69 -10.28
N ASN A 607 14.11 17.83 -11.60
CA ASN A 607 15.35 18.12 -12.33
C ASN A 607 15.34 19.55 -12.88
N GLY A 608 16.37 20.34 -12.58
CA GLY A 608 16.52 21.73 -13.06
C GLY A 608 17.17 21.90 -14.46
N SER A 609 17.57 20.84 -15.15
CA SER A 609 18.24 20.91 -16.46
C SER A 609 17.27 20.81 -17.64
N SER A 610 17.37 21.77 -18.56
CA SER A 610 16.63 21.81 -19.83
C SER A 610 17.20 20.92 -20.94
N THR A 611 18.39 20.34 -20.75
CA THR A 611 19.12 19.58 -21.79
C THR A 611 19.52 18.16 -21.35
N ILE A 612 19.56 17.86 -20.06
CA ILE A 612 19.98 16.57 -19.50
C ILE A 612 18.81 15.96 -18.73
N ALA A 613 18.50 14.69 -19.02
CA ALA A 613 17.44 13.96 -18.33
C ALA A 613 17.70 13.75 -16.83
N GLY A 614 16.64 13.39 -16.10
CA GLY A 614 16.72 12.98 -14.69
C GLY A 614 17.38 11.60 -14.56
N PHE A 615 17.03 10.67 -15.44
CA PHE A 615 17.77 9.42 -15.62
C PHE A 615 18.45 9.44 -17.00
N ASN A 616 19.77 9.68 -17.05
CA ASN A 616 20.49 9.87 -18.31
C ASN A 616 21.61 8.86 -18.55
N MET A 617 21.39 7.93 -19.46
CA MET A 617 22.35 6.90 -19.89
C MET A 617 22.83 7.13 -21.32
N ASN A 618 23.04 8.40 -21.73
CA ASN A 618 23.42 8.79 -23.10
C ASN A 618 24.86 8.44 -23.51
N ALA A 619 25.83 8.51 -22.60
CA ALA A 619 27.24 8.27 -22.93
C ALA A 619 27.51 6.80 -23.28
N THR A 620 28.68 6.51 -23.84
CA THR A 620 29.10 5.17 -24.26
C THR A 620 29.30 4.15 -23.13
N GLY A 621 29.19 4.58 -21.86
CA GLY A 621 29.24 3.70 -20.70
C GLY A 621 28.03 2.75 -20.56
N ARG A 622 28.18 1.78 -19.66
CA ARG A 622 27.25 0.68 -19.44
C ARG A 622 26.01 1.11 -18.66
N PHE A 623 24.89 0.45 -18.94
CA PHE A 623 23.70 0.47 -18.08
C PHE A 623 23.06 -0.92 -18.07
N ILE A 624 23.15 -1.64 -16.96
CA ILE A 624 22.67 -3.02 -16.86
C ILE A 624 21.66 -3.09 -15.73
N MET A 625 20.41 -3.45 -16.05
CA MET A 625 19.36 -3.71 -15.06
C MET A 625 18.89 -5.16 -15.19
N THR A 626 19.17 -5.95 -14.15
CA THR A 626 18.76 -7.38 -14.06
C THR A 626 17.67 -7.61 -13.02
N GLY A 627 17.41 -6.64 -12.13
CA GLY A 627 16.38 -6.69 -11.10
C GLY A 627 16.10 -5.30 -10.52
N GLY A 628 15.46 -5.27 -9.34
CA GLY A 628 15.19 -4.03 -8.61
C GLY A 628 14.13 -3.12 -9.26
N SER A 629 14.10 -1.86 -8.82
CA SER A 629 13.22 -0.82 -9.35
C SER A 629 13.95 0.49 -9.60
N VAL A 630 13.48 1.24 -10.60
CA VAL A 630 13.86 2.64 -10.85
C VAL A 630 12.58 3.48 -10.85
N THR A 631 12.43 4.37 -9.89
CA THR A 631 11.27 5.27 -9.76
C THR A 631 11.68 6.69 -10.14
N ILE A 632 11.01 7.26 -11.13
CA ILE A 632 11.09 8.70 -11.45
C ILE A 632 9.99 9.40 -10.64
N GLU A 633 10.36 10.14 -9.61
CA GLU A 633 9.40 10.66 -8.63
C GLU A 633 8.76 11.97 -9.08
N GLN A 634 9.54 12.92 -9.59
CA GLN A 634 9.02 14.18 -10.14
C GLN A 634 9.41 14.32 -11.62
N ALA A 635 8.57 15.02 -12.38
CA ALA A 635 8.95 15.44 -13.72
C ALA A 635 10.06 16.52 -13.68
N ASN A 636 10.78 16.63 -14.78
CA ASN A 636 11.76 17.68 -15.03
C ASN A 636 11.05 19.04 -15.03
N SER A 637 11.50 19.97 -14.17
CA SER A 637 10.84 21.27 -13.96
C SER A 637 10.99 22.22 -15.15
N SER A 638 11.80 21.86 -16.15
CA SER A 638 11.94 22.64 -17.38
C SER A 638 10.81 22.33 -18.38
N THR A 639 9.91 23.31 -18.55
CA THR A 639 8.85 23.34 -19.57
C THR A 639 9.39 23.48 -21.00
N GLY A 640 10.72 23.51 -21.19
CA GLY A 640 11.40 23.53 -22.47
C GLY A 640 11.36 22.17 -23.18
N SER A 641 11.24 22.21 -24.51
CA SER A 641 11.02 21.06 -25.41
C SER A 641 12.23 20.12 -25.62
N GLY A 642 13.25 20.19 -24.76
CA GLY A 642 14.54 19.48 -24.93
C GLY A 642 14.67 18.17 -24.12
N ALA A 643 14.82 18.28 -22.81
CA ALA A 643 15.19 17.15 -21.95
C ALA A 643 14.04 16.19 -21.64
N SER A 644 14.24 14.91 -21.94
CA SER A 644 13.42 13.80 -21.42
C SER A 644 13.53 13.69 -19.89
N ASP A 645 12.65 12.94 -19.25
CA ASP A 645 12.77 12.56 -17.84
C ASP A 645 13.66 11.33 -17.71
N VAL A 646 13.44 10.35 -18.60
CA VAL A 646 14.32 9.20 -18.84
C VAL A 646 14.89 9.31 -20.25
N PHE A 647 16.22 9.36 -20.35
CA PHE A 647 16.95 9.21 -21.61
C PHE A 647 17.92 8.02 -21.54
N ILE A 648 17.72 7.02 -22.40
CA ILE A 648 18.61 5.87 -22.53
C ILE A 648 19.01 5.73 -24.00
N GLY A 649 20.26 6.06 -24.30
CA GLY A 649 20.81 5.93 -25.66
C GLY A 649 20.87 4.47 -26.12
N GLY A 650 20.86 4.27 -27.43
CA GLY A 650 20.89 2.93 -28.03
C GLY A 650 22.17 2.14 -27.78
N VAL A 651 22.16 0.90 -28.28
CA VAL A 651 23.28 -0.07 -28.18
C VAL A 651 24.50 0.28 -29.03
N SER A 652 24.49 1.39 -29.78
CA SER A 652 25.61 1.87 -30.56
C SER A 652 26.63 2.61 -29.67
N GLY A 653 27.48 1.85 -29.00
CA GLY A 653 28.54 2.36 -28.11
C GLY A 653 29.43 1.23 -27.61
N ALA A 654 30.53 1.57 -26.93
CA ALA A 654 31.49 0.58 -26.45
C ALA A 654 31.04 -0.17 -25.19
N GLY A 655 30.12 0.40 -24.40
CA GLY A 655 29.55 -0.20 -23.19
C GLY A 655 28.18 -0.85 -23.43
N ALA A 656 28.02 -2.08 -22.93
CA ALA A 656 26.75 -2.81 -23.00
C ALA A 656 25.63 -2.11 -22.21
N LYS A 657 24.45 -2.00 -22.82
CA LYS A 657 23.22 -1.53 -22.18
C LYS A 657 22.10 -2.56 -22.32
N SER A 658 21.43 -2.93 -21.23
CA SER A 658 20.36 -3.94 -21.23
C SER A 658 19.45 -3.84 -20.01
N ILE A 659 18.13 -4.02 -20.21
CA ILE A 659 17.13 -4.17 -19.15
C ILE A 659 16.52 -5.57 -19.30
N SER A 660 17.03 -6.54 -18.54
CA SER A 660 16.59 -7.94 -18.60
C SER A 660 15.70 -8.35 -17.42
N GLY A 661 15.52 -7.46 -16.43
CA GLY A 661 14.67 -7.68 -15.27
C GLY A 661 14.31 -6.36 -14.57
N GLY A 662 13.55 -6.46 -13.48
CA GLY A 662 13.13 -5.32 -12.66
C GLY A 662 12.07 -4.42 -13.30
N THR A 663 11.78 -3.27 -12.66
CA THR A 663 10.66 -2.38 -13.00
C THR A 663 11.09 -0.93 -13.09
N PHE A 664 10.79 -0.26 -14.21
CA PHE A 664 10.79 1.20 -14.30
C PHE A 664 9.41 1.76 -13.95
N ARG A 665 9.35 2.67 -12.98
CA ARG A 665 8.12 3.33 -12.52
C ARG A 665 8.18 4.83 -12.83
N PHE A 666 7.10 5.35 -13.42
CA PHE A 666 6.92 6.76 -13.72
C PHE A 666 5.85 7.32 -12.77
N GLY A 667 6.31 8.03 -11.76
CA GLY A 667 5.50 8.61 -10.70
C GLY A 667 5.20 7.71 -9.50
N ASN A 668 4.75 8.34 -8.42
CA ASN A 668 4.28 7.74 -7.19
C ASN A 668 3.37 8.76 -6.45
N ALA A 669 2.95 8.46 -5.22
CA ALA A 669 2.13 9.35 -4.40
C ALA A 669 2.80 10.71 -4.04
N SER A 670 4.10 10.86 -4.24
CA SER A 670 4.84 12.13 -4.07
C SER A 670 4.89 12.98 -5.35
N THR A 671 4.47 12.44 -6.50
CA THR A 671 4.53 13.14 -7.79
C THR A 671 3.61 14.36 -7.79
N THR A 672 4.14 15.50 -8.23
CA THR A 672 3.40 16.76 -8.31
C THR A 672 2.30 16.67 -9.39
N ALA A 673 1.04 16.85 -8.98
CA ALA A 673 -0.13 16.78 -9.87
C ALA A 673 0.04 17.64 -11.14
N GLY A 674 -0.43 17.13 -12.28
CA GLY A 674 -0.31 17.79 -13.59
C GLY A 674 1.09 17.72 -14.25
N SER A 675 2.09 17.12 -13.60
CA SER A 675 3.47 17.07 -14.11
C SER A 675 3.74 15.86 -15.01
N GLY A 676 3.44 15.98 -16.30
CA GLY A 676 3.65 14.91 -17.28
C GLY A 676 5.13 14.58 -17.52
N MET A 677 5.45 13.29 -17.64
CA MET A 677 6.83 12.80 -17.83
C MET A 677 7.11 12.43 -19.30
N ARG A 678 8.39 12.36 -19.68
CA ARG A 678 8.88 12.06 -21.04
C ARG A 678 9.86 10.88 -21.04
N LEU A 679 9.56 9.85 -21.82
CA LEU A 679 10.41 8.67 -21.98
C LEU A 679 11.05 8.63 -23.37
N ASN A 680 12.39 8.62 -23.40
CA ASN A 680 13.20 8.48 -24.58
C ASN A 680 14.21 7.34 -24.41
N SER A 681 13.89 6.16 -24.95
CA SER A 681 14.76 4.99 -24.87
C SER A 681 14.69 4.20 -26.17
N GLN A 682 15.83 3.63 -26.58
CA GLN A 682 15.90 2.65 -27.67
C GLN A 682 16.01 1.20 -27.14
N LEU A 683 16.02 1.00 -25.82
CA LEU A 683 16.00 -0.32 -25.19
C LEU A 683 14.56 -0.76 -24.91
N ALA A 684 14.30 -2.06 -25.05
CA ALA A 684 13.16 -2.70 -24.44
C ALA A 684 13.31 -2.70 -22.91
N PHE A 685 12.20 -2.48 -22.20
CA PHE A 685 12.10 -2.57 -20.75
C PHE A 685 11.57 -3.94 -20.36
N PHE A 686 11.87 -4.40 -19.14
CA PHE A 686 11.30 -5.64 -18.63
C PHE A 686 9.87 -5.41 -18.12
N ASN A 687 9.72 -4.68 -17.01
CA ASN A 687 8.44 -4.13 -16.57
C ASN A 687 8.43 -2.60 -16.64
N VAL A 688 7.25 -2.04 -16.89
CA VAL A 688 6.97 -0.60 -16.79
C VAL A 688 5.72 -0.38 -15.95
N THR A 689 5.76 0.56 -15.01
CA THR A 689 4.61 1.01 -14.23
C THR A 689 4.37 2.50 -14.46
N ILE A 690 3.14 2.86 -14.80
CA ILE A 690 2.68 4.24 -14.95
C ILE A 690 1.81 4.58 -13.74
N ASP A 691 2.25 5.53 -12.94
CA ASP A 691 1.59 5.98 -11.71
C ASP A 691 1.71 7.50 -11.56
N ASN A 692 1.28 8.20 -12.61
CA ASN A 692 1.30 9.64 -12.72
C ASN A 692 0.08 10.06 -13.54
N GLU A 693 -0.88 10.76 -12.93
CA GLU A 693 -2.12 11.20 -13.58
C GLU A 693 -1.89 11.96 -14.90
N ALA A 694 -0.82 12.76 -14.97
CA ALA A 694 -0.47 13.52 -16.18
C ALA A 694 0.18 12.66 -17.29
N GLY A 695 0.49 11.40 -16.99
CA GLY A 695 0.96 10.39 -17.92
C GLY A 695 2.42 10.51 -18.35
N VAL A 696 2.79 9.65 -19.30
CA VAL A 696 4.12 9.55 -19.91
C VAL A 696 4.02 9.75 -21.41
N THR A 697 4.75 10.72 -21.95
CA THR A 697 4.87 10.95 -23.39
C THR A 697 6.10 10.26 -23.96
N LEU A 698 5.91 9.46 -25.00
CA LEU A 698 7.01 8.76 -25.67
C LEU A 698 7.73 9.67 -26.67
N GLN A 699 9.06 9.54 -26.73
CA GLN A 699 9.92 10.15 -27.76
C GLN A 699 10.60 9.10 -28.66
N ASN A 700 10.43 7.81 -28.33
CA ASN A 700 10.83 6.65 -29.13
C ASN A 700 9.81 5.51 -28.93
N ASN A 701 9.83 4.49 -29.78
CA ASN A 701 9.00 3.30 -29.58
C ASN A 701 9.37 2.59 -28.27
N LEU A 702 8.37 2.24 -27.46
CA LEU A 702 8.54 1.51 -26.21
C LEU A 702 8.25 0.03 -26.45
N THR A 703 9.13 -0.87 -26.02
CA THR A 703 8.81 -2.30 -25.88
C THR A 703 8.83 -2.65 -24.39
N VAL A 704 7.79 -3.36 -23.92
CA VAL A 704 7.72 -3.87 -22.54
C VAL A 704 7.63 -5.40 -22.61
N ASN A 705 8.71 -6.08 -22.24
CA ASN A 705 8.88 -7.51 -22.48
C ASN A 705 8.03 -8.41 -21.57
N ASN A 706 7.75 -7.97 -20.34
CA ASN A 706 7.02 -8.74 -19.34
C ASN A 706 5.68 -8.08 -18.97
N THR A 707 5.66 -7.06 -18.09
CA THR A 707 4.38 -6.44 -17.68
C THR A 707 4.40 -4.92 -17.83
N LEU A 708 3.41 -4.39 -18.54
CA LEU A 708 3.04 -2.97 -18.49
C LEU A 708 1.88 -2.78 -17.51
N THR A 709 2.09 -2.02 -16.44
CA THR A 709 1.10 -1.73 -15.40
C THR A 709 0.67 -0.27 -15.46
N PHE A 710 -0.62 -0.02 -15.52
CA PHE A 710 -1.21 1.31 -15.36
C PHE A 710 -1.91 1.41 -14.00
N LEU A 711 -1.32 2.14 -13.06
CA LEU A 711 -1.99 2.51 -11.80
C LEU A 711 -2.77 3.80 -11.99
N SER A 712 -2.11 4.83 -12.54
CA SER A 712 -2.69 6.12 -12.88
C SER A 712 -2.03 6.76 -14.11
N GLY A 713 -2.86 7.35 -14.98
CA GLY A 713 -2.45 8.12 -16.16
C GLY A 713 -2.07 7.30 -17.41
N ASN A 714 -1.90 8.00 -18.53
CA ASN A 714 -1.81 7.39 -19.86
C ASN A 714 -0.37 7.37 -20.43
N ILE A 715 -0.10 6.45 -21.36
CA ILE A 715 1.06 6.57 -22.26
C ILE A 715 0.62 7.24 -23.56
N ASN A 716 1.19 8.41 -23.85
CA ASN A 716 0.92 9.19 -25.07
C ASN A 716 1.99 8.89 -26.14
N THR A 717 1.60 8.31 -27.28
CA THR A 717 2.55 7.82 -28.31
C THR A 717 2.77 8.81 -29.47
N THR A 718 2.94 10.10 -29.17
CA THR A 718 2.98 11.22 -30.12
C THR A 718 3.70 10.91 -31.45
N ASN A 719 3.12 11.33 -32.58
CA ASN A 719 3.65 11.10 -33.94
C ASN A 719 3.77 9.62 -34.37
N LEU A 720 2.72 8.82 -34.11
CA LEU A 720 2.61 7.42 -34.54
C LEU A 720 3.66 6.46 -33.95
N LEU A 721 4.36 6.83 -32.86
CA LEU A 721 5.14 5.89 -32.06
C LEU A 721 4.24 4.77 -31.52
N SER A 722 4.81 3.66 -31.08
CA SER A 722 4.08 2.52 -30.53
C SER A 722 4.60 2.05 -29.17
N VAL A 723 3.67 1.54 -28.35
CA VAL A 723 3.96 0.63 -27.25
C VAL A 723 3.83 -0.80 -27.77
N THR A 724 4.88 -1.61 -27.66
CA THR A 724 4.90 -3.01 -28.13
C THR A 724 4.94 -3.98 -26.96
N ILE A 725 3.98 -4.92 -26.94
CA ILE A 725 3.89 -6.02 -25.97
C ILE A 725 4.15 -7.36 -26.71
N PRO A 726 5.25 -8.07 -26.40
CA PRO A 726 5.60 -9.36 -27.01
C PRO A 726 4.65 -10.52 -26.66
N ALA A 727 4.93 -11.71 -27.18
CA ALA A 727 4.05 -12.88 -27.10
C ALA A 727 3.64 -13.28 -25.67
N GLY A 728 4.58 -13.23 -24.72
CA GLY A 728 4.37 -13.51 -23.30
C GLY A 728 4.15 -12.28 -22.43
N GLY A 729 4.06 -11.08 -23.04
CA GLY A 729 3.86 -9.85 -22.30
C GLY A 729 2.41 -9.61 -21.90
N ALA A 730 2.20 -9.00 -20.74
CA ALA A 730 0.90 -8.67 -20.17
C ALA A 730 0.72 -7.14 -20.05
N VAL A 731 -0.54 -6.72 -20.03
CA VAL A 731 -0.94 -5.36 -19.64
C VAL A 731 -1.93 -5.49 -18.48
N VAL A 732 -1.70 -4.75 -17.41
CA VAL A 732 -2.54 -4.71 -16.20
C VAL A 732 -2.91 -3.26 -15.97
N ARG A 733 -4.16 -2.96 -15.59
CA ARG A 733 -4.57 -1.60 -15.23
C ARG A 733 -5.52 -1.55 -14.05
N THR A 734 -5.39 -0.48 -13.27
CA THR A 734 -6.43 0.05 -12.37
C THR A 734 -7.10 1.25 -13.04
N SER A 735 -6.31 2.20 -13.53
CA SER A 735 -6.75 3.31 -14.38
C SER A 735 -5.65 3.70 -15.36
N GLY A 736 -6.02 4.31 -16.50
CA GLY A 736 -5.09 4.68 -17.56
C GLY A 736 -4.86 3.62 -18.65
N HIS A 737 -4.32 4.06 -19.78
CA HIS A 737 -4.20 3.28 -21.02
C HIS A 737 -3.19 3.87 -22.03
N VAL A 738 -3.03 3.23 -23.19
CA VAL A 738 -2.26 3.77 -24.32
C VAL A 738 -3.11 4.72 -25.14
N ALA A 739 -2.83 6.02 -25.06
CA ALA A 739 -3.37 7.05 -25.91
C ALA A 739 -2.54 7.14 -27.20
N GLY A 740 -2.83 6.23 -28.14
CA GLY A 740 -2.09 6.08 -29.40
C GLY A 740 -1.96 4.63 -29.85
N ASN A 741 -0.83 4.28 -30.48
CA ASN A 741 -0.64 2.92 -31.02
C ASN A 741 -0.18 1.93 -29.95
N LEU A 742 -1.00 0.91 -29.68
CA LEU A 742 -0.61 -0.29 -28.96
C LEU A 742 -0.43 -1.43 -29.95
N GLN A 743 0.76 -2.02 -29.98
CA GLN A 743 1.11 -3.19 -30.76
C GLN A 743 1.20 -4.41 -29.84
N LYS A 744 0.50 -5.50 -30.19
CA LYS A 744 0.64 -6.79 -29.51
C LYS A 744 1.03 -7.89 -30.49
N HIS A 745 1.93 -8.77 -30.05
CA HIS A 745 2.30 -9.95 -30.81
C HIS A 745 1.27 -11.08 -30.62
N PHE A 746 1.00 -11.81 -31.69
CA PHE A 746 0.18 -13.02 -31.73
C PHE A 746 1.05 -14.20 -32.18
N ALA A 747 1.27 -15.16 -31.28
CA ALA A 747 1.97 -16.39 -31.58
C ALA A 747 1.08 -17.37 -32.38
N THR A 748 1.68 -18.36 -33.03
CA THR A 748 0.92 -19.44 -33.69
C THR A 748 0.19 -20.30 -32.67
N GLY A 749 -1.07 -20.63 -32.93
CA GLY A 749 -1.93 -21.37 -32.01
C GLY A 749 -3.42 -21.22 -32.33
N SER A 750 -4.27 -21.89 -31.56
CA SER A 750 -5.73 -21.79 -31.63
C SER A 750 -6.29 -20.92 -30.50
N ASN A 751 -7.46 -20.32 -30.73
CA ASN A 751 -8.21 -19.49 -29.77
C ASN A 751 -7.35 -18.40 -29.10
N VAL A 752 -6.57 -17.67 -29.91
CA VAL A 752 -5.69 -16.60 -29.42
C VAL A 752 -6.53 -15.34 -29.15
N MET A 753 -6.62 -14.95 -27.89
CA MET A 753 -7.35 -13.76 -27.44
C MET A 753 -6.41 -12.67 -26.94
N ARG A 754 -6.70 -11.41 -27.27
CA ARG A 754 -5.97 -10.22 -26.82
C ARG A 754 -6.91 -9.03 -26.67
N THR A 755 -7.05 -8.48 -25.47
CA THR A 755 -7.52 -7.10 -25.27
C THR A 755 -6.44 -6.12 -25.72
N PHE A 756 -6.83 -4.97 -26.26
CA PHE A 756 -5.97 -3.81 -26.49
C PHE A 756 -6.40 -2.68 -25.56
N GLU A 757 -5.56 -2.32 -24.61
CA GLU A 757 -5.82 -1.28 -23.60
C GLU A 757 -5.49 0.10 -24.19
N ILE A 758 -6.33 0.52 -25.13
CA ILE A 758 -6.21 1.77 -25.89
C ILE A 758 -7.35 2.75 -25.56
N GLY A 759 -7.14 4.01 -25.93
CA GLY A 759 -8.12 5.06 -25.76
C GLY A 759 -7.66 6.39 -26.36
N THR A 760 -8.38 7.45 -25.98
CA THR A 760 -8.05 8.86 -26.27
C THR A 760 -7.26 9.46 -25.11
N GLY A 761 -6.98 10.77 -25.12
CA GLY A 761 -6.36 11.42 -23.95
C GLY A 761 -7.24 11.34 -22.69
N SER A 762 -8.57 11.28 -22.86
CA SER A 762 -9.60 11.28 -21.83
C SER A 762 -10.18 9.90 -21.52
N ASP A 763 -10.53 9.11 -22.55
CA ASP A 763 -11.45 7.98 -22.38
C ASP A 763 -10.79 6.65 -22.77
N TYR A 764 -11.01 5.65 -21.94
CA TYR A 764 -10.61 4.27 -22.16
C TYR A 764 -11.61 3.57 -23.08
N ALA A 765 -11.17 3.08 -24.24
CA ALA A 765 -12.02 2.53 -25.28
C ALA A 765 -11.32 1.34 -25.97
N PRO A 766 -11.22 0.19 -25.28
CA PRO A 766 -10.44 -0.95 -25.71
C PRO A 766 -11.07 -1.70 -26.88
N VAL A 767 -10.27 -2.59 -27.47
CA VAL A 767 -10.75 -3.56 -28.45
C VAL A 767 -10.33 -4.96 -28.04
N ASP A 768 -11.28 -5.87 -27.91
CA ASP A 768 -10.98 -7.30 -27.72
C ASP A 768 -10.89 -7.99 -29.08
N ILE A 769 -9.74 -8.60 -29.35
CA ILE A 769 -9.49 -9.39 -30.56
C ILE A 769 -9.48 -10.87 -30.20
N THR A 770 -10.32 -11.65 -30.90
CA THR A 770 -10.36 -13.11 -30.80
C THR A 770 -10.02 -13.72 -32.15
N ILE A 771 -9.09 -14.68 -32.18
CA ILE A 771 -8.64 -15.36 -33.40
C ILE A 771 -8.73 -16.87 -33.21
N ALA A 772 -9.58 -17.53 -33.99
CA ALA A 772 -9.77 -18.99 -33.89
C ALA A 772 -8.48 -19.78 -34.18
N SER A 773 -7.67 -19.34 -35.16
CA SER A 773 -6.37 -19.92 -35.49
C SER A 773 -5.39 -18.89 -36.07
N VAL A 774 -4.17 -18.88 -35.54
CA VAL A 774 -3.01 -18.13 -36.06
C VAL A 774 -2.03 -19.11 -36.71
N PHE A 775 -1.88 -19.04 -38.04
CA PHE A 775 -1.02 -19.94 -38.82
C PHE A 775 0.41 -19.43 -38.96
N GLY A 776 0.60 -18.11 -38.93
CA GLY A 776 1.91 -17.47 -38.95
C GLY A 776 1.95 -16.35 -37.93
N ALA A 777 2.93 -16.39 -37.03
CA ALA A 777 3.06 -15.44 -35.93
C ALA A 777 3.38 -14.03 -36.46
N GLY A 778 2.79 -13.02 -35.83
CA GLY A 778 2.93 -11.63 -36.27
C GLY A 778 2.47 -10.64 -35.22
N THR A 779 2.21 -9.40 -35.63
CA THR A 779 1.74 -8.34 -34.75
C THR A 779 0.46 -7.72 -35.30
N MET A 780 -0.43 -7.28 -34.41
CA MET A 780 -1.41 -6.25 -34.73
C MET A 780 -1.06 -4.96 -33.99
N THR A 781 -1.23 -3.83 -34.66
CA THR A 781 -1.15 -2.49 -34.08
C THR A 781 -2.52 -1.84 -34.16
N LEU A 782 -3.07 -1.48 -33.00
CA LEU A 782 -4.36 -0.81 -32.88
C LEU A 782 -4.18 0.58 -32.25
N ARG A 783 -5.03 1.52 -32.67
CA ARG A 783 -5.26 2.78 -31.96
C ARG A 783 -6.71 3.21 -32.06
N THR A 784 -7.11 4.05 -31.12
CA THR A 784 -8.41 4.72 -31.08
C THR A 784 -8.23 6.19 -31.43
N VAL A 785 -9.20 6.79 -32.11
CA VAL A 785 -9.22 8.20 -32.49
C VAL A 785 -10.55 8.82 -32.02
N ALA A 786 -10.48 9.96 -31.36
CA ALA A 786 -11.67 10.73 -30.98
C ALA A 786 -12.34 11.32 -32.22
N GLY A 787 -13.67 11.40 -32.19
CA GLY A 787 -14.43 11.87 -33.33
C GLY A 787 -14.85 10.73 -34.26
N ASP A 788 -15.97 10.96 -34.94
CA ASP A 788 -16.36 10.20 -36.12
C ASP A 788 -15.23 10.01 -37.14
N HIS A 789 -15.28 8.88 -37.85
CA HIS A 789 -14.40 8.65 -38.98
C HIS A 789 -14.60 9.73 -40.05
N PRO A 790 -13.55 10.43 -40.54
CA PRO A 790 -13.68 11.60 -41.42
C PRO A 790 -14.42 11.40 -42.76
N ASN A 791 -14.75 10.15 -43.12
CA ASN A 791 -15.51 9.81 -44.32
C ASN A 791 -16.85 9.12 -43.99
N ILE A 792 -17.39 9.29 -42.77
CA ILE A 792 -18.69 8.71 -42.38
C ILE A 792 -19.84 9.20 -43.29
N SER A 793 -19.76 10.44 -43.78
CA SER A 793 -20.72 11.03 -44.73
C SER A 793 -20.71 10.41 -46.14
N SER A 794 -19.74 9.54 -46.46
CA SER A 794 -19.75 8.72 -47.69
C SER A 794 -20.10 7.25 -47.42
N SER A 795 -20.63 6.95 -46.25
CA SER A 795 -21.20 5.65 -45.88
C SER A 795 -22.72 5.70 -45.84
N ASP A 796 -23.33 4.53 -45.67
CA ASP A 796 -24.75 4.36 -45.40
C ASP A 796 -25.09 4.58 -43.91
N PHE A 797 -24.13 5.02 -43.07
CA PHE A 797 -24.37 5.35 -41.66
C PHE A 797 -24.91 6.76 -41.43
N ASN A 798 -25.73 6.88 -40.39
CA ASN A 798 -26.20 8.15 -39.88
C ASN A 798 -25.14 8.78 -38.95
N ALA A 799 -24.49 9.83 -39.43
CA ALA A 799 -23.44 10.55 -38.71
C ALA A 799 -23.96 11.47 -37.57
N ALA A 800 -25.28 11.49 -37.32
CA ALA A 800 -25.86 12.06 -36.10
C ALA A 800 -26.32 10.97 -35.11
N LYS A 801 -26.10 9.69 -35.45
CA LYS A 801 -26.36 8.52 -34.62
C LYS A 801 -25.17 7.57 -34.65
N SER A 802 -24.01 8.12 -34.36
CA SER A 802 -22.75 7.41 -34.33
C SER A 802 -22.31 7.06 -32.90
N ILE A 803 -21.27 6.23 -32.81
CA ILE A 803 -20.31 6.36 -31.73
C ILE A 803 -19.23 7.33 -32.23
N ASN A 804 -19.04 8.45 -31.54
CA ASN A 804 -18.18 9.58 -31.90
C ASN A 804 -16.68 9.27 -31.70
N ARG A 805 -16.25 8.12 -32.23
CA ARG A 805 -14.96 7.48 -32.04
C ARG A 805 -14.75 6.45 -33.15
N HIS A 806 -13.55 6.40 -33.71
CA HIS A 806 -13.17 5.37 -34.69
C HIS A 806 -11.87 4.68 -34.33
N TRP A 807 -11.72 3.43 -34.77
CA TRP A 807 -10.57 2.59 -34.47
C TRP A 807 -9.78 2.27 -35.73
N ILE A 808 -8.47 2.14 -35.61
CA ILE A 808 -7.58 1.80 -36.71
C ILE A 808 -6.85 0.53 -36.34
N ILE A 809 -7.09 -0.55 -37.09
CA ILE A 809 -6.46 -1.87 -36.91
C ILE A 809 -5.54 -2.10 -38.11
N SER A 810 -4.30 -2.50 -37.84
CA SER A 810 -3.32 -2.91 -38.85
C SER A 810 -2.55 -4.13 -38.36
N ALA A 811 -2.00 -4.93 -39.26
CA ALA A 811 -1.20 -6.11 -38.90
C ALA A 811 0.07 -6.22 -39.76
N SER A 812 1.10 -6.88 -39.22
CA SER A 812 2.37 -7.14 -39.91
C SER A 812 2.88 -8.54 -39.58
N GLY A 813 3.26 -9.30 -40.61
CA GLY A 813 3.71 -10.70 -40.52
C GLY A 813 2.65 -11.74 -40.14
N LEU A 814 1.46 -11.30 -39.72
CA LEU A 814 0.40 -12.16 -39.19
C LEU A 814 -0.34 -12.90 -40.31
N SER A 815 -0.50 -14.23 -40.16
CA SER A 815 -1.29 -15.07 -41.06
C SER A 815 -2.45 -15.73 -40.32
N ILE A 816 -3.68 -15.34 -40.68
CA ILE A 816 -4.97 -15.75 -40.10
C ILE A 816 -6.01 -15.85 -41.23
N THR A 817 -7.14 -16.55 -40.99
CA THR A 817 -8.28 -16.55 -41.93
C THR A 817 -9.26 -15.42 -41.60
N THR A 818 -9.71 -15.37 -40.34
CA THR A 818 -10.59 -14.32 -39.82
C THR A 818 -10.24 -14.03 -38.36
N TYR A 819 -10.71 -12.89 -37.87
CA TYR A 819 -10.73 -12.53 -36.45
C TYR A 819 -12.09 -11.90 -36.10
N ASP A 820 -12.45 -11.92 -34.82
CA ASP A 820 -13.56 -11.15 -34.27
C ASP A 820 -13.00 -9.95 -33.50
N ALA A 821 -13.71 -8.83 -33.53
CA ALA A 821 -13.33 -7.60 -32.85
C ALA A 821 -14.52 -7.02 -32.07
N THR A 822 -14.39 -6.91 -30.75
CA THR A 822 -15.36 -6.21 -29.90
C THR A 822 -14.85 -4.81 -29.61
N PHE A 823 -15.52 -3.81 -30.16
CA PHE A 823 -15.21 -2.40 -29.94
C PHE A 823 -15.96 -1.91 -28.71
N HIS A 824 -15.24 -1.44 -27.70
CA HIS A 824 -15.81 -0.83 -26.49
C HIS A 824 -15.65 0.69 -26.54
N PHE A 825 -16.67 1.40 -26.08
CA PHE A 825 -16.77 2.85 -26.09
C PHE A 825 -17.42 3.35 -24.80
N ALA A 826 -17.19 4.62 -24.46
CA ALA A 826 -17.74 5.22 -23.25
C ALA A 826 -19.11 5.88 -23.53
N ASN A 827 -19.92 6.10 -22.50
CA ASN A 827 -21.27 6.67 -22.66
C ASN A 827 -21.26 8.08 -23.29
N ASN A 828 -20.19 8.84 -23.13
CA ASN A 828 -19.98 10.16 -23.74
C ASN A 828 -19.57 10.10 -25.22
N ASP A 829 -19.26 8.91 -25.75
CA ASP A 829 -19.08 8.70 -27.19
C ASP A 829 -20.40 8.46 -27.92
N ILE A 830 -21.50 8.19 -27.21
CA ILE A 830 -22.78 7.81 -27.82
C ILE A 830 -23.53 9.09 -28.22
N ASP A 831 -23.83 9.26 -29.51
CA ASP A 831 -24.63 10.39 -29.98
C ASP A 831 -26.08 10.36 -29.46
N ALA A 832 -26.71 11.53 -29.40
CA ALA A 832 -28.08 11.67 -28.93
C ALA A 832 -29.08 10.97 -29.88
N GLY A 833 -29.88 10.05 -29.34
CA GLY A 833 -30.88 9.30 -30.12
C GLY A 833 -30.37 7.99 -30.73
N VAL A 834 -29.16 7.55 -30.36
CA VAL A 834 -28.64 6.21 -30.71
C VAL A 834 -29.39 5.11 -29.95
N ASN A 835 -29.88 4.11 -30.69
CA ASN A 835 -30.35 2.82 -30.21
C ASN A 835 -29.18 1.82 -30.22
N ALA A 836 -28.68 1.46 -29.02
CA ALA A 836 -27.56 0.52 -28.86
C ALA A 836 -27.80 -0.86 -29.51
N ASN A 837 -29.06 -1.28 -29.69
CA ASN A 837 -29.39 -2.54 -30.36
C ASN A 837 -29.32 -2.44 -31.91
N ALA A 838 -29.41 -1.23 -32.47
CA ALA A 838 -29.36 -0.96 -33.90
C ALA A 838 -27.95 -0.58 -34.41
N LEU A 839 -26.95 -0.51 -33.53
CA LEU A 839 -25.56 -0.21 -33.90
C LEU A 839 -24.98 -1.23 -34.87
N ASN A 840 -24.21 -0.77 -35.84
CA ASN A 840 -23.53 -1.58 -36.85
C ASN A 840 -22.07 -1.17 -37.00
N VAL A 841 -21.22 -2.09 -37.47
CA VAL A 841 -19.78 -1.83 -37.65
C VAL A 841 -19.45 -1.76 -39.13
N GLY A 842 -18.89 -0.62 -39.55
CA GLY A 842 -18.43 -0.37 -40.91
C GLY A 842 -16.91 -0.31 -40.94
N ARG A 843 -16.30 -0.97 -41.92
CA ARG A 843 -14.87 -0.90 -42.20
C ARG A 843 -14.61 0.00 -43.40
N PHE A 844 -13.79 1.04 -43.22
CA PHE A 844 -13.26 1.86 -44.30
C PHE A 844 -11.83 1.42 -44.68
N ALA A 845 -11.63 1.12 -45.96
CA ALA A 845 -10.30 0.87 -46.52
C ALA A 845 -10.29 1.10 -48.04
N GLY A 846 -9.17 1.58 -48.59
CA GLY A 846 -9.02 1.79 -50.04
C GLY A 846 -9.98 2.84 -50.65
N GLY A 847 -10.60 3.69 -49.83
CA GLY A 847 -11.60 4.67 -50.28
C GLY A 847 -13.04 4.16 -50.30
N SER A 848 -13.32 2.96 -49.79
CA SER A 848 -14.66 2.38 -49.76
C SER A 848 -15.04 1.82 -48.39
N TRP A 849 -16.34 1.83 -48.11
CA TRP A 849 -16.94 1.22 -46.93
C TRP A 849 -17.32 -0.24 -47.19
N THR A 850 -17.27 -1.06 -46.14
CA THR A 850 -17.76 -2.44 -46.12
C THR A 850 -18.37 -2.71 -44.76
N TYR A 851 -19.68 -3.00 -44.73
CA TYR A 851 -20.38 -3.28 -43.48
C TYR A 851 -20.17 -4.73 -43.07
N LEU A 852 -19.98 -4.94 -41.78
CA LEU A 852 -19.56 -6.21 -41.21
C LEU A 852 -20.76 -6.92 -40.56
N THR A 853 -20.68 -8.25 -40.45
CA THR A 853 -21.63 -8.99 -39.63
C THR A 853 -21.44 -8.58 -38.18
N THR A 854 -22.47 -7.99 -37.59
CA THR A 854 -22.52 -7.62 -36.17
C THR A 854 -22.84 -8.82 -35.31
N GLY A 855 -22.03 -9.03 -34.27
CA GLY A 855 -22.23 -10.05 -33.25
C GLY A 855 -22.97 -9.48 -32.03
N VAL A 856 -22.44 -9.77 -30.84
CA VAL A 856 -22.98 -9.28 -29.58
C VAL A 856 -22.94 -7.75 -29.49
N ARG A 857 -24.04 -7.16 -29.01
CA ARG A 857 -24.17 -5.74 -28.66
C ARG A 857 -24.39 -5.61 -27.15
N THR A 858 -23.86 -4.56 -26.56
CA THR A 858 -24.21 -4.07 -25.22
C THR A 858 -24.37 -2.55 -25.29
N ALA A 859 -24.81 -1.91 -24.20
CA ALA A 859 -24.92 -0.45 -24.14
C ALA A 859 -23.60 0.29 -24.44
N THR A 860 -22.44 -0.36 -24.23
CA THR A 860 -21.10 0.25 -24.36
C THR A 860 -20.14 -0.55 -25.24
N SER A 861 -20.66 -1.52 -26.02
CA SER A 861 -19.82 -2.32 -26.93
C SER A 861 -20.57 -2.86 -28.13
N THR A 862 -19.91 -2.93 -29.28
CA THR A 862 -20.43 -3.64 -30.47
C THR A 862 -19.37 -4.56 -31.04
N GLN A 863 -19.72 -5.83 -31.24
CA GLN A 863 -18.87 -6.82 -31.86
C GLN A 863 -19.07 -6.86 -33.37
N ALA A 864 -17.98 -6.96 -34.12
CA ALA A 864 -17.97 -7.45 -35.49
C ALA A 864 -17.33 -8.84 -35.53
N VAL A 865 -17.90 -9.75 -36.32
CA VAL A 865 -17.46 -11.16 -36.41
C VAL A 865 -16.96 -11.54 -37.81
N ALA A 866 -16.07 -12.53 -37.86
CA ALA A 866 -15.50 -13.10 -39.07
C ALA A 866 -14.79 -12.10 -40.00
N LEU A 867 -14.07 -11.11 -39.45
CA LEU A 867 -13.33 -10.12 -40.21
C LEU A 867 -12.13 -10.75 -40.93
N GLY A 868 -12.16 -10.76 -42.27
CA GLY A 868 -11.03 -11.21 -43.09
C GLY A 868 -9.99 -10.14 -43.40
N ASN A 869 -10.20 -8.87 -43.01
CA ASN A 869 -9.36 -7.74 -43.43
C ASN A 869 -9.23 -6.64 -42.36
N PHE A 870 -8.06 -6.00 -42.30
CA PHE A 870 -7.73 -4.85 -41.43
C PHE A 870 -8.09 -3.51 -42.09
N GLY A 871 -8.20 -2.42 -41.33
CA GLY A 871 -8.66 -1.12 -41.83
C GLY A 871 -9.00 -0.11 -40.73
N GLN A 872 -9.80 0.89 -41.08
CA GLN A 872 -10.40 1.82 -40.12
C GLN A 872 -11.85 1.39 -39.86
N PHE A 873 -12.36 1.57 -38.65
CA PHE A 873 -13.65 1.03 -38.20
C PHE A 873 -14.47 2.11 -37.50
N GLN A 874 -15.74 2.20 -37.89
CA GLN A 874 -16.75 3.10 -37.33
C GLN A 874 -17.90 2.25 -36.78
N VAL A 875 -18.51 2.68 -35.68
CA VAL A 875 -19.74 2.11 -35.13
C VAL A 875 -20.84 3.16 -35.21
N ALA A 876 -21.99 2.84 -35.81
CA ALA A 876 -23.12 3.76 -35.99
C ALA A 876 -24.41 3.03 -36.40
N GLU A 877 -25.56 3.71 -36.33
CA GLU A 877 -26.78 3.29 -37.02
C GLU A 877 -26.68 3.50 -38.54
N PHE A 878 -27.45 2.74 -39.32
CA PHE A 878 -27.67 3.05 -40.74
C PHE A 878 -28.61 4.25 -40.92
N ASN A 879 -28.49 4.93 -42.06
CA ASN A 879 -29.50 5.87 -42.54
C ASN A 879 -30.77 5.10 -42.91
N THR A 880 -31.69 4.95 -41.96
CA THR A 880 -33.07 4.59 -42.25
C THR A 880 -33.73 5.75 -43.00
N PRO A 881 -34.37 5.54 -44.16
CA PRO A 881 -35.23 6.55 -44.76
C PRO A 881 -36.32 6.95 -43.77
N ASP A 882 -36.74 8.22 -43.77
CA ASP A 882 -37.84 8.69 -42.91
C ASP A 882 -39.08 7.82 -43.10
N LEU A 883 -39.79 7.51 -42.01
CA LEU A 883 -41.06 6.80 -42.09
C LEU A 883 -42.11 7.77 -42.67
N ILE A 884 -42.78 7.33 -43.74
CA ILE A 884 -43.82 8.07 -44.44
C ILE A 884 -45.12 7.28 -44.33
N ALA A 885 -46.15 7.94 -43.85
CA ALA A 885 -47.54 7.52 -43.96
C ALA A 885 -48.17 8.17 -45.21
N ASP A 886 -49.07 7.45 -45.88
CA ASP A 886 -49.87 7.93 -47.01
C ASP A 886 -51.32 7.45 -46.78
N ALA A 887 -52.22 8.37 -46.45
CA ALA A 887 -53.64 8.09 -46.22
C ALA A 887 -54.45 7.96 -47.52
N GLY A 888 -53.83 8.26 -48.66
CA GLY A 888 -54.45 8.35 -49.97
C GLY A 888 -55.16 9.69 -50.20
N VAL A 889 -55.50 9.97 -51.47
CA VAL A 889 -56.19 11.21 -51.85
C VAL A 889 -57.63 11.26 -51.31
N ASP A 890 -58.09 12.47 -50.98
CA ASP A 890 -59.48 12.79 -50.64
C ASP A 890 -60.50 12.19 -51.62
N LYS A 891 -61.65 11.75 -51.10
CA LYS A 891 -62.70 11.11 -51.89
C LYS A 891 -64.07 11.69 -51.58
N THR A 892 -64.99 11.50 -52.52
CA THR A 892 -66.38 11.91 -52.40
C THR A 892 -67.28 10.71 -52.63
N ILE A 893 -68.22 10.48 -51.73
CA ILE A 893 -69.20 9.40 -51.77
C ILE A 893 -70.61 9.94 -51.51
N CYS A 894 -71.64 9.24 -51.99
CA CYS A 894 -73.02 9.52 -51.56
C CYS A 894 -73.29 8.85 -50.20
N SER A 895 -74.21 9.41 -49.42
CA SER A 895 -74.67 8.84 -48.16
C SER A 895 -75.08 7.38 -48.31
N GLY A 896 -74.46 6.48 -47.53
CA GLY A 896 -74.69 5.03 -47.57
C GLY A 896 -73.78 4.24 -48.52
N ALA A 897 -72.88 4.90 -49.25
CA ALA A 897 -71.82 4.23 -50.02
C ALA A 897 -70.54 4.05 -49.17
N SER A 898 -69.54 3.35 -49.73
CA SER A 898 -68.25 3.10 -49.07
C SER A 898 -67.07 3.15 -50.06
N THR A 899 -65.86 3.38 -49.54
CA THR A 899 -64.62 3.44 -50.31
C THR A 899 -63.41 2.97 -49.49
N VAL A 900 -62.44 2.31 -50.12
CA VAL A 900 -61.17 1.93 -49.45
C VAL A 900 -60.28 3.17 -49.30
N ILE A 901 -59.62 3.33 -48.15
CA ILE A 901 -58.65 4.41 -47.87
C ILE A 901 -57.22 3.86 -47.69
N GLY A 902 -56.24 4.74 -47.52
CA GLY A 902 -54.81 4.41 -47.52
C GLY A 902 -54.16 4.45 -48.90
N GLY A 903 -52.87 4.79 -48.91
CA GLY A 903 -52.01 4.88 -50.08
C GLY A 903 -51.58 3.54 -50.69
N ALA A 904 -50.67 3.61 -51.65
CA ALA A 904 -50.17 2.45 -52.41
C ALA A 904 -48.63 2.45 -52.51
N PRO A 905 -47.90 2.14 -51.42
CA PRO A 905 -48.38 1.64 -50.12
C PRO A 905 -48.70 2.73 -49.09
N THR A 906 -49.57 2.43 -48.11
CA THR A 906 -49.88 3.29 -46.95
C THR A 906 -48.67 3.61 -46.06
N ALA A 907 -47.64 2.76 -46.07
CA ALA A 907 -46.39 2.95 -45.34
C ALA A 907 -45.18 2.76 -46.26
N SER A 908 -44.23 3.69 -46.21
CA SER A 908 -42.92 3.56 -46.87
C SER A 908 -41.81 4.22 -46.05
N GLY A 909 -40.55 3.86 -46.30
CA GLY A 909 -39.44 4.22 -45.42
C GLY A 909 -39.52 3.54 -44.05
N GLY A 910 -38.73 4.00 -43.07
CA GLY A 910 -38.64 3.34 -41.76
C GLY A 910 -38.17 1.87 -41.83
N THR A 911 -38.57 1.09 -40.83
CA THR A 911 -38.16 -0.32 -40.62
C THR A 911 -39.37 -1.25 -40.56
N SER A 912 -39.50 -2.16 -41.53
CA SER A 912 -40.56 -3.18 -41.56
C SER A 912 -40.34 -4.28 -40.51
N PRO A 913 -41.37 -4.86 -39.86
CA PRO A 913 -42.82 -4.68 -40.12
C PRO A 913 -43.39 -3.34 -39.67
N TYR A 914 -44.51 -2.94 -40.32
CA TYR A 914 -45.31 -1.78 -39.93
C TYR A 914 -46.60 -2.20 -39.25
N THR A 915 -47.08 -1.39 -38.32
CA THR A 915 -48.42 -1.46 -37.73
C THR A 915 -49.19 -0.18 -38.05
N TYR A 916 -50.51 -0.26 -38.13
CA TYR A 916 -51.39 0.82 -38.56
C TYR A 916 -52.48 1.06 -37.51
N SER A 917 -52.87 2.32 -37.33
CA SER A 917 -54.00 2.72 -36.49
C SER A 917 -54.70 3.90 -37.12
N TRP A 918 -55.96 3.74 -37.50
CA TRP A 918 -56.79 4.79 -38.10
C TRP A 918 -57.75 5.41 -37.08
N THR A 919 -57.92 6.74 -37.12
CA THR A 919 -58.87 7.47 -36.27
C THR A 919 -59.64 8.52 -37.09
N PRO A 920 -60.95 8.74 -36.85
CA PRO A 920 -61.83 7.98 -35.95
C PRO A 920 -62.06 6.55 -36.46
N ILE A 921 -62.45 5.64 -35.56
CA ILE A 921 -62.78 4.25 -35.93
C ILE A 921 -64.19 4.12 -36.52
N ASP A 922 -65.06 5.09 -36.27
CA ASP A 922 -66.46 5.07 -36.69
C ASP A 922 -66.57 5.11 -38.23
N GLY A 923 -67.20 4.09 -38.80
CA GLY A 923 -67.38 3.94 -40.25
C GLY A 923 -66.26 3.15 -40.96
N LEU A 924 -65.22 2.69 -40.26
CA LEU A 924 -64.22 1.76 -40.80
C LEU A 924 -64.60 0.30 -40.59
N ASP A 925 -64.10 -0.60 -41.43
CA ASP A 925 -64.25 -2.06 -41.28
C ASP A 925 -63.25 -2.67 -40.27
N ASP A 926 -61.96 -2.29 -40.34
CA ASP A 926 -60.94 -2.55 -39.31
C ASP A 926 -59.87 -1.45 -39.31
N ALA A 927 -59.85 -0.63 -38.26
CA ALA A 927 -58.94 0.49 -38.09
C ALA A 927 -57.44 0.11 -37.97
N ASN A 928 -57.07 -1.18 -37.98
CA ASN A 928 -55.68 -1.64 -37.89
C ASN A 928 -55.12 -2.15 -39.23
N LEU A 929 -55.92 -2.12 -40.30
CA LEU A 929 -55.47 -2.48 -41.64
C LEU A 929 -54.68 -1.35 -42.31
N ALA A 930 -53.76 -1.72 -43.22
CA ALA A 930 -53.07 -0.76 -44.07
C ALA A 930 -54.05 0.01 -44.98
N ASN A 931 -55.13 -0.64 -45.44
CA ASN A 931 -56.11 -0.07 -46.36
C ASN A 931 -57.54 -0.48 -45.96
N PRO A 932 -58.16 0.15 -44.94
CA PRO A 932 -59.52 -0.17 -44.52
C PRO A 932 -60.59 0.39 -45.47
N THR A 933 -61.80 -0.14 -45.37
CA THR A 933 -63.00 0.36 -46.06
C THR A 933 -63.73 1.37 -45.19
N ALA A 934 -63.78 2.63 -45.63
CA ALA A 934 -64.51 3.71 -44.99
C ALA A 934 -65.94 3.84 -45.54
N SER A 935 -66.90 4.00 -44.64
CA SER A 935 -68.34 4.14 -44.89
C SER A 935 -69.00 5.19 -43.97
N PRO A 936 -68.43 6.40 -43.82
CA PRO A 936 -68.96 7.40 -42.91
C PRO A 936 -70.35 7.92 -43.36
N THR A 937 -71.18 8.29 -42.38
CA THR A 937 -72.54 8.84 -42.63
C THR A 937 -72.57 10.35 -42.85
N SER A 938 -71.47 11.04 -42.55
CA SER A 938 -71.25 12.48 -42.76
C SER A 938 -69.82 12.71 -43.21
N THR A 939 -69.48 13.87 -43.77
CA THR A 939 -68.08 14.16 -44.16
C THR A 939 -67.13 13.98 -42.97
N THR A 940 -66.16 13.07 -43.12
CA THR A 940 -65.25 12.63 -42.05
C THR A 940 -63.81 12.66 -42.56
N THR A 941 -62.91 13.25 -41.78
CA THR A 941 -61.46 13.11 -41.96
C THR A 941 -60.99 11.89 -41.17
N TYR A 942 -60.25 11.00 -41.83
CA TYR A 942 -59.55 9.90 -41.19
C TYR A 942 -58.05 10.14 -41.20
N THR A 943 -57.41 10.04 -40.03
CA THR A 943 -55.96 10.10 -39.85
C THR A 943 -55.42 8.68 -39.72
N VAL A 944 -54.41 8.30 -40.50
CA VAL A 944 -53.63 7.08 -40.26
C VAL A 944 -52.42 7.41 -39.40
N THR A 945 -52.14 6.58 -38.41
CA THR A 945 -50.83 6.52 -37.73
C THR A 945 -50.15 5.21 -38.12
N VAL A 946 -49.00 5.30 -38.77
CA VAL A 946 -48.11 4.17 -39.07
C VAL A 946 -47.03 4.12 -38.01
N THR A 947 -46.77 2.95 -37.42
CA THR A 947 -45.63 2.71 -36.52
C THR A 947 -44.72 1.63 -37.10
N ASP A 948 -43.41 1.88 -37.15
CA ASP A 948 -42.40 0.94 -37.64
C ASP A 948 -41.81 0.04 -36.52
N ASP A 949 -41.01 -0.98 -36.88
CA ASP A 949 -40.41 -1.94 -35.93
C ASP A 949 -39.45 -1.29 -34.91
N ASN A 950 -38.99 -0.07 -35.19
CA ASN A 950 -38.19 0.76 -34.29
C ASN A 950 -39.03 1.73 -33.43
N ASN A 951 -40.37 1.61 -33.46
CA ASN A 951 -41.36 2.49 -32.82
C ASN A 951 -41.34 3.96 -33.31
N ASN A 952 -40.82 4.23 -34.51
CA ASN A 952 -41.02 5.54 -35.15
C ASN A 952 -42.47 5.64 -35.64
N THR A 953 -43.09 6.81 -35.53
CA THR A 953 -44.48 7.04 -35.94
C THR A 953 -44.58 8.12 -37.02
N ALA A 954 -45.37 7.87 -38.06
CA ALA A 954 -45.73 8.85 -39.08
C ALA A 954 -47.26 8.94 -39.19
N MET A 955 -47.78 10.11 -39.55
CA MET A 955 -49.22 10.35 -39.71
C MET A 955 -49.53 11.04 -41.03
N ASP A 956 -50.70 10.73 -41.59
CA ASP A 956 -51.29 11.42 -42.74
C ASP A 956 -52.83 11.39 -42.67
N GLU A 957 -53.51 12.27 -43.39
CA GLU A 957 -54.97 12.45 -43.33
C GLU A 957 -55.65 12.34 -44.70
N VAL A 958 -56.85 11.76 -44.72
CA VAL A 958 -57.73 11.68 -45.89
C VAL A 958 -59.15 12.11 -45.55
N VAL A 959 -59.71 13.02 -46.34
CA VAL A 959 -61.09 13.50 -46.18
C VAL A 959 -62.04 12.71 -47.07
N ILE A 960 -63.04 12.08 -46.45
CA ILE A 960 -64.14 11.41 -47.13
C ILE A 960 -65.36 12.32 -47.05
N THR A 961 -65.61 13.05 -48.13
CA THR A 961 -66.78 13.93 -48.27
C THR A 961 -68.03 13.11 -48.57
N VAL A 962 -69.04 13.23 -47.72
CA VAL A 962 -70.32 12.52 -47.87
C VAL A 962 -71.38 13.50 -48.35
N ASN A 963 -71.84 13.31 -49.59
CA ASN A 963 -72.94 14.07 -50.15
C ASN A 963 -74.27 13.44 -49.73
N GLU A 964 -75.20 14.26 -49.22
CA GLU A 964 -76.57 13.82 -48.93
C GLU A 964 -77.27 13.40 -50.23
N SER A 965 -77.97 12.27 -50.20
CA SER A 965 -78.81 11.87 -51.33
C SER A 965 -80.01 12.82 -51.47
N PRO A 966 -80.47 13.12 -52.71
CA PRO A 966 -81.67 13.91 -52.90
C PRO A 966 -82.90 13.20 -52.32
N VAL A 967 -83.97 13.96 -52.06
CA VAL A 967 -85.29 13.41 -51.72
C VAL A 967 -86.18 13.54 -52.94
N ALA A 968 -86.55 12.42 -53.55
CA ALA A 968 -87.56 12.34 -54.59
C ALA A 968 -88.98 12.39 -53.98
N SER A 969 -89.92 13.05 -54.65
CA SER A 969 -91.35 13.01 -54.29
C SER A 969 -92.28 13.08 -55.49
N ALA A 970 -93.01 11.99 -55.73
CA ALA A 970 -93.90 11.80 -56.86
C ALA A 970 -95.28 12.46 -56.67
N GLY A 971 -95.61 12.88 -55.45
CA GLY A 971 -96.92 13.47 -55.10
C GLY A 971 -97.97 12.44 -54.70
N ALA A 972 -99.14 12.91 -54.27
CA ALA A 972 -100.22 12.05 -53.77
C ALA A 972 -101.07 11.42 -54.89
N ASP A 973 -101.62 10.22 -54.62
CA ASP A 973 -102.54 9.49 -55.50
C ASP A 973 -103.76 10.31 -55.96
N LEU A 974 -104.18 10.13 -57.23
CA LEU A 974 -105.24 10.89 -57.88
C LEU A 974 -106.35 10.01 -58.47
N ALA A 975 -107.57 10.56 -58.59
CA ALA A 975 -108.70 9.91 -59.25
C ALA A 975 -109.32 10.85 -60.29
N THR A 976 -109.42 10.38 -61.53
CA THR A 976 -109.95 11.13 -62.68
C THR A 976 -110.98 10.30 -63.46
N THR A 977 -111.53 10.85 -64.54
CA THR A 977 -112.26 10.08 -65.55
C THR A 977 -111.27 9.60 -66.63
N SER A 978 -111.55 8.43 -67.24
CA SER A 978 -110.61 7.79 -68.19
C SER A 978 -110.17 8.73 -69.33
N GLY A 979 -108.86 8.89 -69.50
CA GLY A 979 -108.26 9.76 -70.52
C GLY A 979 -108.20 11.26 -70.19
N VAL A 980 -108.53 11.68 -68.97
CA VAL A 980 -108.34 13.07 -68.51
C VAL A 980 -106.94 13.27 -67.91
N SER A 981 -106.33 14.41 -68.24
CA SER A 981 -105.01 14.81 -67.76
C SER A 981 -104.99 15.22 -66.29
N ALA A 982 -103.99 14.73 -65.58
CA ALA A 982 -103.62 15.12 -64.22
C ALA A 982 -102.11 15.40 -64.15
N LYS A 983 -101.72 16.46 -63.43
CA LYS A 983 -100.30 16.75 -63.18
C LYS A 983 -99.81 15.88 -62.02
N ILE A 984 -98.69 15.20 -62.19
CA ILE A 984 -98.01 14.40 -61.15
C ILE A 984 -96.63 15.01 -60.82
N GLY A 985 -96.03 14.57 -59.72
CA GLY A 985 -94.90 15.23 -59.09
C GLY A 985 -95.34 16.16 -57.96
N ALA A 986 -94.53 16.24 -56.89
CA ALA A 986 -94.71 17.23 -55.84
C ALA A 986 -94.18 18.62 -56.26
N ASN A 987 -94.38 19.63 -55.42
CA ASN A 987 -93.87 20.97 -55.64
C ASN A 987 -92.98 21.41 -54.46
N PRO A 988 -91.65 21.15 -54.49
CA PRO A 988 -90.89 20.54 -55.59
C PRO A 988 -90.90 19.00 -55.59
N THR A 989 -90.62 18.39 -56.74
CA THR A 989 -90.47 16.92 -56.92
C THR A 989 -89.14 16.39 -56.38
N ALA A 990 -88.15 17.27 -56.21
CA ALA A 990 -86.84 16.95 -55.65
C ALA A 990 -86.43 18.01 -54.62
N ASN A 991 -85.80 17.55 -53.54
CA ASN A 991 -85.02 18.39 -52.62
C ASN A 991 -83.59 17.83 -52.54
N GLY A 992 -82.60 18.66 -52.20
CA GLY A 992 -81.17 18.31 -52.23
C GLY A 992 -80.33 19.31 -53.04
N ALA A 993 -79.18 18.89 -53.57
CA ALA A 993 -78.29 19.75 -54.34
C ALA A 993 -78.66 19.79 -55.84
N GLY A 994 -79.39 20.82 -56.26
CA GLY A 994 -79.70 21.03 -57.68
C GLY A 994 -78.47 21.49 -58.51
N PRO A 995 -78.48 21.31 -59.86
CA PRO A 995 -79.60 20.87 -60.69
C PRO A 995 -79.95 19.40 -60.54
N PHE A 996 -81.25 19.09 -60.66
CA PHE A 996 -81.77 17.72 -60.61
C PHE A 996 -82.11 17.21 -62.01
N THR A 997 -81.77 15.95 -62.27
CA THR A 997 -82.24 15.19 -63.43
C THR A 997 -83.37 14.27 -62.99
N TYR A 998 -84.49 14.27 -63.73
CA TYR A 998 -85.65 13.43 -63.41
C TYR A 998 -85.80 12.33 -64.45
N ASN A 999 -86.30 11.16 -64.04
CA ASN A 999 -86.68 10.07 -64.94
C ASN A 999 -87.93 9.36 -64.42
N TRP A 1000 -89.05 9.53 -65.10
CA TRP A 1000 -90.35 8.97 -64.74
C TRP A 1000 -90.69 7.71 -65.55
N ASN A 1001 -91.16 6.66 -64.89
CA ASN A 1001 -91.44 5.35 -65.47
C ASN A 1001 -92.75 4.75 -64.89
N PRO A 1002 -93.66 4.15 -65.68
CA PRO A 1002 -93.61 3.96 -67.13
C PRO A 1002 -93.84 5.26 -67.90
N ALA A 1003 -93.22 5.39 -69.07
CA ALA A 1003 -93.45 6.53 -69.97
C ALA A 1003 -94.90 6.61 -70.52
N ALA A 1004 -95.63 5.49 -70.49
CA ALA A 1004 -96.95 5.37 -71.10
C ALA A 1004 -97.99 6.29 -70.44
N GLY A 1005 -98.54 7.23 -71.21
CA GLY A 1005 -99.53 8.20 -70.75
C GLY A 1005 -98.94 9.48 -70.13
N LEU A 1006 -97.62 9.58 -69.96
CA LEU A 1006 -96.95 10.82 -69.59
C LEU A 1006 -96.68 11.72 -70.81
N ASN A 1007 -96.74 13.04 -70.63
CA ASN A 1007 -96.32 13.99 -71.67
C ASN A 1007 -94.80 14.15 -71.79
N SER A 1008 -94.04 13.79 -70.75
CA SER A 1008 -92.58 13.75 -70.71
C SER A 1008 -92.14 12.88 -69.53
N THR A 1009 -91.00 12.21 -69.65
CA THR A 1009 -90.40 11.44 -68.55
C THR A 1009 -89.31 12.20 -67.80
N THR A 1010 -88.82 13.33 -68.31
CA THR A 1010 -87.59 13.98 -67.79
C THR A 1010 -87.81 15.32 -67.11
N VAL A 1011 -89.06 15.75 -66.96
CA VAL A 1011 -89.43 16.99 -66.25
C VAL A 1011 -89.83 16.69 -64.81
N ALA A 1012 -89.58 17.64 -63.91
CA ALA A 1012 -89.93 17.49 -62.49
C ALA A 1012 -91.41 17.11 -62.29
N ASN A 1013 -92.32 17.77 -63.00
CA ASN A 1013 -93.76 17.57 -62.84
C ASN A 1013 -94.44 17.29 -64.20
N PRO A 1014 -94.51 16.04 -64.66
CA PRO A 1014 -95.17 15.70 -65.91
C PRO A 1014 -96.70 15.67 -65.76
N ILE A 1015 -97.39 15.57 -66.89
CA ILE A 1015 -98.83 15.39 -66.99
C ILE A 1015 -99.09 13.94 -67.38
N ALA A 1016 -99.79 13.21 -66.50
CA ALA A 1016 -100.28 11.86 -66.72
C ALA A 1016 -101.69 11.87 -67.31
N THR A 1017 -101.92 11.01 -68.29
CA THR A 1017 -103.18 10.88 -69.05
C THR A 1017 -103.60 9.41 -69.19
N PRO A 1018 -103.61 8.60 -68.11
CA PRO A 1018 -103.76 7.16 -68.25
C PRO A 1018 -105.21 6.78 -68.65
N SER A 1019 -105.31 5.78 -69.52
CA SER A 1019 -106.59 5.22 -69.98
C SER A 1019 -107.15 4.15 -69.03
N SER A 1020 -106.35 3.69 -68.08
CA SER A 1020 -106.69 2.77 -66.99
C SER A 1020 -106.07 3.28 -65.67
N THR A 1021 -106.05 2.48 -64.60
CA THR A 1021 -105.31 2.88 -63.39
C THR A 1021 -103.81 2.62 -63.59
N THR A 1022 -102.94 3.60 -63.35
CA THR A 1022 -101.48 3.49 -63.58
C THR A 1022 -100.70 4.13 -62.44
N THR A 1023 -99.62 3.47 -62.01
CA THR A 1023 -98.63 3.97 -61.05
C THR A 1023 -97.38 4.40 -61.79
N TYR A 1024 -96.82 5.55 -61.42
CA TYR A 1024 -95.63 6.16 -61.99
C TYR A 1024 -94.58 6.37 -60.90
N GLU A 1025 -93.36 5.88 -61.13
CA GLU A 1025 -92.17 6.10 -60.32
C GLU A 1025 -91.35 7.26 -60.90
N VAL A 1026 -90.79 8.12 -60.05
CA VAL A 1026 -89.75 9.08 -60.41
C VAL A 1026 -88.42 8.63 -59.82
N THR A 1027 -87.37 8.63 -60.64
CA THR A 1027 -85.97 8.65 -60.20
C THR A 1027 -85.45 10.07 -60.31
N VAL A 1028 -84.75 10.53 -59.28
CA VAL A 1028 -84.10 11.84 -59.21
C VAL A 1028 -82.60 11.61 -59.01
N GLU A 1029 -81.78 12.23 -59.86
CA GLU A 1029 -80.33 12.36 -59.68
C GLU A 1029 -80.00 13.83 -59.39
N ASP A 1030 -79.13 14.10 -58.42
CA ASP A 1030 -78.72 15.46 -58.04
C ASP A 1030 -77.42 15.91 -58.74
N ALA A 1031 -76.94 17.12 -58.42
CA ALA A 1031 -75.71 17.67 -59.00
C ALA A 1031 -74.44 16.90 -58.62
N ASN A 1032 -74.50 16.07 -57.58
CA ASN A 1032 -73.40 15.27 -57.08
C ASN A 1032 -73.41 13.82 -57.61
N GLY A 1033 -74.41 13.46 -58.43
CA GLY A 1033 -74.61 12.10 -58.94
C GLY A 1033 -75.29 11.15 -57.93
N CYS A 1034 -75.86 11.68 -56.83
CA CYS A 1034 -76.59 10.90 -55.85
C CYS A 1034 -78.05 10.73 -56.28
N ILE A 1035 -78.63 9.55 -56.05
CA ILE A 1035 -79.91 9.12 -56.66
C ILE A 1035 -80.95 8.75 -55.60
N ALA A 1036 -82.22 9.09 -55.83
CA ALA A 1036 -83.38 8.65 -55.03
C ALA A 1036 -84.64 8.41 -55.88
N THR A 1037 -85.65 7.71 -55.33
CA THR A 1037 -86.91 7.36 -56.02
C THR A 1037 -88.18 7.56 -55.17
N ASP A 1038 -89.33 7.78 -55.82
CA ASP A 1038 -90.69 7.79 -55.19
C ASP A 1038 -91.81 7.46 -56.21
N GLN A 1039 -93.04 7.11 -55.78
CA GLN A 1039 -94.14 6.65 -56.65
C GLN A 1039 -95.51 7.31 -56.42
N VAL A 1040 -96.35 7.40 -57.47
CA VAL A 1040 -97.72 7.98 -57.44
C VAL A 1040 -98.71 7.25 -58.36
N THR A 1041 -99.97 7.08 -57.97
CA THR A 1041 -101.00 6.32 -58.72
C THR A 1041 -102.21 7.17 -59.16
N VAL A 1042 -102.71 6.96 -60.39
CA VAL A 1042 -103.85 7.69 -60.99
C VAL A 1042 -104.96 6.73 -61.46
N ARG A 1043 -106.24 6.96 -61.14
CA ARG A 1043 -107.42 6.05 -61.35
C ARG A 1043 -108.51 6.60 -62.32
N ALA A 1044 -109.34 5.75 -62.97
CA ALA A 1044 -110.25 6.13 -64.09
C ALA A 1044 -111.64 5.40 -64.18
N GLY A 1045 -112.77 6.08 -64.53
CA GLY A 1045 -114.14 5.47 -64.71
C GLY A 1045 -115.25 6.28 -65.45
N ASN A 1046 -116.47 5.70 -65.68
CA ASN A 1046 -117.59 6.20 -66.55
C ASN A 1046 -119.04 5.85 -66.04
N LEU A 1047 -120.12 6.55 -66.47
CA LEU A 1047 -121.52 6.43 -65.91
C LEU A 1047 -122.69 6.32 -66.94
N VAL A 1048 -123.77 5.57 -66.61
CA VAL A 1048 -125.12 5.57 -67.27
C VAL A 1048 -126.23 5.27 -66.22
N ASN A 1049 -127.49 5.71 -66.42
CA ASN A 1049 -128.56 5.65 -65.39
C ASN A 1049 -129.95 5.20 -65.92
N SER A 1050 -130.65 4.31 -65.20
CA SER A 1050 -132.09 4.00 -65.33
C SER A 1050 -132.70 3.45 -64.01
N ARG A 1051 -134.02 3.33 -63.89
CA ARG A 1051 -134.79 3.53 -62.62
C ARG A 1051 -135.41 2.28 -61.96
N ILE A 1052 -135.57 2.32 -60.61
CA ILE A 1052 -136.72 1.81 -59.77
C ILE A 1052 -136.95 0.27 -59.77
N LYS A 1053 -137.28 -0.50 -58.71
CA LYS A 1053 -137.72 -0.36 -57.28
C LYS A 1053 -137.45 -1.71 -56.58
N ALA A 1054 -137.09 -1.79 -55.29
CA ALA A 1054 -137.42 -2.90 -54.35
C ALA A 1054 -136.77 -2.70 -52.96
N ILE A 1055 -137.22 -3.47 -51.97
CA ILE A 1055 -137.03 -3.23 -50.52
C ILE A 1055 -136.89 -4.59 -49.77
N ILE A 1056 -136.01 -4.62 -48.75
CA ILE A 1056 -135.85 -5.63 -47.67
C ILE A 1056 -135.36 -7.05 -48.03
N GLY A 1057 -134.30 -7.48 -47.34
CA GLY A 1057 -134.34 -8.76 -46.62
C GLY A 1057 -133.18 -9.74 -46.84
N PRO A 1058 -132.85 -10.60 -45.84
CA PRO A 1058 -131.46 -10.69 -45.37
C PRO A 1058 -130.88 -12.14 -45.26
N THR A 1059 -129.73 -12.26 -44.56
CA THR A 1059 -129.12 -13.45 -43.89
C THR A 1059 -128.20 -14.45 -44.64
N ASN A 1060 -126.93 -14.46 -44.18
CA ASN A 1060 -126.11 -15.59 -43.69
C ASN A 1060 -125.46 -16.69 -44.59
N LEU A 1061 -124.27 -17.12 -44.10
CA LEU A 1061 -123.63 -18.47 -44.10
C LEU A 1061 -122.74 -18.96 -45.27
N TYR A 1062 -121.42 -18.77 -45.07
CA TYR A 1062 -120.26 -19.70 -45.16
C TYR A 1062 -120.22 -20.95 -46.10
N ASP A 1063 -119.19 -20.96 -46.97
CA ASP A 1063 -118.39 -22.06 -47.60
C ASP A 1063 -119.07 -23.18 -48.45
N PRO A 1064 -118.50 -23.55 -49.62
CA PRO A 1064 -117.65 -24.77 -49.67
C PRO A 1064 -116.46 -24.78 -50.68
N VAL A 1065 -115.68 -25.88 -50.61
CA VAL A 1065 -114.31 -26.08 -51.13
C VAL A 1065 -114.16 -26.98 -52.39
N LEU A 1066 -113.21 -26.61 -53.29
CA LEU A 1066 -112.42 -27.41 -54.29
C LEU A 1066 -113.00 -28.06 -55.58
N ASN A 1067 -112.03 -28.35 -56.49
CA ASN A 1067 -111.96 -29.35 -57.60
C ASN A 1067 -112.46 -28.95 -59.03
N GLN A 1068 -111.80 -29.31 -60.16
CA GLN A 1068 -110.48 -29.94 -60.45
C GLN A 1068 -110.14 -29.96 -61.99
N VAL A 1069 -108.94 -30.44 -62.40
CA VAL A 1069 -108.53 -31.06 -63.72
C VAL A 1069 -108.19 -30.10 -64.89
N ARG A 1070 -107.16 -30.27 -65.75
CA ARG A 1070 -105.86 -31.02 -65.90
C ARG A 1070 -105.07 -30.30 -67.04
N ALA A 1071 -103.77 -30.46 -67.28
CA ALA A 1071 -102.93 -31.66 -67.42
C ALA A 1071 -101.45 -31.31 -67.10
N ASP A 1072 -100.73 -32.08 -66.26
CA ASP A 1072 -99.92 -33.26 -66.62
C ASP A 1072 -98.85 -32.91 -67.70
N ILE A 1073 -97.54 -33.12 -67.55
CA ILE A 1073 -96.74 -34.19 -66.86
C ILE A 1073 -95.32 -33.59 -66.54
N ALA A 1074 -94.41 -34.08 -65.68
CA ALA A 1074 -94.06 -35.42 -65.17
C ALA A 1074 -93.44 -35.39 -63.72
N VAL A 1075 -92.78 -36.49 -63.29
CA VAL A 1075 -91.98 -36.65 -62.06
C VAL A 1075 -90.73 -37.50 -62.35
N ARG A 1076 -89.60 -37.27 -61.67
CA ARG A 1076 -88.68 -38.38 -61.29
C ARG A 1076 -87.82 -38.05 -60.07
N ASN A 1077 -87.95 -38.88 -59.04
CA ASN A 1077 -87.00 -39.04 -57.93
C ASN A 1077 -86.47 -40.50 -58.02
N ILE A 1078 -85.47 -40.87 -57.19
CA ILE A 1078 -84.83 -42.21 -57.03
C ILE A 1078 -83.44 -42.39 -57.70
N SER A 1079 -82.47 -42.60 -56.81
CA SER A 1079 -81.12 -43.20 -56.87
C SER A 1079 -80.54 -43.80 -58.16
N SER A 1080 -79.27 -43.47 -58.41
CA SER A 1080 -78.24 -44.45 -58.80
C SER A 1080 -76.81 -43.93 -58.55
N ALA A 1081 -76.08 -44.56 -57.62
CA ALA A 1081 -74.62 -44.68 -57.69
C ALA A 1081 -74.31 -46.07 -58.29
N PRO A 1082 -73.40 -46.16 -59.27
CA PRO A 1082 -72.01 -46.53 -58.98
C PRO A 1082 -71.00 -45.63 -59.73
N ILE A 1083 -69.85 -45.25 -59.18
CA ILE A 1083 -68.68 -46.04 -58.74
C ILE A 1083 -67.91 -46.71 -59.89
N TYR A 1084 -66.79 -46.07 -60.27
CA TYR A 1084 -65.44 -46.63 -60.36
C TYR A 1084 -64.51 -45.45 -60.01
N GLY A 1085 -63.64 -45.44 -58.99
CA GLY A 1085 -62.98 -46.54 -58.27
C GLY A 1085 -61.60 -46.78 -58.88
N PRO A 1086 -60.47 -46.82 -58.12
CA PRO A 1086 -60.31 -47.22 -56.71
C PRO A 1086 -60.15 -46.03 -55.73
N LEU A 1087 -60.33 -46.12 -54.40
CA LEU A 1087 -60.55 -47.23 -53.46
C LEU A 1087 -59.29 -48.01 -52.99
N THR A 1088 -58.54 -47.42 -52.04
CA THR A 1088 -57.63 -48.01 -51.01
C THR A 1088 -57.16 -46.85 -50.13
N ALA A 1089 -57.40 -46.70 -48.81
CA ALA A 1089 -57.65 -47.65 -47.72
C ALA A 1089 -56.60 -48.76 -47.59
N VAL A 1090 -55.42 -48.41 -47.04
CA VAL A 1090 -54.24 -49.24 -46.69
C VAL A 1090 -53.18 -48.27 -46.15
N PHE A 1091 -52.45 -48.46 -45.04
CA PHE A 1091 -52.62 -49.32 -43.87
C PHE A 1091 -52.08 -48.53 -42.65
N ARG A 1092 -52.70 -48.67 -41.47
CA ARG A 1092 -52.06 -48.31 -40.18
C ARG A 1092 -51.10 -49.45 -39.78
N THR A 1093 -50.23 -49.19 -38.79
CA THR A 1093 -49.14 -50.08 -38.31
C THR A 1093 -47.90 -50.05 -39.22
N LEU A 1094 -46.66 -50.01 -38.72
CA LEU A 1094 -46.12 -50.29 -37.37
C LEU A 1094 -45.42 -49.01 -36.83
N THR A 1095 -45.76 -48.47 -35.65
CA THR A 1095 -45.14 -48.74 -34.32
C THR A 1095 -43.61 -48.67 -34.32
N PRO A 1096 -42.99 -47.93 -33.37
CA PRO A 1096 -43.40 -47.85 -31.97
C PRO A 1096 -44.39 -46.74 -31.61
N GLY A 1097 -45.31 -47.06 -30.70
CA GLY A 1097 -45.74 -46.10 -29.67
C GLY A 1097 -44.85 -46.30 -28.41
N PRO A 1098 -45.34 -46.10 -27.18
CA PRO A 1098 -46.72 -45.82 -26.79
C PRO A 1098 -46.75 -44.59 -25.82
N PRO A 1099 -47.65 -44.41 -24.82
CA PRO A 1099 -48.24 -43.09 -24.56
C PRO A 1099 -48.11 -42.62 -23.08
N THR A 1100 -48.95 -41.66 -22.70
CA THR A 1100 -49.45 -41.42 -21.32
C THR A 1100 -48.50 -40.91 -20.22
N ILE A 1101 -48.72 -39.63 -19.86
CA ILE A 1101 -49.20 -39.17 -18.54
C ILE A 1101 -48.24 -39.17 -17.31
N THR A 1102 -48.25 -38.02 -16.59
CA THR A 1102 -47.94 -37.85 -15.13
C THR A 1102 -46.43 -37.76 -14.75
N ILE A 1103 -45.85 -37.03 -13.75
CA ILE A 1103 -46.18 -36.00 -12.68
C ILE A 1103 -44.84 -35.22 -12.37
N PRO A 1104 -44.48 -34.71 -11.16
CA PRO A 1104 -45.03 -33.68 -10.26
C PRO A 1104 -44.08 -32.47 -9.98
N ASN A 1105 -44.52 -31.56 -9.09
CA ASN A 1105 -43.81 -30.67 -8.13
C ASN A 1105 -42.26 -30.79 -8.00
N ALA A 1106 -41.49 -29.75 -7.66
CA ALA A 1106 -41.67 -28.96 -6.42
C ALA A 1106 -40.78 -27.69 -6.34
N ASP A 1107 -41.20 -26.75 -5.48
CA ASP A 1107 -40.36 -25.66 -4.95
C ASP A 1107 -39.23 -26.19 -4.04
N GLY A 1108 -38.15 -25.40 -3.90
CA GLY A 1108 -36.90 -25.85 -3.29
C GLY A 1108 -36.77 -25.70 -1.77
N GLY A 1109 -35.61 -26.10 -1.23
CA GLY A 1109 -35.19 -25.79 0.13
C GLY A 1109 -33.98 -26.58 0.64
N GLY A 1110 -32.96 -25.86 1.14
CA GLY A 1110 -32.13 -26.31 2.28
C GLY A 1110 -30.91 -27.22 2.02
N GLU A 1111 -29.74 -26.58 1.89
CA GLU A 1111 -28.39 -26.97 2.37
C GLU A 1111 -27.96 -28.46 2.54
N GLY A 1112 -26.75 -28.79 2.02
CA GLY A 1112 -25.88 -29.78 2.66
C GLY A 1112 -25.11 -30.78 1.77
N LEU A 1113 -23.96 -30.35 1.22
CA LEU A 1113 -22.78 -31.19 0.87
C LEU A 1113 -22.95 -32.45 -0.04
N GLY A 1114 -22.27 -32.44 -1.20
CA GLY A 1114 -21.57 -33.64 -1.71
C GLY A 1114 -22.08 -34.33 -2.99
N CYS A 1115 -21.48 -33.96 -4.12
CA CYS A 1115 -21.18 -34.81 -5.30
C CYS A 1115 -22.28 -35.65 -6.03
N TYR A 1116 -22.67 -35.11 -7.21
CA TYR A 1116 -22.84 -35.79 -8.52
C TYR A 1116 -24.14 -36.55 -8.94
N TYR A 1117 -24.61 -36.14 -10.13
CA TYR A 1117 -25.45 -36.80 -11.17
C TYR A 1117 -26.98 -37.03 -11.01
N ASP A 1118 -27.73 -36.18 -11.73
CA ASP A 1118 -28.91 -36.41 -12.61
C ASP A 1118 -30.13 -37.30 -12.25
N TYR A 1119 -31.27 -36.59 -12.09
CA TYR A 1119 -32.65 -36.81 -12.59
C TYR A 1119 -33.52 -38.07 -12.32
N THR A 1120 -34.79 -37.75 -11.97
CA THR A 1120 -36.08 -38.46 -12.20
C THR A 1120 -36.72 -39.24 -11.05
N MET A 1121 -38.03 -39.00 -10.74
CA MET A 1121 -39.14 -39.99 -10.52
C MET A 1121 -40.34 -39.46 -9.68
N LEU A 1122 -41.31 -40.33 -9.33
CA LEU A 1122 -42.77 -40.10 -9.29
C LEU A 1122 -43.52 -40.94 -8.22
N LEU A 1123 -44.77 -40.53 -7.90
CA LEU A 1123 -45.91 -41.31 -7.31
C LEU A 1123 -45.89 -41.76 -5.82
N GLY A 1124 -47.02 -41.56 -5.12
CA GLY A 1124 -47.42 -42.37 -3.93
C GLY A 1124 -48.31 -41.63 -2.88
N PRO A 1125 -49.20 -42.32 -2.11
CA PRO A 1125 -50.54 -41.75 -1.80
C PRO A 1125 -50.99 -41.76 -0.30
N ASP A 1126 -52.26 -41.35 -0.11
CA ASP A 1126 -53.27 -41.76 0.91
C ASP A 1126 -53.75 -40.86 2.10
N GLU A 1127 -55.09 -40.84 2.22
CA GLU A 1127 -56.04 -40.65 3.36
C GLU A 1127 -56.13 -39.39 4.27
N VAL A 1128 -57.02 -38.47 3.85
CA VAL A 1128 -58.30 -38.05 4.50
C VAL A 1128 -58.47 -38.18 6.04
N LEU A 1129 -58.81 -37.08 6.74
CA LEU A 1129 -60.06 -36.89 7.53
C LEU A 1129 -60.19 -35.48 8.17
N SER A 1130 -61.44 -35.00 8.27
CA SER A 1130 -61.91 -33.74 8.90
C SER A 1130 -62.06 -33.86 10.44
N PRO A 1131 -62.46 -32.84 11.26
CA PRO A 1131 -63.03 -31.52 10.95
C PRO A 1131 -62.45 -30.30 11.74
N GLY A 1132 -62.71 -29.07 11.28
CA GLY A 1132 -62.10 -27.86 11.87
C GLY A 1132 -63.06 -26.83 12.46
N GLU A 1133 -62.89 -26.52 13.75
CA GLU A 1133 -63.29 -25.24 14.37
C GLU A 1133 -62.23 -24.75 15.38
N THR A 1134 -61.72 -23.53 15.12
CA THR A 1134 -61.33 -22.47 16.07
C THR A 1134 -60.67 -22.79 17.44
N SER A 1135 -59.43 -22.32 17.65
CA SER A 1135 -59.13 -21.08 18.41
C SER A 1135 -57.68 -20.95 18.92
N GLY A 1136 -57.07 -19.76 18.77
CA GLY A 1136 -56.46 -19.14 19.96
C GLY A 1136 -55.01 -18.64 19.99
N TYR A 1137 -54.16 -18.78 18.96
CA TYR A 1137 -52.77 -18.28 19.01
C TYR A 1137 -52.37 -17.47 17.77
N LYS A 1138 -51.69 -16.33 17.97
CA LYS A 1138 -51.53 -15.26 16.96
C LYS A 1138 -50.24 -15.41 16.14
N LEU A 1139 -50.38 -15.38 14.82
CA LEU A 1139 -49.29 -15.32 13.84
C LEU A 1139 -49.73 -14.41 12.69
N TRP A 1140 -48.91 -13.43 12.29
CA TRP A 1140 -49.27 -12.45 11.25
C TRP A 1140 -48.74 -12.90 9.89
N ILE A 1141 -49.64 -13.05 8.91
CA ILE A 1141 -49.29 -13.18 7.50
C ILE A 1141 -50.29 -12.30 6.73
N PHE A 1142 -49.79 -11.30 6.02
CA PHE A 1142 -50.61 -10.40 5.22
C PHE A 1142 -50.97 -11.05 3.88
N GLN A 1143 -52.23 -10.96 3.49
CA GLN A 1143 -52.62 -10.94 2.09
C GLN A 1143 -53.26 -9.57 1.84
N GLU A 1144 -52.54 -8.71 1.13
CA GLU A 1144 -53.03 -7.36 0.81
C GLU A 1144 -54.12 -7.46 -0.27
N HIS A 1145 -55.37 -7.19 0.10
CA HIS A 1145 -56.33 -6.62 -0.84
C HIS A 1145 -57.31 -5.72 -0.08
N VAL A 1146 -57.40 -4.47 -0.54
CA VAL A 1146 -57.80 -3.34 0.31
C VAL A 1146 -59.31 -3.09 0.24
N THR A 1147 -59.92 -2.77 1.38
CA THR A 1147 -61.32 -2.30 1.50
C THR A 1147 -61.53 -0.94 0.84
N PRO A 1148 -62.76 -0.56 0.40
CA PRO A 1148 -64.06 -1.21 0.64
C PRO A 1148 -64.88 -1.47 -0.66
N PRO A 1149 -66.14 -1.94 -0.60
CA PRO A 1149 -66.55 -3.24 -0.07
C PRO A 1149 -67.42 -4.03 -1.08
N VAL A 1150 -67.40 -5.37 -1.01
CA VAL A 1150 -68.23 -6.24 -1.89
C VAL A 1150 -69.58 -6.55 -1.25
N ASN A 1151 -70.65 -6.57 -2.04
CA ASN A 1151 -71.92 -7.22 -1.70
C ASN A 1151 -72.20 -8.37 -2.68
N PHE A 1152 -72.43 -9.58 -2.16
CA PHE A 1152 -72.83 -10.76 -2.93
C PHE A 1152 -74.35 -11.00 -2.85
N ARG A 1153 -74.98 -11.42 -3.96
CA ARG A 1153 -76.10 -12.39 -4.00
C ARG A 1153 -76.06 -13.21 -5.30
N PHE A 1154 -76.85 -14.28 -5.35
CA PHE A 1154 -76.57 -15.53 -6.07
C PHE A 1154 -77.28 -15.69 -7.44
N PHE A 1155 -76.78 -16.63 -8.25
CA PHE A 1155 -77.32 -17.10 -9.53
C PHE A 1155 -78.77 -17.63 -9.47
N ALA A 1156 -79.54 -17.40 -10.55
CA ALA A 1156 -80.27 -18.44 -11.30
C ALA A 1156 -80.91 -17.88 -12.60
N ASP A 1157 -80.67 -18.59 -13.72
CA ASP A 1157 -81.39 -18.63 -15.02
C ASP A 1157 -82.32 -17.48 -15.47
N VAL A 1158 -82.06 -16.93 -16.67
CA VAL A 1158 -82.87 -17.21 -17.89
C VAL A 1158 -82.18 -16.57 -19.12
N ILE A 1159 -82.33 -17.24 -20.27
CA ILE A 1159 -81.89 -16.84 -21.61
C ILE A 1159 -82.57 -15.53 -22.06
N GLU A 1160 -81.82 -14.59 -22.63
CA GLU A 1160 -82.04 -14.09 -24.00
C GLU A 1160 -80.84 -13.23 -24.46
N ASP A 1161 -80.26 -13.60 -25.61
CA ASP A 1161 -79.32 -12.76 -26.34
C ASP A 1161 -80.05 -11.48 -26.80
N LEU A 1162 -79.42 -10.32 -26.68
CA LEU A 1162 -79.04 -9.55 -27.87
C LEU A 1162 -78.05 -8.44 -27.51
N ASP A 1163 -77.22 -8.10 -28.49
CA ASP A 1163 -76.24 -7.01 -28.44
C ASP A 1163 -76.86 -5.63 -28.16
N GLY A 1164 -75.99 -4.70 -27.77
CA GLY A 1164 -75.95 -3.47 -28.54
C GLY A 1164 -76.63 -2.23 -27.95
N ILE A 1165 -76.23 -1.84 -26.73
CA ILE A 1165 -75.97 -0.40 -26.41
C ILE A 1165 -77.30 0.44 -26.35
N PRO A 1166 -77.37 1.75 -25.98
CA PRO A 1166 -76.50 2.63 -25.19
C PRO A 1166 -77.17 3.15 -23.88
N LYS A 1167 -76.51 4.15 -23.28
CA LYS A 1167 -77.04 5.22 -22.41
C LYS A 1167 -77.01 4.99 -20.89
N THR A 1168 -76.01 5.62 -20.28
CA THR A 1168 -76.09 6.28 -18.98
C THR A 1168 -77.33 7.22 -18.88
N ALA A 1169 -77.71 7.62 -17.63
CA ALA A 1169 -79.06 7.93 -17.09
C ALA A 1169 -79.23 9.19 -16.17
N ALA A 1170 -78.44 10.27 -16.26
CA ALA A 1170 -78.56 11.48 -15.42
C ALA A 1170 -77.20 12.21 -15.13
N ASP A 1171 -76.74 13.33 -15.72
CA ASP A 1171 -77.30 14.33 -16.67
C ASP A 1171 -77.48 13.81 -18.11
N ASP A 1172 -77.32 12.50 -18.28
CA ASP A 1172 -77.73 11.83 -19.49
C ASP A 1172 -79.25 11.91 -19.70
N GLN A 1173 -79.61 12.53 -20.81
CA GLN A 1173 -80.95 12.89 -21.25
C GLN A 1173 -81.51 14.16 -20.55
N PRO A 1174 -81.83 15.26 -21.28
CA PRO A 1174 -81.73 15.45 -22.73
C PRO A 1174 -81.17 16.81 -23.19
N LEU A 1175 -80.36 16.79 -24.25
CA LEU A 1175 -80.70 17.65 -25.38
C LEU A 1175 -81.42 16.79 -26.41
N ALA A 1176 -82.74 16.85 -26.33
CA ALA A 1176 -83.60 16.42 -27.40
C ALA A 1176 -83.30 17.28 -28.63
N LEU A 1177 -83.63 16.72 -29.80
CA LEU A 1177 -84.00 17.51 -30.95
C LEU A 1177 -84.95 18.64 -30.55
N ALA A 1178 -84.43 19.86 -30.53
CA ALA A 1178 -85.16 21.04 -30.94
C ALA A 1178 -84.19 22.00 -31.63
N PHE A 1179 -84.59 22.37 -32.84
CA PHE A 1179 -84.45 23.70 -33.44
C PHE A 1179 -84.38 24.82 -32.36
N ASP A 1180 -83.74 25.97 -32.58
CA ASP A 1180 -83.85 26.74 -33.82
C ASP A 1180 -82.77 27.83 -33.97
N LEU A 1181 -82.83 28.46 -35.14
CA LEU A 1181 -82.12 29.61 -35.70
C LEU A 1181 -81.65 30.74 -34.77
N HIS A 1182 -80.66 31.44 -35.32
CA HIS A 1182 -80.50 32.90 -35.36
C HIS A 1182 -81.68 33.77 -34.86
N ASN A 1183 -81.31 34.83 -34.11
CA ASN A 1183 -82.09 36.04 -33.80
C ASN A 1183 -83.36 35.96 -32.93
N GLY A 1184 -83.34 36.69 -31.81
CA GLY A 1184 -84.54 37.35 -31.27
C GLY A 1184 -84.72 37.25 -29.76
N ALA A 1185 -84.58 38.36 -29.05
CA ALA A 1185 -84.79 38.45 -27.61
C ALA A 1185 -86.25 38.28 -27.16
N VAL A 1186 -86.46 37.69 -25.97
CA VAL A 1186 -87.48 38.09 -24.97
C VAL A 1186 -86.90 37.87 -23.55
N GLN A 1187 -87.31 38.71 -22.58
CA GLN A 1187 -86.85 38.67 -21.17
C GLN A 1187 -87.77 37.82 -20.27
N GLU A 1188 -87.29 37.35 -19.10
CA GLU A 1188 -87.64 38.01 -17.81
C GLU A 1188 -86.87 37.49 -16.56
N HIS A 1189 -86.23 38.44 -15.88
CA HIS A 1189 -86.20 38.68 -14.42
C HIS A 1189 -85.93 37.58 -13.35
N SER A 1190 -84.76 37.76 -12.69
CA SER A 1190 -84.56 37.74 -11.22
C SER A 1190 -84.43 36.37 -10.51
N ALA A 1191 -83.62 36.18 -9.45
CA ALA A 1191 -82.83 37.14 -8.66
C ALA A 1191 -81.57 36.54 -8.00
N ALA A 1192 -80.66 37.44 -7.58
CA ALA A 1192 -79.73 37.33 -6.45
C ALA A 1192 -78.37 36.58 -6.58
N ASN A 1193 -77.30 37.38 -6.73
CA ASN A 1193 -76.17 37.51 -5.77
C ASN A 1193 -75.44 36.21 -5.31
N LEU A 1194 -74.13 35.99 -5.56
CA LEU A 1194 -72.97 36.88 -5.42
C LEU A 1194 -71.68 36.19 -5.94
N ALA A 1195 -70.63 37.00 -6.13
CA ALA A 1195 -69.19 36.74 -6.35
C ALA A 1195 -68.60 35.34 -5.97
N ASP A 1196 -67.50 34.85 -6.57
CA ASP A 1196 -66.31 35.62 -7.02
C ASP A 1196 -65.46 34.92 -8.11
N ASN A 1197 -64.50 35.65 -8.69
CA ASN A 1197 -63.57 35.12 -9.71
C ASN A 1197 -62.53 34.15 -9.14
N VAL A 1198 -62.27 33.05 -9.86
CA VAL A 1198 -60.95 32.38 -9.85
C VAL A 1198 -60.53 32.15 -11.31
N ALA A 1199 -59.47 32.82 -11.74
CA ALA A 1199 -58.84 32.55 -13.02
C ALA A 1199 -57.88 31.35 -12.86
N GLU A 1200 -58.00 30.35 -13.73
CA GLU A 1200 -57.09 29.21 -13.73
C GLU A 1200 -55.65 29.66 -14.02
N ILE A 1201 -54.71 29.23 -13.17
CA ILE A 1201 -53.27 29.46 -13.36
C ILE A 1201 -52.77 28.35 -14.30
N PRO A 1202 -52.07 28.67 -15.40
CA PRO A 1202 -51.51 27.66 -16.31
C PRO A 1202 -50.52 26.72 -15.62
N ASN A 1203 -50.45 25.46 -16.04
CA ASN A 1203 -49.62 24.44 -15.36
C ASN A 1203 -48.18 24.33 -15.90
N THR A 1204 -47.87 24.98 -17.01
CA THR A 1204 -46.58 24.89 -17.72
C THR A 1204 -46.17 26.24 -18.31
N TYR A 1205 -44.86 26.45 -18.47
CA TYR A 1205 -44.35 27.59 -19.24
C TYR A 1205 -44.65 27.36 -20.73
N ALA A 1206 -45.30 28.32 -21.38
CA ALA A 1206 -45.61 28.25 -22.81
C ALA A 1206 -45.52 29.65 -23.46
N LEU A 1207 -44.89 29.74 -24.64
CA LEU A 1207 -44.99 30.91 -25.51
C LEU A 1207 -46.02 30.60 -26.60
N HIS A 1208 -47.08 31.39 -26.65
CA HIS A 1208 -48.18 31.20 -27.61
C HIS A 1208 -47.90 31.92 -28.93
N GLN A 1209 -48.56 31.46 -29.99
CA GLN A 1209 -48.41 32.03 -31.33
C GLN A 1209 -48.73 33.54 -31.32
N ASN A 1210 -47.82 34.30 -31.90
CA ASN A 1210 -47.89 35.76 -31.95
C ASN A 1210 -48.98 36.23 -32.93
N HIS A 1211 -49.82 37.17 -32.50
CA HIS A 1211 -50.96 37.63 -33.30
C HIS A 1211 -51.11 39.17 -33.29
N PRO A 1212 -51.36 39.81 -34.45
CA PRO A 1212 -51.30 39.23 -35.81
C PRO A 1212 -49.86 38.90 -36.26
N ASN A 1213 -49.73 37.98 -37.22
CA ASN A 1213 -48.47 37.59 -37.87
C ASN A 1213 -47.77 38.83 -38.52
N PRO A 1214 -46.43 38.93 -38.62
CA PRO A 1214 -45.72 40.21 -38.64
C PRO A 1214 -45.67 40.92 -40.01
N PHE A 1215 -46.83 41.40 -40.44
CA PHE A 1215 -46.98 42.41 -41.50
C PHE A 1215 -47.80 43.63 -41.05
N ASN A 1216 -48.19 43.68 -39.77
CA ASN A 1216 -48.89 44.80 -39.14
C ASN A 1216 -47.94 45.59 -38.21
N PRO A 1217 -48.17 46.90 -38.00
CA PRO A 1217 -47.32 47.76 -37.16
C PRO A 1217 -47.40 47.46 -35.65
N SER A 1218 -48.05 46.37 -35.24
CA SER A 1218 -48.13 45.92 -33.86
C SER A 1218 -48.45 44.43 -33.80
N THR A 1219 -47.71 43.67 -32.99
CA THR A 1219 -47.87 42.23 -32.77
C THR A 1219 -47.94 41.93 -31.27
N THR A 1220 -48.94 41.14 -30.83
CA THR A 1220 -49.04 40.70 -29.43
C THR A 1220 -48.40 39.32 -29.27
N MET A 1221 -47.47 39.21 -28.33
CA MET A 1221 -46.91 37.93 -27.86
C MET A 1221 -47.54 37.60 -26.50
N GLN A 1222 -48.03 36.38 -26.35
CA GLN A 1222 -48.64 35.89 -25.11
C GLN A 1222 -47.79 34.75 -24.55
N PHE A 1223 -47.54 34.76 -23.24
CA PHE A 1223 -46.83 33.66 -22.58
C PHE A 1223 -47.47 33.30 -21.24
N ASP A 1224 -47.39 32.03 -20.89
CA ASP A 1224 -47.93 31.48 -19.65
C ASP A 1224 -46.82 31.20 -18.64
N MET A 1225 -47.12 31.50 -17.37
CA MET A 1225 -46.22 31.37 -16.23
C MET A 1225 -46.92 30.52 -15.15
N PRO A 1226 -46.48 29.29 -14.86
CA PRO A 1226 -47.07 28.49 -13.78
C PRO A 1226 -46.71 29.01 -12.39
N GLU A 1227 -45.52 29.61 -12.26
CA GLU A 1227 -45.04 30.26 -11.04
C GLU A 1227 -44.41 31.62 -11.37
N ALA A 1228 -44.18 32.45 -10.34
CA ALA A 1228 -43.63 33.78 -10.51
C ALA A 1228 -42.10 33.74 -10.74
N ALA A 1229 -41.63 34.21 -11.89
CA ALA A 1229 -40.20 34.19 -12.25
C ALA A 1229 -39.78 35.39 -13.11
N HIS A 1230 -38.46 35.59 -13.27
CA HIS A 1230 -37.91 36.63 -14.13
C HIS A 1230 -37.95 36.20 -15.60
N VAL A 1231 -38.68 36.92 -16.44
CA VAL A 1231 -38.84 36.64 -17.87
C VAL A 1231 -38.09 37.70 -18.67
N THR A 1232 -37.32 37.25 -19.66
CA THR A 1232 -36.71 38.11 -20.67
C THR A 1232 -37.11 37.63 -22.06
N LEU A 1233 -37.80 38.48 -22.82
CA LEU A 1233 -38.29 38.18 -24.16
C LEU A 1233 -37.56 39.07 -25.18
N LYS A 1234 -36.94 38.45 -26.18
CA LYS A 1234 -36.05 39.09 -27.16
C LYS A 1234 -36.44 38.68 -28.58
N ILE A 1235 -36.42 39.64 -29.49
CA ILE A 1235 -36.67 39.45 -30.92
C ILE A 1235 -35.34 39.52 -31.66
N TYR A 1236 -35.06 38.50 -32.45
CA TYR A 1236 -33.88 38.41 -33.31
C TYR A 1236 -34.33 38.39 -34.77
N ASN A 1237 -33.51 38.86 -35.69
CA ASN A 1237 -33.74 38.64 -37.13
C ASN A 1237 -33.32 37.22 -37.54
N SER A 1238 -33.71 36.82 -38.76
CA SER A 1238 -33.35 35.55 -39.40
C SER A 1238 -31.84 35.23 -39.52
N VAL A 1239 -30.95 36.20 -39.24
CA VAL A 1239 -29.48 36.00 -39.20
C VAL A 1239 -28.92 35.93 -37.77
N GLY A 1240 -29.79 35.89 -36.75
CA GLY A 1240 -29.43 35.76 -35.34
C GLY A 1240 -29.01 37.07 -34.65
N GLN A 1241 -29.22 38.23 -35.27
CA GLN A 1241 -28.92 39.53 -34.67
C GLN A 1241 -30.09 40.01 -33.81
N LEU A 1242 -29.82 40.50 -32.59
CA LEU A 1242 -30.83 41.05 -31.69
C LEU A 1242 -31.42 42.35 -32.26
N ILE A 1243 -32.74 42.42 -32.35
CA ILE A 1243 -33.50 43.57 -32.84
C ILE A 1243 -34.11 44.38 -31.70
N LYS A 1244 -34.81 43.72 -30.76
CA LYS A 1244 -35.41 44.39 -29.58
C LYS A 1244 -35.57 43.46 -28.38
N GLN A 1245 -35.29 43.95 -27.18
CA GLN A 1245 -35.70 43.27 -25.94
C GLN A 1245 -37.06 43.80 -25.48
N VAL A 1246 -38.12 43.09 -25.85
CA VAL A 1246 -39.52 43.50 -25.67
C VAL A 1246 -40.08 43.26 -24.26
N ALA A 1247 -39.45 42.40 -23.46
CA ALA A 1247 -39.72 42.29 -22.02
C ALA A 1247 -38.46 41.89 -21.25
N SER A 1248 -38.31 42.40 -20.03
CA SER A 1248 -37.30 41.95 -19.05
C SER A 1248 -37.74 42.37 -17.64
N GLY A 1249 -38.13 41.42 -16.80
CA GLY A 1249 -38.57 41.69 -15.43
C GLY A 1249 -39.22 40.49 -14.74
N ASN A 1250 -39.60 40.64 -13.48
CA ASN A 1250 -40.34 39.61 -12.73
C ASN A 1250 -41.82 39.63 -13.10
N TYR A 1251 -42.35 38.49 -13.57
CA TYR A 1251 -43.76 38.27 -13.85
C TYR A 1251 -44.34 37.26 -12.85
N ALA A 1252 -45.59 37.49 -12.41
CA ALA A 1252 -46.29 36.58 -11.51
C ALA A 1252 -46.76 35.30 -12.23
N SER A 1253 -47.23 34.29 -11.49
CA SER A 1253 -47.96 33.15 -12.06
C SER A 1253 -49.25 33.64 -12.77
N GLY A 1254 -49.50 33.18 -13.99
CA GLY A 1254 -50.63 33.56 -14.82
C GLY A 1254 -50.28 33.67 -16.30
N ARG A 1255 -51.26 34.08 -17.10
CA ARG A 1255 -51.14 34.31 -18.55
C ARG A 1255 -50.87 35.79 -18.84
N HIS A 1256 -49.73 36.09 -19.46
CA HIS A 1256 -49.25 37.46 -19.72
C HIS A 1256 -49.26 37.80 -21.21
N LYS A 1257 -49.36 39.09 -21.52
CA LYS A 1257 -49.31 39.62 -22.90
C LYS A 1257 -48.38 40.81 -22.98
N VAL A 1258 -47.52 40.82 -23.99
CA VAL A 1258 -46.60 41.91 -24.32
C VAL A 1258 -46.79 42.28 -25.78
N VAL A 1259 -46.84 43.58 -26.08
CA VAL A 1259 -47.06 44.10 -27.43
C VAL A 1259 -45.75 44.65 -27.97
N TRP A 1260 -45.36 44.23 -29.17
CA TRP A 1260 -44.27 44.80 -29.94
C TRP A 1260 -44.82 45.68 -31.06
N ASP A 1261 -44.21 46.84 -31.25
CA ASP A 1261 -44.58 47.94 -32.14
C ASP A 1261 -43.79 47.96 -33.46
N ALA A 1262 -43.17 46.82 -33.84
CA ALA A 1262 -42.32 46.69 -35.02
C ALA A 1262 -41.17 47.72 -35.08
N THR A 1263 -40.58 48.06 -33.92
CA THR A 1263 -39.36 48.87 -33.81
C THR A 1263 -38.17 48.08 -33.23
N ASP A 1264 -36.95 48.60 -33.39
CA ASP A 1264 -35.74 48.12 -32.73
C ASP A 1264 -35.55 48.72 -31.31
N ASP A 1265 -34.49 48.31 -30.60
CA ASP A 1265 -34.11 48.86 -29.28
C ASP A 1265 -33.80 50.38 -29.30
N HIS A 1266 -33.67 51.02 -30.46
CA HIS A 1266 -33.46 52.47 -30.62
C HIS A 1266 -34.74 53.21 -31.05
N GLY A 1267 -35.86 52.51 -31.23
CA GLY A 1267 -37.15 53.06 -31.66
C GLY A 1267 -37.28 53.28 -33.18
N GLY A 1268 -36.34 52.79 -33.99
CA GLY A 1268 -36.45 52.80 -35.45
C GLY A 1268 -37.37 51.67 -35.94
N GLN A 1269 -38.23 51.93 -36.94
CA GLN A 1269 -39.06 50.86 -37.51
C GLN A 1269 -38.23 49.85 -38.31
N VAL A 1270 -38.58 48.57 -38.17
CA VAL A 1270 -37.92 47.46 -38.88
C VAL A 1270 -38.77 46.95 -40.06
N SER A 1271 -38.12 46.55 -41.14
CA SER A 1271 -38.77 46.05 -42.36
C SER A 1271 -39.32 44.64 -42.19
N THR A 1272 -40.37 44.30 -42.96
CA THR A 1272 -41.00 42.97 -42.98
C THR A 1272 -39.99 41.85 -43.28
N GLY A 1273 -39.90 40.84 -42.41
CA GLY A 1273 -38.94 39.73 -42.51
C GLY A 1273 -37.92 39.62 -41.36
N VAL A 1274 -38.22 40.24 -40.21
CA VAL A 1274 -37.51 40.01 -38.93
C VAL A 1274 -37.93 38.68 -38.33
#